data_AF-A0A8T1ST74-F1
#
_entry.id   AF-A0A8T1ST74-F1
#
_cell.length_a   1.000
_cell.length_b   1.000
_cell.length_c   1.000
_cell.angle_alpha   90.00
_cell.angle_beta   90.00
_cell.angle_gamma   90.00
#
_symmetry.space_group_name_H-M   'P 1'
#
loop_
_entity.id
_entity.type
_entity.pdbx_description
1 polymer ?
#
loop_
_entity_poly.entity_id
_entity_poly.type
_entity_poly.pdbx_seq_one_letter_code
_entity_poly.pdbx_strand_id
1 'polypeptide(L)'
;MEEVLPSGLLEICVLVGVSRERAKDAYQIAQKKERNSPPLDPEVLSVFVPPFISKEEIQTTNVNSSNFNKTKRRSFRKKKERPKIENEKNPNGEQKAPDTEDISVPKDIDLIGLPQLCFPGGLYVTSESKEDHIHFLVFTDVCGNRTYGVVAQYYQPMQDGYISSNGQAHRESVQTAKAFGCFVPFAICVISRYPYFNALKDCLSCLLVHLRPLKNLDVDDRIKEFAAKLSLIPSPPPGTLHLIFNMKPLQIVFPSREDPDSPIIDLDLHLPLLCFKPEQVLQIITCILTEQRIVFFSSDWALLTLIAECFMLYLHPIQWQHTFVPILSRQMLDFVMAPTSFLMGCHIDHFEEVSQEAEDLILINIDNGDITHSKSSVDEGVIPDVPSQAAETFIKSVESLQLHYDLELCHLSSNTDFIELQMRRRDWQQKLNTEVQQITLQLIVNIFREVKDHLNYEHRVFNSEEFLKTRAPGDQPFYKKVLETYIFHSFLKARLNRRMDAFARLELSTQSEEDRLNSMLDSPRRLTVEKMASKRFNPQYMISKRMVISMPNLQDIKSHDSPARTSSLRRLETERAVKLSSKSISTFRIPEIHFPLMSQCVHTYYTDFINHLTRAINILQHNSALLARYFYLRGLIGLMQGKLLDALSDFQNLYKTDIRIFPTDLVRKMVENMPPFERSLADRKPELKRLISQVMEKQREVTKVDDHVKNFKLPKTHMQLDDFVKRIQESGIVKDIDTIHRLFDALTVGHQKQIDPETFKDFYNYWKETEAEAQEVNLPRTVLEHLDTNECVYKLSCSVKTNSGVGKIAMTQKRLFLLTEGRPGYVEITTFRNIEDVKSTTVAFLLLRIPTLRIKSVSKKEVFEANLKTECDLWHLMVKEMWAGKKMADDHKDPQYIQQALTNVLLMDAVVGALQSSKTIYAASKLSYFDKMKNEVPMMVPKTTSETLKHKINPSVGETFPHAVDVLLYTPGHLDAADRIEDARPKLWCALSEGKVIVFDASTWTIQQHCFKVGSSKLTCMVMVEQSQVWIGSQDAIIYIINTHSMSCNKQLNDHRSNVMDIIVENRNSVSSEAYSCSLDGTVIAWNISTLKVNRRFQLPCKNLISIKLHDNRLWCCTGSCIVIVTTNGSPRQEIKMEENLKDVCSCFLCFQLFPEEDQVWTSCSGSSDLYIWNATDLSRTPQKIHLQDCLEITCMIKVKNQIWIGSRGISQGKTRGKIYVIDAEKKTVEKELVGHTDTVKALCSAEDRYVLSGSGREEGKIAIWKVE
;
A
#
# COMPACT_ATOMS: atom_id res chain seq x y z
N MET A 1 32.66 8.93 -2.77
CA MET A 1 32.53 7.53 -2.33
C MET A 1 32.13 7.39 -0.87
N GLU A 2 32.64 8.21 0.07
CA GLU A 2 32.21 8.15 1.49
C GLU A 2 30.72 8.51 1.69
N GLU A 3 30.14 9.41 0.87
CA GLU A 3 28.69 9.71 0.87
C GLU A 3 27.79 8.60 0.26
N VAL A 4 28.40 7.55 -0.33
CA VAL A 4 27.69 6.49 -1.08
C VAL A 4 27.53 5.23 -0.24
N LEU A 5 28.37 5.05 0.78
CA LEU A 5 28.38 3.85 1.59
C LEU A 5 27.16 3.84 2.53
N PRO A 6 26.37 2.77 2.55
CA PRO A 6 25.31 2.62 3.54
C PRO A 6 25.94 2.63 4.93
N SER A 7 25.40 3.43 5.85
CA SER A 7 25.87 3.40 7.22
C SER A 7 25.61 2.02 7.82
N GLY A 8 26.62 1.49 8.52
CA GLY A 8 26.44 0.28 9.34
C GLY A 8 25.48 0.56 10.49
N LEU A 9 25.34 -0.39 11.42
CA LEU A 9 24.48 -0.17 12.59
C LEU A 9 24.93 1.01 13.48
N LEU A 10 26.20 1.42 13.39
CA LEU A 10 26.75 2.52 14.18
C LEU A 10 26.92 3.79 13.33
N GLU A 11 26.34 4.90 13.81
CA GLU A 11 26.68 6.26 13.34
C GLU A 11 27.79 6.86 14.22
N ILE A 12 27.60 6.85 15.55
CA ILE A 12 28.57 7.44 16.51
C ILE A 12 28.56 6.61 17.82
N CYS A 13 29.73 6.42 18.43
CA CYS A 13 29.87 5.96 19.82
C CYS A 13 30.61 7.03 20.66
N VAL A 14 30.06 7.40 21.82
CA VAL A 14 30.57 8.50 22.65
C VAL A 14 30.80 8.04 24.08
N LEU A 15 31.95 8.41 24.65
CA LEU A 15 32.23 8.29 26.08
C LEU A 15 32.00 9.65 26.76
N VAL A 16 31.10 9.68 27.74
CA VAL A 16 30.72 10.87 28.52
C VAL A 16 31.07 10.65 29.99
N GLY A 17 31.52 11.70 30.67
CA GLY A 17 31.80 11.67 32.10
C GLY A 17 32.35 13.00 32.56
N VAL A 18 33.26 12.98 33.53
CA VAL A 18 33.93 14.19 34.03
C VAL A 18 35.45 14.04 33.90
N SER A 19 36.15 15.11 33.53
CA SER A 19 37.62 15.13 33.56
C SER A 19 38.17 14.81 34.95
N ARG A 20 39.33 14.12 34.94
CA ARG A 20 40.01 13.66 36.16
C ARG A 20 40.37 14.78 37.14
N GLU A 21 40.62 15.99 36.63
CA GLU A 21 40.92 17.17 37.44
C GLU A 21 39.67 17.61 38.23
N ARG A 22 38.54 17.79 37.54
CA ARG A 22 37.25 18.12 38.16
C ARG A 22 36.73 17.04 39.11
N ALA A 23 36.93 15.76 38.77
CA ALA A 23 36.58 14.65 39.65
C ALA A 23 37.40 14.67 40.96
N LYS A 24 38.68 15.03 40.90
CA LYS A 24 39.55 15.20 42.09
C LYS A 24 39.13 16.41 42.92
N ASP A 25 38.81 17.53 42.28
CA ASP A 25 38.33 18.74 42.97
C ASP A 25 37.01 18.45 43.70
N ALA A 26 36.08 17.76 43.03
CA ALA A 26 34.81 17.32 43.62
C ALA A 26 35.01 16.37 44.80
N TYR A 27 35.98 15.44 44.72
CA TYR A 27 36.33 14.54 45.82
C TYR A 27 36.89 15.29 47.03
N GLN A 28 37.76 16.28 46.82
CA GLN A 28 38.29 17.12 47.91
C GLN A 28 37.19 17.97 48.58
N ILE A 29 36.18 18.38 47.82
CA ILE A 29 35.01 19.10 48.34
C ILE A 29 34.07 18.15 49.10
N ALA A 30 33.85 16.94 48.59
CA ALA A 30 33.01 15.92 49.23
C ALA A 30 33.60 15.45 50.56
N GLN A 31 34.94 15.38 50.71
CA GLN A 31 35.58 15.12 52.01
C GLN A 31 35.35 16.23 53.05
N LYS A 32 35.03 17.47 52.63
CA LYS A 32 34.86 18.64 53.52
C LYS A 32 33.41 18.92 53.93
N LYS A 33 32.41 18.31 53.27
CA LYS A 33 30.98 18.51 53.56
C LYS A 33 30.27 17.17 53.67
N GLU A 34 29.76 16.83 54.84
CA GLU A 34 29.03 15.56 55.10
C GLU A 34 27.65 15.46 54.42
N ARG A 35 27.13 16.52 53.77
CA ARG A 35 25.87 16.45 53.01
C ARG A 35 25.89 17.26 51.71
N ASN A 36 25.61 16.54 50.61
CA ASN A 36 25.30 16.96 49.24
C ASN A 36 26.37 17.78 48.51
N SER A 37 27.24 17.10 47.74
CA SER A 37 28.01 17.73 46.68
C SER A 37 27.07 18.17 45.54
N PRO A 38 27.30 19.36 44.93
CA PRO A 38 26.51 19.79 43.77
C PRO A 38 26.76 18.85 42.57
N PRO A 39 25.76 18.69 41.67
CA PRO A 39 25.96 17.91 40.44
C PRO A 39 27.11 18.49 39.63
N LEU A 40 27.89 17.61 39.01
CA LEU A 40 28.96 18.00 38.09
C LEU A 40 28.41 18.10 36.67
N ASP A 41 28.95 19.03 35.89
CA ASP A 41 28.60 19.12 34.47
C ASP A 41 29.27 17.98 33.69
N PRO A 42 28.49 17.05 33.09
CA PRO A 42 29.03 16.00 32.24
C PRO A 42 29.60 16.61 30.96
N GLU A 43 30.72 16.04 30.48
CA GLU A 43 31.37 16.44 29.24
C GLU A 43 31.69 15.23 28.37
N VAL A 44 31.77 15.46 27.06
CA VAL A 44 32.22 14.44 26.10
C VAL A 44 33.74 14.24 26.27
N LEU A 45 34.14 13.05 26.68
CA LEU A 45 35.54 12.69 26.92
C LEU A 45 36.22 12.22 25.63
N SER A 46 35.57 11.30 24.92
CA SER A 46 36.07 10.68 23.69
C SER A 46 34.91 10.39 22.73
N VAL A 47 35.15 10.60 21.43
CA VAL A 47 34.19 10.34 20.35
C VAL A 47 34.80 9.33 19.36
N PHE A 48 34.03 8.30 19.01
CA PHE A 48 34.42 7.20 18.15
C PHE A 48 33.45 7.12 16.95
N VAL A 49 33.92 7.47 15.76
CA VAL A 49 33.08 7.59 14.55
C VAL A 49 33.69 6.76 13.42
N PRO A 50 32.89 6.02 12.64
CA PRO A 50 33.36 5.38 11.41
C PRO A 50 33.85 6.40 10.37
N PRO A 51 34.81 6.07 9.48
CA PRO A 51 35.51 4.79 9.36
C PRO A 51 36.70 4.67 10.31
N PHE A 52 36.82 3.51 10.96
CA PHE A 52 37.89 3.22 11.91
C PHE A 52 39.24 2.84 11.27
N ILE A 53 39.32 2.82 9.93
CA ILE A 53 40.50 2.46 9.13
C ILE A 53 40.94 3.66 8.29
N SER A 54 42.25 3.95 8.24
CA SER A 54 42.84 5.02 7.41
C SER A 54 43.34 4.52 6.06
N LYS A 55 43.14 5.31 4.99
CA LYS A 55 43.58 5.00 3.61
C LYS A 55 45.10 5.04 3.42
N GLU A 56 45.86 5.70 4.32
CA GLU A 56 47.32 5.88 4.20
C GLU A 56 48.13 4.58 4.27
N GLU A 57 47.57 3.49 4.80
CA GLU A 57 48.26 2.18 4.88
C GLU A 57 48.23 1.37 3.55
N ILE A 58 47.50 1.83 2.52
CA ILE A 58 47.30 1.08 1.27
C ILE A 58 48.41 1.37 0.24
N GLN A 59 49.23 2.41 0.42
CA GLN A 59 50.22 2.83 -0.58
C GLN A 59 51.69 2.49 -0.25
N THR A 60 52.01 1.98 0.94
CA THR A 60 53.41 1.64 1.30
C THR A 60 53.75 0.18 0.98
N THR A 61 53.72 -0.18 -0.30
CA THR A 61 54.50 -1.30 -0.83
C THR A 61 55.26 -0.80 -2.05
N ASN A 62 56.25 0.06 -1.82
CA ASN A 62 57.51 0.12 -2.57
C ASN A 62 58.45 1.16 -1.93
N VAL A 63 59.71 0.77 -1.79
CA VAL A 63 60.90 1.52 -1.32
C VAL A 63 61.26 1.38 0.17
N ASN A 64 62.42 0.75 0.39
CA ASN A 64 63.18 0.69 1.65
C ASN A 64 63.56 2.09 2.16
N SER A 65 63.33 2.39 3.44
CA SER A 65 64.35 2.84 4.42
C SER A 65 63.72 3.45 5.68
N SER A 66 64.41 3.19 6.79
CA SER A 66 64.24 3.62 8.18
C SER A 66 63.61 5.00 8.46
N ASN A 67 62.53 5.02 9.25
CA ASN A 67 62.43 5.75 10.55
C ASN A 67 61.01 5.59 11.12
N PHE A 68 60.90 4.90 12.27
CA PHE A 68 59.64 4.75 13.01
C PHE A 68 59.26 6.07 13.69
N ASN A 69 58.38 6.85 13.06
CA ASN A 69 57.60 7.87 13.74
C ASN A 69 56.15 7.38 13.88
N LYS A 70 55.71 7.22 15.13
CA LYS A 70 54.32 6.91 15.50
C LYS A 70 53.40 8.07 15.08
N THR A 71 52.51 7.81 14.13
CA THR A 71 51.36 8.67 13.74
C THR A 71 50.09 7.83 13.78
N LYS A 72 48.89 8.33 14.10
CA LYS A 72 48.37 9.33 15.05
C LYS A 72 46.89 8.90 15.30
N ARG A 73 46.39 9.08 16.53
CA ARG A 73 45.09 8.62 17.05
C ARG A 73 43.87 9.16 16.25
N ARG A 74 42.88 8.30 15.95
CA ARG A 74 41.51 8.66 15.45
C ARG A 74 40.44 8.72 16.55
N SER A 75 40.84 8.75 17.82
CA SER A 75 40.00 9.28 18.89
C SER A 75 40.45 10.71 19.15
N PHE A 76 39.52 11.66 19.13
CA PHE A 76 39.83 13.04 19.46
C PHE A 76 39.33 13.32 20.87
N ARG A 77 40.26 13.72 21.74
CA ARG A 77 39.95 14.23 23.08
C ARG A 77 39.78 15.74 22.94
N LYS A 78 38.61 16.28 23.24
CA LYS A 78 38.35 17.73 23.16
C LYS A 78 39.29 18.43 24.16
N LYS A 79 40.36 19.07 23.68
CA LYS A 79 41.24 19.91 24.51
C LYS A 79 40.66 21.33 24.46
N LYS A 80 40.28 21.86 25.63
CA LYS A 80 39.64 23.17 25.78
C LYS A 80 40.51 24.29 25.18
N GLU A 81 40.08 24.91 24.08
CA GLU A 81 40.48 26.28 23.77
C GLU A 81 39.85 27.21 24.81
N ARG A 82 40.68 28.01 25.49
CA ARG A 82 40.18 29.09 26.34
C ARG A 82 39.63 30.20 25.45
N PRO A 83 38.46 30.80 25.75
CA PRO A 83 38.03 31.99 25.03
C PRO A 83 39.07 33.10 25.25
N LYS A 84 39.63 33.63 24.17
CA LYS A 84 40.51 34.80 24.21
C LYS A 84 39.67 36.02 24.58
N ILE A 85 40.04 36.66 25.68
CA ILE A 85 39.59 38.00 26.05
C ILE A 85 40.10 38.96 24.96
N GLU A 86 39.20 39.76 24.40
CA GLU A 86 39.52 40.85 23.49
C GLU A 86 40.50 41.82 24.18
N ASN A 87 41.64 42.07 23.55
CA ASN A 87 42.29 43.37 23.61
C ASN A 87 43.28 43.58 22.45
N GLU A 88 43.01 44.70 21.77
CA GLU A 88 43.88 45.59 21.01
C GLU A 88 44.56 45.17 19.70
N LYS A 89 44.48 46.16 18.79
CA LYS A 89 44.94 46.23 17.41
C LYS A 89 46.46 46.25 17.31
N ASN A 90 47.01 45.55 16.31
CA ASN A 90 47.96 46.16 15.36
C ASN A 90 48.10 45.31 14.09
N PRO A 91 48.38 45.92 12.92
CA PRO A 91 48.35 45.26 11.61
C PRO A 91 49.73 44.75 11.17
N ASN A 92 49.69 43.83 10.19
CA ASN A 92 50.78 43.28 9.37
C ASN A 92 51.48 42.00 9.85
N GLY A 93 51.33 40.95 9.04
CA GLY A 93 52.18 39.77 9.04
C GLY A 93 51.44 38.51 8.59
N GLU A 94 51.35 38.29 7.27
CA GLU A 94 50.92 36.99 6.71
C GLU A 94 51.90 35.88 7.14
N GLN A 95 51.40 34.88 7.87
CA GLN A 95 52.03 33.56 7.97
C GLN A 95 50.97 32.48 7.79
N LYS A 96 51.10 31.71 6.69
CA LYS A 96 50.31 30.51 6.40
C LYS A 96 50.57 29.44 7.47
N ALA A 97 49.53 29.04 8.19
CA ALA A 97 49.52 27.84 9.03
C ALA A 97 49.26 26.59 8.15
N PRO A 98 49.78 25.41 8.51
CA PRO A 98 49.56 24.18 7.76
C PRO A 98 48.14 23.66 8.01
N ASP A 99 47.46 23.23 6.94
CA ASP A 99 46.13 22.63 6.96
C ASP A 99 46.10 21.39 7.88
N THR A 100 45.44 21.52 9.04
CA THR A 100 44.94 20.37 9.80
C THR A 100 43.63 19.93 9.14
N GLU A 101 43.60 18.72 8.59
CA GLU A 101 42.37 18.06 8.15
C GLU A 101 41.43 17.88 9.36
N ASP A 102 40.49 18.80 9.52
CA ASP A 102 39.38 18.69 10.46
C ASP A 102 38.39 17.63 9.95
N ILE A 103 38.50 16.41 10.48
CA ILE A 103 37.45 15.41 10.29
C ILE A 103 36.28 15.80 11.21
N SER A 104 35.29 16.48 10.64
CA SER A 104 34.09 16.97 11.32
C SER A 104 33.17 15.82 11.76
N VAL A 105 32.65 15.89 12.99
CA VAL A 105 31.45 15.14 13.44
C VAL A 105 30.37 15.22 12.34
N PRO A 106 29.59 14.15 12.08
CA PRO A 106 28.47 14.22 11.13
C PRO A 106 27.64 15.49 11.34
N LYS A 107 27.41 16.27 10.27
CA LYS A 107 26.79 17.60 10.33
C LYS A 107 25.40 17.63 10.99
N ASP A 108 24.76 16.46 11.07
CA ASP A 108 23.37 16.30 11.51
C ASP A 108 23.24 15.93 13.01
N ILE A 109 24.36 15.71 13.74
CA ILE A 109 24.32 15.32 15.16
C ILE A 109 25.02 16.38 16.02
N ASP A 110 24.22 17.21 16.69
CA ASP A 110 24.71 18.17 17.68
C ASP A 110 25.01 17.47 19.01
N LEU A 111 26.29 17.37 19.36
CA LEU A 111 26.77 16.75 20.60
C LEU A 111 26.66 17.67 21.82
N ILE A 112 26.16 18.91 21.68
CA ILE A 112 26.08 19.87 22.79
C ILE A 112 25.13 19.38 23.90
N GLY A 113 23.95 18.86 23.54
CA GLY A 113 22.97 18.36 24.50
C GLY A 113 23.20 16.92 24.99
N LEU A 114 24.01 16.14 24.27
CA LEU A 114 24.19 14.71 24.53
C LEU A 114 24.69 14.37 25.95
N PRO A 115 25.65 15.09 26.55
CA PRO A 115 26.12 14.79 27.90
C PRO A 115 25.01 14.86 28.96
N GLN A 116 24.12 15.84 28.84
CA GLN A 116 22.99 16.01 29.75
C GLN A 116 21.96 14.89 29.58
N LEU A 117 21.74 14.42 28.35
CA LEU A 117 20.86 13.28 28.07
C LEU A 117 21.47 11.92 28.45
N CYS A 118 22.80 11.82 28.52
CA CYS A 118 23.50 10.65 29.06
C CYS A 118 23.40 10.57 30.59
N PHE A 119 23.20 11.71 31.26
CA PHE A 119 23.01 11.83 32.71
C PHE A 119 21.79 12.72 33.01
N PRO A 120 20.57 12.30 32.65
CA PRO A 120 19.40 13.18 32.67
C PRO A 120 19.01 13.65 34.09
N GLY A 121 19.31 12.84 35.11
CA GLY A 121 19.18 13.21 36.53
C GLY A 121 20.36 14.02 37.11
N GLY A 122 21.39 14.31 36.30
CA GLY A 122 22.65 14.93 36.72
C GLY A 122 23.74 13.91 37.10
N LEU A 123 25.00 14.36 37.07
CA LEU A 123 26.16 13.53 37.36
C LEU A 123 26.63 13.74 38.81
N TYR A 124 26.57 12.68 39.62
CA TYR A 124 26.99 12.71 41.03
C TYR A 124 28.07 11.67 41.33
N VAL A 125 29.02 12.09 42.15
CA VAL A 125 30.07 11.23 42.70
C VAL A 125 29.55 10.52 43.95
N THR A 126 29.71 9.20 44.03
CA THR A 126 29.14 8.39 45.11
C THR A 126 30.23 7.73 45.98
N SER A 127 29.89 7.43 47.24
CA SER A 127 30.77 6.68 48.17
C SER A 127 30.71 5.17 47.96
N GLU A 128 29.70 4.69 47.26
CA GLU A 128 29.48 3.27 46.96
C GLU A 128 29.25 3.08 45.47
N SER A 129 29.63 1.91 44.95
CA SER A 129 29.35 1.52 43.57
C SER A 129 27.85 1.27 43.42
N LYS A 130 27.21 1.95 42.47
CA LYS A 130 25.83 1.65 42.06
C LYS A 130 25.81 0.61 40.95
N GLU A 131 24.64 0.03 40.70
CA GLU A 131 24.41 -0.87 39.56
C GLU A 131 24.50 -0.09 38.24
N ASP A 132 24.88 -0.82 37.17
CA ASP A 132 24.93 -0.25 35.83
C ASP A 132 23.49 0.05 35.36
N HIS A 133 23.27 1.25 34.83
CA HIS A 133 21.97 1.70 34.36
C HIS A 133 21.99 1.86 32.85
N ILE A 134 20.96 1.38 32.17
CA ILE A 134 20.83 1.51 30.71
C ILE A 134 19.51 2.18 30.39
N HIS A 135 19.57 3.25 29.59
CA HIS A 135 18.40 3.93 29.06
C HIS A 135 18.57 4.22 27.57
N PHE A 136 17.49 4.69 26.95
CA PHE A 136 17.41 4.88 25.50
C PHE A 136 17.14 6.34 25.19
N LEU A 137 17.61 6.81 24.04
CA LEU A 137 17.44 8.18 23.57
C LEU A 137 16.88 8.15 22.15
N VAL A 138 16.11 9.18 21.80
CA VAL A 138 15.67 9.42 20.42
C VAL A 138 15.92 10.88 20.10
N PHE A 139 16.68 11.12 19.03
CA PHE A 139 16.94 12.46 18.51
C PHE A 139 16.11 12.66 17.25
N THR A 140 15.37 13.77 17.21
CA THR A 140 14.55 14.16 16.06
C THR A 140 15.20 15.36 15.38
N ASP A 141 15.49 15.25 14.08
CA ASP A 141 16.06 16.35 13.30
C ASP A 141 14.97 17.34 12.82
N VAL A 142 15.40 18.44 12.18
CA VAL A 142 14.49 19.48 11.65
C VAL A 142 13.56 18.99 10.54
N CYS A 143 13.86 17.84 9.94
CA CYS A 143 13.05 17.20 8.90
C CYS A 143 12.12 16.11 9.48
N GLY A 144 12.14 15.90 10.80
CA GLY A 144 11.37 14.85 11.48
C GLY A 144 12.00 13.45 11.40
N ASN A 145 13.23 13.30 10.89
CA ASN A 145 13.92 12.02 10.92
C ASN A 145 14.41 11.70 12.34
N ARG A 146 14.35 10.41 12.70
CA ARG A 146 14.73 9.93 14.02
C ARG A 146 16.05 9.16 13.97
N THR A 147 16.90 9.42 14.96
CA THR A 147 18.07 8.59 15.28
C THR A 147 17.97 8.11 16.72
N TYR A 148 18.49 6.93 17.00
CA TYR A 148 18.23 6.19 18.23
C TYR A 148 19.54 5.99 18.99
N GLY A 149 19.56 6.36 20.26
CA GLY A 149 20.68 6.20 21.18
C GLY A 149 20.42 5.12 22.21
N VAL A 150 21.44 4.34 22.56
CA VAL A 150 21.44 3.49 23.75
C VAL A 150 22.59 3.92 24.65
N VAL A 151 22.28 4.23 25.91
CA VAL A 151 23.24 4.75 26.88
C VAL A 151 23.43 3.71 27.97
N ALA A 152 24.68 3.39 28.29
CA ALA A 152 25.05 2.56 29.42
C ALA A 152 25.90 3.36 30.40
N GLN A 153 25.36 3.59 31.60
CA GLN A 153 26.04 4.23 32.72
C GLN A 153 26.70 3.18 33.60
N TYR A 154 27.97 3.39 33.95
CA TYR A 154 28.72 2.51 34.85
C TYR A 154 29.60 3.33 35.79
N TYR A 155 29.94 2.75 36.94
CA TYR A 155 30.70 3.42 37.98
C TYR A 155 32.13 2.88 38.04
N GLN A 156 33.10 3.78 38.15
CA GLN A 156 34.51 3.41 38.24
C GLN A 156 35.15 3.93 39.53
N PRO A 157 35.95 3.10 40.25
CA PRO A 157 36.63 3.53 41.46
C PRO A 157 37.73 4.56 41.18
N MET A 158 37.76 5.64 41.95
CA MET A 158 38.81 6.65 41.91
C MET A 158 40.05 6.13 42.67
N GLN A 159 41.18 5.97 41.98
CA GLN A 159 42.44 5.51 42.59
C GLN A 159 43.29 6.70 43.07
N ASP A 160 43.78 6.62 44.31
CA ASP A 160 44.79 7.54 44.86
C ASP A 160 46.12 7.38 44.13
N GLY A 161 46.54 8.45 43.45
CA GLY A 161 47.81 8.48 42.74
C GLY A 161 48.97 8.81 43.67
N TYR A 162 49.60 7.80 44.27
CA TYR A 162 51.01 7.87 44.66
C TYR A 162 51.84 7.09 43.64
N ILE A 163 52.35 7.79 42.62
CA ILE A 163 53.51 7.33 41.85
C ILE A 163 54.54 8.45 41.94
N SER A 164 55.39 8.39 42.97
CA SER A 164 56.66 9.10 42.99
C SER A 164 57.60 8.36 42.05
N SER A 165 57.89 8.94 40.89
CA SER A 165 59.08 8.61 40.13
C SER A 165 60.29 9.11 40.90
N ASN A 166 60.85 8.26 41.77
CA ASN A 166 62.29 8.19 42.03
C ASN A 166 62.56 6.96 42.89
N GLY A 167 63.45 6.09 42.40
CA GLY A 167 63.83 4.88 43.09
C GLY A 167 64.56 5.17 44.39
N GLN A 168 63.98 4.74 45.50
CA GLN A 168 64.70 4.14 46.62
C GLN A 168 63.69 3.49 47.57
N ALA A 169 63.90 2.21 47.83
CA ALA A 169 63.12 1.45 48.79
C ALA A 169 63.41 1.96 50.21
N HIS A 170 62.43 2.61 50.84
CA HIS A 170 62.36 2.64 52.29
C HIS A 170 60.94 2.36 52.74
N ARG A 171 60.83 1.30 53.53
CA ARG A 171 59.61 0.68 54.01
C ARG A 171 59.41 1.18 55.43
N GLU A 172 58.51 2.13 55.65
CA GLU A 172 58.03 2.44 57.00
C GLU A 172 56.51 2.50 57.01
N SER A 173 55.96 1.75 57.97
CA SER A 173 54.54 1.53 58.22
C SER A 173 54.06 2.55 59.23
N VAL A 174 53.06 3.37 58.88
CA VAL A 174 52.23 4.10 59.87
C VAL A 174 50.80 4.27 59.34
N GLN A 175 49.85 3.71 60.12
CA GLN A 175 48.42 4.01 60.24
C GLN A 175 47.49 3.93 59.01
N THR A 176 46.76 2.82 58.96
CA THR A 176 45.56 2.61 58.14
C THR A 176 44.39 3.51 58.57
N ALA A 177 44.29 4.70 57.98
CA ALA A 177 42.99 5.33 57.76
C ALA A 177 42.26 4.54 56.67
N LYS A 178 41.04 4.06 56.91
CA LYS A 178 40.18 3.51 55.85
C LYS A 178 39.94 4.62 54.83
N ALA A 179 40.67 4.61 53.71
CA ALA A 179 40.34 5.45 52.57
C ALA A 179 38.98 4.99 52.04
N PHE A 180 37.94 5.79 52.21
CA PHE A 180 36.64 5.55 51.58
C PHE A 180 36.83 5.69 50.07
N GLY A 181 36.64 4.58 49.35
CA GLY A 181 36.68 4.55 47.90
C GLY A 181 35.53 5.38 47.34
N CYS A 182 35.85 6.31 46.45
CA CYS A 182 34.87 7.14 45.77
C CYS A 182 34.68 6.62 44.34
N PHE A 183 33.44 6.61 43.87
CA PHE A 183 33.07 6.12 42.55
C PHE A 183 32.61 7.28 41.67
N VAL A 184 33.16 7.34 40.46
CA VAL A 184 32.82 8.34 39.45
C VAL A 184 32.02 7.65 38.35
N PRO A 185 30.83 8.16 38.00
CA PRO A 185 30.03 7.61 36.92
C PRO A 185 30.55 8.03 35.54
N PHE A 186 30.49 7.11 34.60
CA PHE A 186 30.76 7.30 33.17
C PHE A 186 29.60 6.73 32.35
N ALA A 187 29.38 7.25 31.15
CA ALA A 187 28.34 6.79 30.25
C ALA A 187 28.91 6.52 28.86
N ILE A 188 28.51 5.41 28.25
CA ILE A 188 28.80 5.08 26.86
C ILE A 188 27.49 5.17 26.08
N CYS A 189 27.45 6.06 25.09
CA CYS A 189 26.29 6.22 24.21
C CYS A 189 26.60 5.67 22.82
N VAL A 190 25.75 4.77 22.31
CA VAL A 190 25.78 4.25 20.94
C VAL A 190 24.60 4.84 20.18
N ILE A 191 24.87 5.54 19.08
CA ILE A 191 23.86 6.17 18.22
C ILE A 191 23.75 5.39 16.90
N SER A 192 22.53 5.04 16.53
CA SER A 192 22.16 4.31 15.33
C SER A 192 21.02 5.00 14.57
N ARG A 193 20.96 4.82 13.25
CA ARG A 193 19.79 5.18 12.44
C ARG A 193 18.60 4.22 12.64
N TYR A 194 18.82 3.08 13.28
CA TYR A 194 17.81 2.03 13.45
C TYR A 194 17.49 1.79 14.94
N PRO A 195 16.22 1.54 15.30
CA PRO A 195 15.77 1.38 16.70
C PRO A 195 16.06 -0.02 17.25
N TYR A 196 17.31 -0.49 17.19
CA TYR A 196 17.74 -1.78 17.74
C TYR A 196 18.00 -1.69 19.25
N PHE A 197 16.98 -1.33 20.03
CA PHE A 197 17.11 -1.05 21.47
C PHE A 197 17.65 -2.24 22.25
N ASN A 198 16.98 -3.40 22.15
CA ASN A 198 17.39 -4.61 22.88
C ASN A 198 18.74 -5.14 22.40
N ALA A 199 18.97 -5.22 21.09
CA ALA A 199 20.22 -5.74 20.54
C ALA A 199 21.43 -4.86 20.89
N LEU A 200 21.28 -3.52 20.85
CA LEU A 200 22.35 -2.60 21.25
C LEU A 200 22.54 -2.53 22.77
N LYS A 201 21.48 -2.69 23.57
CA LYS A 201 21.57 -2.88 25.03
C LYS A 201 22.39 -4.13 25.36
N ASP A 202 22.12 -5.25 24.70
CA ASP A 202 22.87 -6.49 24.88
C ASP A 202 24.34 -6.30 24.46
N CYS A 203 24.57 -5.51 23.40
CA CYS A 203 25.91 -5.17 22.97
C CYS A 203 26.67 -4.39 24.06
N LEU A 204 26.07 -3.32 24.59
CA LEU A 204 26.69 -2.52 25.65
C LEU A 204 26.89 -3.32 26.93
N SER A 205 25.96 -4.21 27.28
CA SER A 205 26.08 -5.10 28.43
C SER A 205 27.31 -6.01 28.32
N CYS A 206 27.58 -6.58 27.14
CA CYS A 206 28.80 -7.36 26.91
C CYS A 206 30.07 -6.50 27.01
N LEU A 207 30.04 -5.25 26.54
CA LEU A 207 31.16 -4.32 26.68
C LEU A 207 31.45 -4.01 28.15
N LEU A 208 30.43 -3.69 28.95
CA LEU A 208 30.59 -3.34 30.36
C LEU A 208 31.25 -4.47 31.17
N VAL A 209 30.90 -5.73 30.91
CA VAL A 209 31.56 -6.91 31.52
C VAL A 209 33.06 -6.90 31.26
N HIS A 210 33.49 -6.51 30.06
CA HIS A 210 34.90 -6.40 29.71
C HIS A 210 35.60 -5.15 30.25
N LEU A 211 34.87 -4.07 30.53
CA LEU A 211 35.42 -2.81 31.06
C LEU A 211 35.70 -2.85 32.57
N ARG A 212 34.88 -3.54 33.36
CA ARG A 212 35.02 -3.65 34.83
C ARG A 212 36.43 -4.02 35.34
N PRO A 213 37.19 -4.97 34.73
CA PRO A 213 38.52 -5.35 35.23
C PRO A 213 39.67 -4.42 34.78
N LEU A 214 39.44 -3.43 33.91
CA LEU A 214 40.52 -2.66 33.25
C LEU A 214 40.99 -1.43 34.04
N LYS A 215 42.26 -1.05 33.83
CA LYS A 215 42.81 0.23 34.29
C LYS A 215 42.43 1.35 33.31
N ASN A 216 42.33 2.59 33.81
CA ASN A 216 41.93 3.80 33.06
C ASN A 216 42.59 4.03 31.69
N LEU A 217 43.80 3.50 31.46
CA LEU A 217 44.55 3.74 30.22
C LEU A 217 44.07 2.89 29.02
N ASP A 218 43.33 1.81 29.27
CA ASP A 218 42.95 0.81 28.26
C ASP A 218 41.47 0.90 27.84
N VAL A 219 40.68 1.78 28.47
CA VAL A 219 39.22 1.89 28.28
C VAL A 219 38.89 2.40 26.87
N ASP A 220 39.53 3.49 26.42
CA ASP A 220 39.28 4.09 25.11
C ASP A 220 39.55 3.11 23.96
N ASP A 221 40.62 2.31 24.07
CA ASP A 221 40.98 1.33 23.03
C ASP A 221 39.94 0.21 22.93
N ARG A 222 39.37 -0.23 24.06
CA ARG A 222 38.30 -1.23 24.09
C ARG A 222 36.97 -0.70 23.56
N ILE A 223 36.60 0.54 23.90
CA ILE A 223 35.41 1.19 23.36
C ILE A 223 35.57 1.39 21.85
N LYS A 224 36.76 1.79 21.39
CA LYS A 224 37.08 1.90 19.96
C LYS A 224 36.95 0.56 19.24
N GLU A 225 37.47 -0.52 19.82
CA GLU A 225 37.30 -1.88 19.28
C GLU A 225 35.82 -2.25 19.18
N PHE A 226 35.06 -2.00 20.23
CA PHE A 226 33.62 -2.25 20.24
C PHE A 226 32.86 -1.45 19.18
N ALA A 227 33.08 -0.13 19.11
CA ALA A 227 32.45 0.76 18.14
C ALA A 227 32.75 0.29 16.70
N ALA A 228 33.99 -0.12 16.48
CA ALA A 228 34.41 -0.58 15.18
C ALA A 228 33.83 -1.95 14.79
N LYS A 229 33.59 -2.87 15.75
CA LYS A 229 32.78 -4.08 15.51
C LYS A 229 31.37 -3.74 15.04
N LEU A 230 30.68 -2.84 15.74
CA LEU A 230 29.31 -2.46 15.41
C LEU A 230 29.20 -1.80 14.02
N SER A 231 30.20 -1.01 13.62
CA SER A 231 30.22 -0.37 12.29
C SER A 231 30.30 -1.35 11.11
N LEU A 232 30.74 -2.59 11.35
CA LEU A 232 30.86 -3.63 10.33
C LEU A 232 29.61 -4.51 10.19
N ILE A 233 28.61 -4.30 11.05
CA ILE A 233 27.35 -5.05 11.02
C ILE A 233 26.38 -4.33 10.09
N PRO A 234 25.89 -4.99 9.02
CA PRO A 234 24.86 -4.43 8.15
C PRO A 234 23.47 -4.52 8.78
N SER A 235 22.54 -3.66 8.36
CA SER A 235 21.12 -3.83 8.68
C SER A 235 20.54 -5.07 7.97
N PRO A 236 19.80 -5.94 8.67
CA PRO A 236 19.05 -7.04 8.06
C PRO A 236 18.14 -6.59 6.89
N PRO A 237 18.08 -7.33 5.76
CA PRO A 237 17.17 -7.01 4.66
C PRO A 237 15.72 -7.35 5.02
N PRO A 238 14.71 -6.59 4.55
CA PRO A 238 13.31 -6.85 4.87
C PRO A 238 12.84 -8.29 4.57
N GLY A 239 12.15 -8.89 5.53
CA GLY A 239 11.45 -10.17 5.49
C GLY A 239 11.92 -11.14 6.56
N THR A 240 11.99 -12.42 6.21
CA THR A 240 12.16 -13.51 7.19
C THR A 240 13.61 -13.76 7.63
N LEU A 241 14.59 -12.95 7.21
CA LEU A 241 16.01 -13.18 7.51
C LEU A 241 16.51 -12.27 8.64
N HIS A 242 16.72 -12.82 9.82
CA HIS A 242 17.39 -12.14 10.93
C HIS A 242 18.90 -12.36 10.90
N LEU A 243 19.67 -11.41 11.43
CA LEU A 243 21.12 -11.53 11.55
C LEU A 243 21.51 -11.88 12.99
N ILE A 244 22.50 -12.74 13.14
CA ILE A 244 23.04 -13.13 14.45
C ILE A 244 24.50 -12.68 14.54
N PHE A 245 24.82 -11.93 15.60
CA PHE A 245 26.15 -11.48 15.94
C PHE A 245 26.59 -12.09 17.29
N ASN A 246 27.76 -12.72 17.30
CA ASN A 246 28.30 -13.32 18.52
C ASN A 246 29.20 -12.32 19.22
N MET A 247 28.84 -11.92 20.44
CA MET A 247 29.68 -11.09 21.29
C MET A 247 29.66 -11.63 22.72
N LYS A 248 30.75 -12.26 23.13
CA LYS A 248 30.81 -12.98 24.41
C LYS A 248 30.42 -12.08 25.58
N PRO A 249 29.55 -12.55 26.51
CA PRO A 249 28.98 -13.91 26.59
C PRO A 249 27.69 -14.14 25.78
N LEU A 250 27.14 -13.14 25.09
CA LEU A 250 25.82 -13.20 24.45
C LEU A 250 25.86 -13.52 22.95
N GLN A 251 24.74 -14.08 22.46
CA GLN A 251 24.42 -14.17 21.05
C GLN A 251 23.30 -13.18 20.75
N ILE A 252 23.64 -12.13 20.01
CA ILE A 252 22.79 -10.97 19.76
C ILE A 252 22.06 -11.17 18.44
N VAL A 253 20.75 -10.99 18.45
CA VAL A 253 19.89 -11.14 17.27
C VAL A 253 19.47 -9.75 16.82
N PHE A 254 19.69 -9.43 15.54
CA PHE A 254 19.17 -8.25 14.89
C PHE A 254 17.93 -8.63 14.07
N PRO A 255 16.72 -8.28 14.54
CA PRO A 255 15.50 -8.61 13.83
C PRO A 255 15.39 -7.84 12.51
N SER A 256 14.68 -8.44 11.56
CA SER A 256 14.35 -7.85 10.26
C SER A 256 12.92 -7.34 10.28
N ARG A 257 12.66 -6.33 9.43
CA ARG A 257 11.31 -5.81 9.16
C ARG A 257 10.49 -6.85 8.40
N GLU A 258 9.18 -6.90 8.55
CA GLU A 258 8.36 -7.86 7.78
C GLU A 258 8.39 -7.56 6.27
N ASP A 259 8.34 -6.27 5.91
CA ASP A 259 8.43 -5.73 4.56
C ASP A 259 9.12 -4.34 4.57
N PRO A 260 9.42 -3.73 3.41
CA PRO A 260 10.13 -2.45 3.36
C PRO A 260 9.46 -1.30 4.12
N ASP A 261 8.13 -1.28 4.18
CA ASP A 261 7.31 -0.20 4.78
C ASP A 261 6.97 -0.46 6.27
N SER A 262 7.29 -1.66 6.77
CA SER A 262 7.09 -2.06 8.15
C SER A 262 8.21 -1.56 9.07
N PRO A 263 7.90 -1.24 10.34
CA PRO A 263 8.90 -0.76 11.29
C PRO A 263 9.82 -1.90 11.75
N ILE A 264 10.97 -1.52 12.31
CA ILE A 264 11.82 -2.47 13.06
C ILE A 264 11.24 -2.58 14.46
N ILE A 265 11.06 -3.82 14.94
CA ILE A 265 10.55 -4.10 16.27
C ILE A 265 11.64 -4.85 17.04
N ASP A 266 12.36 -4.14 17.90
CA ASP A 266 13.41 -4.68 18.78
C ASP A 266 13.17 -4.24 20.24
N LEU A 267 11.89 -4.27 20.64
CA LEU A 267 11.40 -3.94 21.97
C LEU A 267 10.15 -4.76 22.31
N ASP A 268 9.76 -4.75 23.58
CA ASP A 268 8.63 -5.54 24.08
C ASP A 268 7.33 -4.73 23.97
N LEU A 269 6.48 -5.08 23.01
CA LEU A 269 5.27 -4.30 22.70
C LEU A 269 4.18 -4.38 23.76
N HIS A 270 4.28 -5.29 24.72
CA HIS A 270 3.30 -5.46 25.78
C HIS A 270 3.48 -4.49 26.96
N LEU A 271 4.57 -3.70 26.99
CA LEU A 271 4.90 -2.82 28.11
C LEU A 271 3.78 -1.81 28.45
N PRO A 272 3.15 -1.08 27.50
CA PRO A 272 2.03 -0.20 27.84
C PRO A 272 0.83 -0.92 28.44
N LEU A 273 0.59 -2.18 28.05
CA LEU A 273 -0.50 -3.00 28.57
C LEU A 273 -0.23 -3.52 29.99
N LEU A 274 1.02 -3.45 30.46
CA LEU A 274 1.39 -3.72 31.85
C LEU A 274 1.28 -2.46 32.73
N CYS A 275 1.58 -1.28 32.17
CA CYS A 275 1.57 -0.01 32.91
C CYS A 275 0.18 0.65 32.97
N PHE A 276 -0.68 0.41 31.98
CA PHE A 276 -1.97 1.09 31.83
C PHE A 276 -3.10 0.11 31.62
N LYS A 277 -4.30 0.48 32.08
CA LYS A 277 -5.53 -0.22 31.72
C LYS A 277 -5.85 -0.03 30.23
N PRO A 278 -6.53 -0.97 29.56
CA PRO A 278 -6.90 -0.83 28.15
C PRO A 278 -7.59 0.49 27.80
N GLU A 279 -8.43 1.03 28.68
CA GLU A 279 -9.11 2.31 28.49
C GLU A 279 -8.13 3.49 28.49
N GLN A 280 -7.13 3.45 29.35
CA GLN A 280 -6.08 4.48 29.43
C GLN A 280 -5.17 4.42 28.20
N VAL A 281 -4.85 3.21 27.71
CA VAL A 281 -4.12 3.03 26.45
C VAL A 281 -4.88 3.66 25.28
N LEU A 282 -6.20 3.47 25.20
CA LEU A 282 -7.06 4.10 24.20
C LEU A 282 -7.10 5.64 24.34
N GLN A 283 -7.14 6.15 25.57
CA GLN A 283 -7.09 7.59 25.84
C GLN A 283 -5.76 8.19 25.35
N ILE A 284 -4.63 7.54 25.62
CA ILE A 284 -3.30 7.97 25.15
C ILE A 284 -3.22 7.93 23.62
N ILE A 285 -3.67 6.83 23.00
CA ILE A 285 -3.77 6.74 21.53
C ILE A 285 -4.61 7.90 20.97
N THR A 286 -5.69 8.28 21.64
CA THR A 286 -6.52 9.42 21.23
C THR A 286 -5.79 10.75 21.35
N CYS A 287 -5.05 10.97 22.42
CA CYS A 287 -4.22 12.16 22.58
C CYS A 287 -3.20 12.27 21.43
N ILE A 288 -2.61 11.15 21.01
CA ILE A 288 -1.67 11.11 19.89
C ILE A 288 -2.39 11.34 18.56
N LEU A 289 -3.52 10.67 18.30
CA LEU A 289 -4.30 10.85 17.05
C LEU A 289 -4.90 12.25 16.91
N THR A 290 -5.10 12.96 18.01
CA THR A 290 -5.58 14.35 18.05
C THR A 290 -4.44 15.36 18.23
N GLU A 291 -3.19 14.93 18.08
CA GLU A 291 -1.98 15.76 18.12
C GLU A 291 -1.90 16.66 19.37
N GLN A 292 -2.14 16.10 20.56
CA GLN A 292 -2.01 16.84 21.83
C GLN A 292 -0.55 17.06 22.25
N ARG A 293 -0.32 17.96 23.21
CA ARG A 293 0.98 18.18 23.88
C ARG A 293 1.11 17.20 25.05
N ILE A 294 1.90 16.14 24.87
CA ILE A 294 1.97 14.99 25.80
C ILE A 294 3.32 14.96 26.52
N VAL A 295 3.29 14.83 27.84
CA VAL A 295 4.48 14.58 28.67
C VAL A 295 4.31 13.29 29.47
N PHE A 296 5.18 12.31 29.20
CA PHE A 296 5.29 11.09 30.00
C PHE A 296 6.20 11.31 31.22
N PHE A 297 5.86 10.69 32.35
CA PHE A 297 6.64 10.72 33.57
C PHE A 297 6.91 9.31 34.09
N SER A 298 8.13 9.06 34.54
CA SER A 298 8.51 7.83 35.23
C SER A 298 9.73 8.08 36.10
N SER A 299 9.90 7.27 37.14
CA SER A 299 11.15 7.14 37.88
C SER A 299 12.22 6.32 37.14
N ASP A 300 11.84 5.58 36.09
CA ASP A 300 12.75 4.84 35.22
C ASP A 300 12.90 5.51 33.84
N TRP A 301 14.10 6.02 33.58
CA TRP A 301 14.45 6.65 32.30
C TRP A 301 14.31 5.70 31.11
N ALA A 302 14.58 4.41 31.28
CA ALA A 302 14.44 3.44 30.21
C ALA A 302 12.97 3.28 29.79
N LEU A 303 12.07 3.24 30.77
CA LEU A 303 10.65 3.02 30.56
C LEU A 303 9.99 4.15 29.76
N LEU A 304 10.40 5.40 29.98
CA LEU A 304 9.92 6.57 29.20
C LEU A 304 10.06 6.34 27.70
N THR A 305 11.24 5.93 27.24
CA THR A 305 11.49 5.74 25.80
C THR A 305 10.78 4.49 25.27
N LEU A 306 10.82 3.38 26.01
CA LEU A 306 10.20 2.12 25.58
C LEU A 306 8.68 2.26 25.42
N ILE A 307 8.01 2.90 26.38
CA ILE A 307 6.55 3.13 26.33
C ILE A 307 6.20 4.10 25.19
N ALA A 308 6.92 5.21 25.06
CA ALA A 308 6.70 6.17 23.99
C ALA A 308 6.83 5.52 22.59
N GLU A 309 7.87 4.70 22.37
CA GLU A 309 8.06 3.96 21.11
C GLU A 309 7.01 2.87 20.88
N CYS A 310 6.53 2.18 21.92
CA CYS A 310 5.41 1.25 21.79
C CYS A 310 4.18 1.93 21.19
N PHE A 311 3.82 3.13 21.68
CA PHE A 311 2.69 3.87 21.13
C PHE A 311 2.91 4.30 19.68
N MET A 312 4.15 4.64 19.27
CA MET A 312 4.46 4.90 17.86
C MET A 312 4.27 3.65 16.99
N LEU A 313 4.60 2.46 17.51
CA LEU A 313 4.41 1.18 16.83
C LEU A 313 2.93 0.75 16.78
N TYR A 314 2.13 1.07 17.80
CA TYR A 314 0.69 0.78 17.83
C TYR A 314 -0.10 1.55 16.77
N LEU A 315 0.40 2.72 16.35
CA LEU A 315 -0.26 3.55 15.32
C LEU A 315 0.06 3.10 13.90
N HIS A 316 1.04 2.21 13.68
CA HIS A 316 1.46 1.82 12.32
C HIS A 316 0.26 1.32 11.48
N PRO A 317 0.10 1.77 10.21
CA PRO A 317 1.04 2.55 9.39
C PRO A 317 0.92 4.08 9.51
N ILE A 318 0.14 4.59 10.46
CA ILE A 318 0.04 6.02 10.76
C ILE A 318 1.33 6.48 11.47
N GLN A 319 1.86 7.64 11.07
CA GLN A 319 3.14 8.15 11.56
C GLN A 319 2.95 9.51 12.25
N TRP A 320 3.49 9.65 13.46
CA TRP A 320 3.56 10.94 14.18
C TRP A 320 4.43 11.94 13.42
N GLN A 321 3.92 13.16 13.24
CA GLN A 321 4.54 14.20 12.39
C GLN A 321 5.26 15.30 13.18
N HIS A 322 5.17 15.29 14.51
CA HIS A 322 5.68 16.37 15.36
C HIS A 322 6.92 15.96 16.18
N THR A 323 7.41 16.89 17.02
CA THR A 323 8.55 16.66 17.92
C THR A 323 8.32 15.43 18.80
N PHE A 324 9.32 14.54 18.84
CA PHE A 324 9.33 13.33 19.64
C PHE A 324 10.66 13.22 20.38
N VAL A 325 10.63 13.43 21.70
CA VAL A 325 11.82 13.47 22.57
C VAL A 325 11.49 12.76 23.89
N PRO A 326 11.62 11.42 23.95
CA PRO A 326 11.13 10.65 25.10
C PRO A 326 11.87 10.89 26.42
N ILE A 327 13.02 11.58 26.40
CA ILE A 327 13.77 11.95 27.60
C ILE A 327 14.24 13.39 27.49
N LEU A 328 13.82 14.21 28.45
CA LEU A 328 14.37 15.53 28.73
C LEU A 328 15.24 15.48 29.99
N SER A 329 16.38 16.15 29.92
CA SER A 329 17.17 16.46 31.12
C SER A 329 16.58 17.66 31.84
N ARG A 330 16.96 17.87 33.10
CA ARG A 330 16.52 19.04 33.88
C ARG A 330 16.79 20.39 33.18
N GLN A 331 17.89 20.52 32.44
CA GLN A 331 18.26 21.76 31.74
C GLN A 331 17.44 22.00 30.46
N MET A 332 16.59 21.04 30.09
CA MET A 332 15.82 21.02 28.85
C MET A 332 14.32 21.07 29.13
N LEU A 333 13.90 21.32 30.37
CA LEU A 333 12.47 21.35 30.74
C LEU A 333 11.72 22.48 30.03
N ASP A 334 12.39 23.61 29.72
CA ASP A 334 11.80 24.72 28.96
C ASP A 334 11.19 24.30 27.60
N PHE A 335 11.62 23.18 27.02
CA PHE A 335 11.03 22.67 25.78
C PHE A 335 9.56 22.26 25.92
N VAL A 336 9.06 21.97 27.13
CA VAL A 336 7.63 21.67 27.35
C VAL A 336 6.73 22.89 27.11
N MET A 337 7.31 24.09 27.05
CA MET A 337 6.60 25.33 26.71
C MET A 337 6.40 25.51 25.19
N ALA A 338 6.84 24.56 24.36
CA ALA A 338 6.67 24.65 22.92
C ALA A 338 5.18 24.75 22.54
N PRO A 339 4.80 25.70 21.65
CA PRO A 339 3.39 25.93 21.30
C PRO A 339 2.83 24.87 20.34
N THR A 340 3.70 24.07 19.71
CA THR A 340 3.34 23.00 18.80
C THR A 340 3.07 21.70 19.56
N SER A 341 2.33 20.78 18.96
CA SER A 341 2.18 19.41 19.47
C SER A 341 3.54 18.73 19.65
N PHE A 342 3.68 17.91 20.68
CA PHE A 342 4.89 17.16 20.95
C PHE A 342 4.57 15.95 21.83
N LEU A 343 5.50 14.99 21.83
CA LEU A 343 5.55 13.92 22.80
C LEU A 343 6.93 13.96 23.46
N MET A 344 6.95 14.29 24.74
CA MET A 344 8.16 14.42 25.55
C MET A 344 8.10 13.51 26.78
N GLY A 345 9.23 13.26 27.43
CA GLY A 345 9.27 12.52 28.69
C GLY A 345 10.21 13.13 29.72
N CYS A 346 9.82 13.11 30.99
CA CYS A 346 10.52 13.72 32.11
C CYS A 346 10.63 12.73 33.29
N HIS A 347 11.60 12.95 34.17
CA HIS A 347 11.61 12.26 35.46
C HIS A 347 10.37 12.65 36.27
N ILE A 348 9.85 11.72 37.08
CA ILE A 348 8.70 11.99 37.95
C ILE A 348 8.95 13.13 38.96
N ASP A 349 10.21 13.36 39.36
CA ASP A 349 10.57 14.48 40.26
C ASP A 349 10.25 15.86 39.68
N HIS A 350 10.10 15.97 38.35
CA HIS A 350 9.77 17.23 37.66
C HIS A 350 8.27 17.39 37.41
N PHE A 351 7.43 16.47 37.89
CA PHE A 351 5.98 16.51 37.65
C PHE A 351 5.35 17.84 38.12
N GLU A 352 5.65 18.27 39.35
CA GLU A 352 5.09 19.51 39.90
C GLU A 352 5.55 20.75 39.12
N GLU A 353 6.84 20.82 38.78
CA GLU A 353 7.45 21.90 37.98
C GLU A 353 6.78 21.99 36.60
N VAL A 354 6.75 20.89 35.84
CA VAL A 354 6.14 20.84 34.50
C VAL A 354 4.64 21.12 34.53
N SER A 355 3.92 20.65 35.56
CA SER A 355 2.48 20.88 35.68
C SER A 355 2.10 22.35 35.87
N GLN A 356 3.04 23.18 36.33
CA GLN A 356 2.85 24.62 36.56
C GLN A 356 3.38 25.49 35.42
N GLU A 357 4.32 24.96 34.62
CA GLU A 357 5.07 25.74 33.62
C GLU A 357 4.26 26.03 32.33
N ALA A 358 3.29 25.17 31.96
CA ALA A 358 2.51 25.35 30.73
C ALA A 358 1.05 24.87 30.83
N GLU A 359 0.15 25.61 30.18
CA GLU A 359 -1.27 25.27 30.02
C GLU A 359 -1.48 24.23 28.90
N ASP A 360 -2.54 23.43 29.02
CA ASP A 360 -3.00 22.39 28.08
C ASP A 360 -2.03 21.21 27.86
N LEU A 361 -1.25 20.85 28.88
CA LEU A 361 -0.41 19.65 28.85
C LEU A 361 -1.20 18.41 29.28
N ILE A 362 -1.03 17.31 28.54
CA ILE A 362 -1.45 15.97 28.96
C ILE A 362 -0.29 15.32 29.70
N LEU A 363 -0.44 15.17 31.02
CA LEU A 363 0.57 14.65 31.93
C LEU A 363 0.27 13.18 32.25
N ILE A 364 1.14 12.27 31.81
CA ILE A 364 0.94 10.82 31.93
C ILE A 364 2.00 10.24 32.86
N ASN A 365 1.59 9.78 34.04
CA ASN A 365 2.46 9.06 34.97
C ASN A 365 2.44 7.56 34.64
N ILE A 366 3.55 7.03 34.12
CA ILE A 366 3.70 5.62 33.74
C ILE A 366 3.74 4.72 34.98
N ASP A 367 4.35 5.18 36.08
CA ASP A 367 4.59 4.35 37.27
C ASP A 367 3.29 3.97 37.98
N ASN A 368 2.31 4.89 37.99
CA ASN A 368 1.00 4.69 38.59
C ASN A 368 -0.11 4.41 37.56
N GLY A 369 0.18 4.61 36.27
CA GLY A 369 -0.80 4.51 35.19
C GLY A 369 -1.81 5.67 35.17
N ASP A 370 -1.48 6.84 35.71
CA ASP A 370 -2.41 7.98 35.84
C ASP A 370 -2.28 8.98 34.67
N ILE A 371 -3.42 9.51 34.19
CA ILE A 371 -3.48 10.55 33.16
C ILE A 371 -4.15 11.79 33.75
N THR A 372 -3.44 12.92 33.72
CA THR A 372 -3.89 14.20 34.29
C THR A 372 -3.67 15.35 33.31
N HIS A 373 -4.31 16.48 33.59
CA HIS A 373 -4.22 17.70 32.78
C HIS A 373 -3.57 18.82 33.60
N SER A 374 -2.74 19.65 32.98
CA SER A 374 -2.31 20.90 33.63
C SER A 374 -3.50 21.87 33.80
N LYS A 375 -3.36 22.86 34.68
CA LYS A 375 -4.45 23.80 35.02
C LYS A 375 -4.91 24.55 33.75
N SER A 376 -6.19 24.42 33.37
CA SER A 376 -6.77 25.15 32.23
C SER A 376 -7.36 26.50 32.67
N SER A 377 -7.21 27.52 31.83
CA SER A 377 -7.82 28.84 32.01
C SER A 377 -9.21 28.97 31.35
N VAL A 378 -9.64 27.97 30.56
CA VAL A 378 -10.93 27.95 29.85
C VAL A 378 -11.50 26.52 29.82
N ASP A 379 -12.83 26.41 29.84
CA ASP A 379 -13.64 25.18 29.78
C ASP A 379 -13.69 24.57 28.36
N GLU A 380 -12.52 24.46 27.70
CA GLU A 380 -12.31 23.79 26.40
C GLU A 380 -11.14 22.81 26.55
N GLY A 381 -11.21 21.51 26.31
CA GLY A 381 -12.32 20.62 26.06
C GLY A 381 -11.82 19.18 26.28
N VAL A 382 -12.65 18.38 26.94
CA VAL A 382 -12.42 16.96 27.27
C VAL A 382 -11.80 16.20 26.08
N ILE A 383 -10.77 15.39 26.34
CA ILE A 383 -10.23 14.46 25.33
C ILE A 383 -11.39 13.56 24.89
N PRO A 384 -11.77 13.57 23.61
CA PRO A 384 -12.87 12.74 23.16
C PRO A 384 -12.50 11.25 23.27
N ASP A 385 -13.47 10.39 23.50
CA ASP A 385 -13.22 8.94 23.52
C ASP A 385 -13.01 8.38 22.11
N VAL A 386 -12.26 7.28 22.02
CA VAL A 386 -12.20 6.46 20.79
C VAL A 386 -13.61 5.98 20.43
N PRO A 387 -13.95 5.87 19.13
CA PRO A 387 -15.22 5.31 18.69
C PRO A 387 -15.59 4.02 19.43
N SER A 388 -16.79 4.00 20.03
CA SER A 388 -17.21 2.98 21.01
C SER A 388 -17.01 1.53 20.55
N GLN A 389 -17.38 1.22 19.31
CA GLN A 389 -17.23 -0.13 18.75
C GLN A 389 -15.76 -0.55 18.60
N ALA A 390 -14.89 0.38 18.20
CA ALA A 390 -13.47 0.12 18.05
C ALA A 390 -12.81 -0.11 19.42
N ALA A 391 -13.20 0.70 20.42
CA ALA A 391 -12.77 0.58 21.81
C ALA A 391 -13.14 -0.79 22.41
N GLU A 392 -14.41 -1.20 22.33
CA GLU A 392 -14.86 -2.50 22.86
C GLU A 392 -14.11 -3.69 22.24
N THR A 393 -13.86 -3.63 20.94
CA THR A 393 -13.16 -4.72 20.22
C THR A 393 -11.71 -4.82 20.68
N PHE A 394 -11.04 -3.68 20.84
CA PHE A 394 -9.68 -3.60 21.35
C PHE A 394 -9.58 -4.16 22.77
N ILE A 395 -10.45 -3.72 23.69
CA ILE A 395 -10.46 -4.15 25.09
C ILE A 395 -10.63 -5.68 25.17
N LYS A 396 -11.65 -6.24 24.49
CA LYS A 396 -11.90 -7.70 24.45
C LYS A 396 -10.70 -8.48 23.91
N SER A 397 -10.00 -7.93 22.92
CA SER A 397 -8.83 -8.58 22.33
C SER A 397 -7.62 -8.53 23.27
N VAL A 398 -7.39 -7.41 23.93
CA VAL A 398 -6.31 -7.27 24.93
C VAL A 398 -6.54 -8.19 26.13
N GLU A 399 -7.78 -8.31 26.63
CA GLU A 399 -8.12 -9.24 27.73
C GLU A 399 -7.82 -10.71 27.41
N SER A 400 -7.74 -11.07 26.13
CA SER A 400 -7.39 -12.42 25.69
C SER A 400 -5.88 -12.70 25.63
N LEU A 401 -5.05 -11.66 25.76
CA LEU A 401 -3.59 -11.79 25.68
C LEU A 401 -3.00 -12.40 26.95
N GLN A 402 -2.00 -13.22 26.75
CA GLN A 402 -1.19 -13.75 27.84
C GLN A 402 0.04 -12.85 28.04
N LEU A 403 -0.02 -11.93 29.01
CA LEU A 403 1.03 -10.93 29.25
C LEU A 403 2.17 -11.40 30.17
N HIS A 404 1.95 -12.42 31.01
CA HIS A 404 2.88 -12.83 32.08
C HIS A 404 3.49 -14.22 31.85
N TYR A 405 4.50 -14.32 30.97
CA TYR A 405 5.16 -15.60 30.63
C TYR A 405 5.82 -16.29 31.81
N ASP A 406 6.65 -15.56 32.55
CA ASP A 406 7.51 -16.13 33.59
C ASP A 406 6.69 -16.67 34.77
N LEU A 407 5.53 -16.04 35.05
CA LEU A 407 4.58 -16.51 36.08
C LEU A 407 4.02 -17.90 35.75
N GLU A 408 3.73 -18.18 34.48
CA GLU A 408 3.22 -19.48 34.05
C GLU A 408 4.29 -20.58 34.06
N LEU A 409 5.53 -20.23 33.72
CA LEU A 409 6.65 -21.17 33.81
C LEU A 409 6.93 -21.61 35.26
N CYS A 410 6.78 -20.70 36.23
CA CYS A 410 6.88 -21.04 37.65
C CYS A 410 5.83 -22.09 38.09
N HIS A 411 4.68 -22.17 37.42
CA HIS A 411 3.66 -23.19 37.71
C HIS A 411 3.98 -24.56 37.08
N LEU A 412 4.90 -24.65 36.11
CA LEU A 412 5.13 -25.86 35.30
C LEU A 412 6.28 -26.77 35.77
N SER A 413 6.94 -26.47 36.91
CA SER A 413 7.90 -27.36 37.60
C SER A 413 8.77 -28.24 36.67
N SER A 414 9.55 -27.64 35.76
CA SER A 414 10.39 -28.41 34.82
C SER A 414 11.87 -28.05 34.91
N ASN A 415 12.73 -29.07 35.06
CA ASN A 415 14.18 -28.96 34.91
C ASN A 415 14.51 -28.85 33.41
N THR A 416 14.35 -27.65 32.85
CA THR A 416 14.68 -27.37 31.44
C THR A 416 16.03 -26.65 31.37
N ASP A 417 16.83 -26.93 30.33
CA ASP A 417 18.09 -26.25 30.05
C ASP A 417 17.88 -24.73 29.92
N PHE A 418 18.78 -23.93 30.51
CA PHE A 418 18.72 -22.47 30.51
C PHE A 418 18.71 -21.89 29.09
N ILE A 419 19.46 -22.49 28.16
CA ILE A 419 19.51 -22.04 26.77
C ILE A 419 18.17 -22.29 26.07
N GLU A 420 17.51 -23.40 26.38
CA GLU A 420 16.20 -23.73 25.84
C GLU A 420 15.12 -22.78 26.39
N LEU A 421 15.17 -22.45 27.68
CA LEU A 421 14.27 -21.45 28.29
C LEU A 421 14.42 -20.07 27.65
N GLN A 422 15.66 -19.63 27.37
CA GLN A 422 15.90 -18.36 26.67
C GLN A 422 15.35 -18.37 25.23
N MET A 423 15.45 -19.50 24.52
CA MET A 423 14.85 -19.63 23.19
C MET A 423 13.32 -19.57 23.25
N ARG A 424 12.70 -20.33 24.16
CA ARG A 424 11.24 -20.32 24.34
C ARG A 424 10.71 -18.94 24.74
N ARG A 425 11.41 -18.22 25.61
CA ARG A 425 11.05 -16.84 25.99
C ARG A 425 11.11 -15.88 24.80
N ARG A 426 12.14 -16.00 23.94
CA ARG A 426 12.24 -15.20 22.72
C ARG A 426 11.12 -15.50 21.73
N ASP A 427 10.82 -16.77 21.49
CA ASP A 427 9.73 -17.18 20.60
C ASP A 427 8.37 -16.70 21.13
N TRP A 428 8.15 -16.79 22.45
CA TRP A 428 6.96 -16.25 23.10
C TRP A 428 6.88 -14.72 22.93
N GLN A 429 7.96 -13.99 23.18
CA GLN A 429 7.98 -12.53 23.04
C GLN A 429 7.71 -12.09 21.60
N GLN A 430 8.28 -12.79 20.61
CA GLN A 430 8.01 -12.52 19.20
C GLN A 430 6.55 -12.79 18.82
N LYS A 431 5.99 -13.89 19.33
CA LYS A 431 4.56 -14.22 19.13
C LYS A 431 3.66 -13.16 19.77
N LEU A 432 3.93 -12.76 21.01
CA LEU A 432 3.16 -11.73 21.72
C LEU A 432 3.26 -10.38 21.01
N ASN A 433 4.46 -9.97 20.57
CA ASN A 433 4.64 -8.76 19.77
C ASN A 433 3.79 -8.81 18.49
N THR A 434 3.74 -9.95 17.81
CA THR A 434 2.91 -10.13 16.60
C THR A 434 1.42 -10.00 16.92
N GLU A 435 0.95 -10.61 18.02
CA GLU A 435 -0.45 -10.52 18.45
C GLU A 435 -0.83 -9.08 18.83
N VAL A 436 0.02 -8.38 19.60
CA VAL A 436 -0.20 -6.97 19.96
C VAL A 436 -0.22 -6.07 18.72
N GLN A 437 0.67 -6.28 17.74
CA GLN A 437 0.63 -5.53 16.48
C GLN A 437 -0.65 -5.78 15.69
N GLN A 438 -1.14 -7.03 15.65
CA GLN A 438 -2.39 -7.33 14.96
C GLN A 438 -3.58 -6.66 15.63
N ILE A 439 -3.65 -6.67 16.96
CA ILE A 439 -4.73 -6.04 17.73
C ILE A 439 -4.73 -4.52 17.53
N THR A 440 -3.56 -3.89 17.59
CA THR A 440 -3.42 -2.43 17.43
C THR A 440 -3.66 -1.99 15.98
N LEU A 441 -3.17 -2.74 14.98
CA LEU A 441 -3.51 -2.51 13.58
C LEU A 441 -5.02 -2.65 13.33
N GLN A 442 -5.68 -3.64 13.94
CA GLN A 442 -7.13 -3.81 13.86
C GLN A 442 -7.89 -2.63 14.47
N LEU A 443 -7.40 -2.05 15.58
CA LEU A 443 -7.95 -0.82 16.14
C LEU A 443 -7.88 0.33 15.12
N ILE A 444 -6.72 0.57 14.50
CA ILE A 444 -6.55 1.62 13.48
C ILE A 444 -7.47 1.39 12.28
N VAL A 445 -7.58 0.15 11.79
CA VAL A 445 -8.53 -0.21 10.72
C VAL A 445 -9.97 0.06 11.14
N ASN A 446 -10.37 -0.32 12.35
CA ASN A 446 -11.73 -0.08 12.84
C ASN A 446 -12.06 1.41 12.96
N ILE A 447 -11.08 2.26 13.28
CA ILE A 447 -11.27 3.72 13.35
C ILE A 447 -11.40 4.32 11.94
N PHE A 448 -10.58 3.90 10.97
CA PHE A 448 -10.45 4.62 9.69
C PHE A 448 -10.98 3.89 8.44
N ARG A 449 -11.51 2.65 8.53
CA ARG A 449 -11.91 1.90 7.31
C ARG A 449 -12.94 2.61 6.42
N GLU A 450 -13.82 3.41 7.01
CA GLU A 450 -14.90 4.09 6.28
C GLU A 450 -14.44 5.41 5.62
N VAL A 451 -13.17 5.80 5.81
CA VAL A 451 -12.59 6.97 5.12
C VAL A 451 -12.59 6.75 3.61
N LYS A 452 -12.34 5.51 3.13
CA LYS A 452 -12.27 5.21 1.69
C LYS A 452 -13.57 5.52 0.95
N ASP A 453 -14.71 5.41 1.64
CA ASP A 453 -16.04 5.63 1.06
C ASP A 453 -16.31 7.11 0.77
N HIS A 454 -15.42 7.99 1.27
CA HIS A 454 -15.51 9.44 1.15
C HIS A 454 -14.31 10.02 0.37
N LEU A 455 -13.53 9.17 -0.31
CA LEU A 455 -12.41 9.56 -1.17
C LEU A 455 -12.81 9.62 -2.63
N ASN A 456 -12.29 10.64 -3.32
CA ASN A 456 -12.26 10.73 -4.77
C ASN A 456 -10.81 10.62 -5.24
N TYR A 457 -10.43 9.43 -5.70
CA TYR A 457 -9.06 9.12 -6.13
C TYR A 457 -8.61 9.95 -7.33
N GLU A 458 -9.51 10.20 -8.27
CA GLU A 458 -9.21 10.90 -9.52
C GLU A 458 -8.86 12.37 -9.27
N HIS A 459 -9.65 13.04 -8.42
CA HIS A 459 -9.43 14.45 -8.08
C HIS A 459 -8.62 14.68 -6.80
N ARG A 460 -8.19 13.59 -6.14
CA ARG A 460 -7.47 13.59 -4.85
C ARG A 460 -8.21 14.38 -3.76
N VAL A 461 -9.52 14.14 -3.65
CA VAL A 461 -10.42 14.85 -2.73
C VAL A 461 -10.91 13.93 -1.61
N PHE A 462 -10.96 14.45 -0.38
CA PHE A 462 -11.65 13.84 0.75
C PHE A 462 -12.86 14.71 1.16
N ASN A 463 -14.03 14.09 1.33
CA ASN A 463 -15.24 14.80 1.76
C ASN A 463 -15.44 14.66 3.28
N SER A 464 -14.81 15.56 4.03
CA SER A 464 -14.82 15.55 5.50
C SER A 464 -16.21 15.79 6.09
N GLU A 465 -17.03 16.65 5.48
CA GLU A 465 -18.37 16.97 5.97
C GLU A 465 -19.29 15.76 5.90
N GLU A 466 -19.30 15.04 4.78
CA GLU A 466 -20.11 13.82 4.63
C GLU A 466 -19.59 12.69 5.53
N PHE A 467 -18.27 12.56 5.65
CA PHE A 467 -17.69 11.59 6.57
C PHE A 467 -18.14 11.84 8.02
N LEU A 468 -18.15 13.09 8.49
CA LEU A 468 -18.62 13.44 9.83
C LEU A 468 -20.12 13.18 10.02
N LYS A 469 -20.97 13.51 9.03
CA LYS A 469 -22.42 13.27 9.10
C LYS A 469 -22.78 11.79 9.26
N THR A 470 -21.94 10.88 8.76
CA THR A 470 -22.19 9.44 8.86
C THR A 470 -21.74 8.82 10.20
N ARG A 471 -21.04 9.59 11.07
CA ARG A 471 -20.59 9.12 12.39
C ARG A 471 -21.69 9.23 13.44
N ALA A 472 -21.67 8.32 14.41
CA ALA A 472 -22.55 8.41 15.58
C ALA A 472 -22.31 9.74 16.34
N PRO A 473 -23.33 10.37 16.92
CA PRO A 473 -23.17 11.66 17.62
C PRO A 473 -22.11 11.65 18.72
N GLY A 474 -21.95 10.53 19.43
CA GLY A 474 -20.92 10.36 20.46
C GLY A 474 -19.48 10.29 19.90
N ASP A 475 -19.30 9.81 18.67
CA ASP A 475 -17.98 9.66 18.05
C ASP A 475 -17.55 10.92 17.26
N GLN A 476 -18.49 11.81 16.92
CA GLN A 476 -18.20 13.02 16.13
C GLN A 476 -17.14 13.94 16.75
N PRO A 477 -17.09 14.18 18.08
CA PRO A 477 -16.05 15.00 18.70
C PRO A 477 -14.64 14.47 18.44
N PHE A 478 -14.45 13.14 18.45
CA PHE A 478 -13.18 12.50 18.11
C PHE A 478 -12.77 12.81 16.67
N TYR A 479 -13.65 12.53 15.71
CA TYR A 479 -13.33 12.74 14.31
C TYR A 479 -13.13 14.22 13.96
N LYS A 480 -13.90 15.15 14.54
CA LYS A 480 -13.70 16.59 14.31
C LYS A 480 -12.26 17.03 14.62
N LYS A 481 -11.70 16.59 15.75
CA LYS A 481 -10.29 16.85 16.09
C LYS A 481 -9.33 16.14 15.14
N VAL A 482 -9.52 14.83 14.90
CA VAL A 482 -8.61 14.02 14.09
C VAL A 482 -8.52 14.49 12.63
N LEU A 483 -9.62 14.92 12.01
CA LEU A 483 -9.65 15.32 10.60
C LEU A 483 -8.80 16.57 10.29
N GLU A 484 -8.47 17.36 11.31
CA GLU A 484 -7.66 18.57 11.20
C GLU A 484 -6.15 18.30 11.39
N THR A 485 -5.77 17.06 11.73
CA THR A 485 -4.39 16.69 12.09
C THR A 485 -3.49 16.41 10.87
N TYR A 486 -2.21 16.70 11.00
CA TYR A 486 -1.19 16.35 10.01
C TYR A 486 -1.06 14.84 9.83
N ILE A 487 -1.22 14.09 10.93
CA ILE A 487 -1.24 12.63 10.96
C ILE A 487 -2.34 12.08 10.03
N PHE A 488 -3.56 12.60 10.13
CA PHE A 488 -4.66 12.17 9.26
C PHE A 488 -4.43 12.59 7.80
N HIS A 489 -3.89 13.78 7.55
CA HIS A 489 -3.53 14.21 6.20
C HIS A 489 -2.48 13.28 5.55
N SER A 490 -1.47 12.86 6.30
CA SER A 490 -0.46 11.88 5.85
C SER A 490 -1.11 10.52 5.54
N PHE A 491 -2.04 10.07 6.39
CA PHE A 491 -2.84 8.87 6.15
C PHE A 491 -3.67 8.97 4.85
N LEU A 492 -4.40 10.08 4.64
CA LEU A 492 -5.17 10.32 3.42
C LEU A 492 -4.29 10.29 2.17
N LYS A 493 -3.12 10.92 2.23
CA LYS A 493 -2.13 10.91 1.14
C LYS A 493 -1.72 9.48 0.78
N ALA A 494 -1.44 8.64 1.78
CA ALA A 494 -1.12 7.23 1.56
C ALA A 494 -2.30 6.46 0.93
N ARG A 495 -3.55 6.73 1.35
CA ARG A 495 -4.76 6.10 0.77
C ARG A 495 -4.98 6.53 -0.69
N LEU A 496 -4.90 7.83 -0.98
CA LEU A 496 -5.07 8.37 -2.34
C LEU A 496 -3.99 7.89 -3.31
N ASN A 497 -2.77 7.64 -2.81
CA ASN A 497 -1.69 7.01 -3.58
C ASN A 497 -1.84 5.49 -3.71
N ARG A 498 -2.94 4.90 -3.21
CA ARG A 498 -3.23 3.45 -3.22
C ARG A 498 -2.07 2.62 -2.62
N ARG A 499 -1.44 3.13 -1.56
CA ARG A 499 -0.35 2.42 -0.87
C ARG A 499 -0.87 1.13 -0.26
N MET A 500 -0.26 0.00 -0.64
CA MET A 500 -0.61 -1.34 -0.17
C MET A 500 0.15 -1.74 1.12
N ASP A 501 0.01 -0.93 2.16
CA ASP A 501 0.64 -1.15 3.46
C ASP A 501 -0.13 -2.15 4.35
N ALA A 502 0.28 -2.29 5.62
CA ALA A 502 -0.36 -3.18 6.58
C ALA A 502 -1.86 -2.87 6.77
N PHE A 503 -2.25 -1.60 6.81
CA PHE A 503 -3.65 -1.18 6.89
C PHE A 503 -4.45 -1.68 5.68
N ALA A 504 -3.99 -1.38 4.46
CA ALA A 504 -4.72 -1.76 3.24
C ALA A 504 -4.87 -3.28 3.13
N ARG A 505 -3.82 -4.03 3.48
CA ARG A 505 -3.84 -5.50 3.49
C ARG A 505 -4.84 -6.06 4.50
N LEU A 506 -4.81 -5.56 5.74
CA LEU A 506 -5.74 -6.02 6.77
C LEU A 506 -7.17 -5.66 6.40
N GLU A 507 -7.41 -4.45 5.91
CA GLU A 507 -8.71 -4.00 5.46
C GLU A 507 -9.29 -4.90 4.36
N LEU A 508 -8.51 -5.24 3.33
CA LEU A 508 -8.96 -6.13 2.24
C LEU A 508 -9.18 -7.58 2.71
N SER A 509 -8.38 -8.05 3.67
CA SER A 509 -8.52 -9.40 4.23
C SER A 509 -9.72 -9.55 5.17
N THR A 510 -10.18 -8.45 5.77
CA THR A 510 -11.32 -8.39 6.70
C THR A 510 -12.60 -7.88 6.03
N GLN A 511 -12.55 -7.55 4.73
CA GLN A 511 -13.74 -7.27 3.93
C GLN A 511 -14.48 -8.57 3.64
N SER A 512 -15.80 -8.53 3.82
CA SER A 512 -16.67 -9.59 3.32
C SER A 512 -16.61 -9.59 1.78
N GLU A 513 -16.90 -10.74 1.17
CA GLU A 513 -17.10 -10.86 -0.29
C GLU A 513 -18.09 -9.80 -0.82
N GLU A 514 -19.06 -9.41 0.00
CA GLU A 514 -20.06 -8.37 -0.30
C GLU A 514 -19.50 -6.94 -0.30
N ASP A 515 -18.54 -6.61 0.57
CA ASP A 515 -17.91 -5.29 0.58
C ASP A 515 -16.92 -5.13 -0.58
N ARG A 516 -16.30 -6.23 -1.03
CA ARG A 516 -15.51 -6.26 -2.28
C ARG A 516 -16.37 -5.93 -3.49
N LEU A 517 -17.58 -6.49 -3.57
CA LEU A 517 -18.56 -6.21 -4.64
C LEU A 517 -19.03 -4.74 -4.66
N ASN A 518 -19.16 -4.09 -3.49
CA ASN A 518 -19.59 -2.70 -3.38
C ASN A 518 -18.49 -1.70 -3.75
N SER A 519 -17.22 -2.04 -3.54
CA SER A 519 -16.07 -1.26 -4.04
C SER A 519 -16.08 -1.13 -5.58
N MET A 520 -16.84 -1.96 -6.29
CA MET A 520 -16.90 -1.99 -7.74
C MET A 520 -18.01 -1.15 -8.37
N LEU A 521 -19.07 -0.86 -7.63
CA LEU A 521 -20.08 0.11 -8.03
C LEU A 521 -19.52 1.43 -7.55
N ASP A 522 -18.97 2.24 -8.46
CA ASP A 522 -18.20 3.44 -8.15
C ASP A 522 -19.04 4.62 -7.59
N SER A 523 -20.09 4.26 -6.87
CA SER A 523 -20.97 5.08 -6.08
C SER A 523 -21.17 4.32 -4.76
N PRO A 524 -20.49 4.69 -3.65
CA PRO A 524 -20.60 4.05 -2.32
C PRO A 524 -22.00 4.16 -1.66
N ARG A 525 -23.05 4.36 -2.45
CA ARG A 525 -24.14 5.25 -2.07
C ARG A 525 -25.46 4.58 -1.70
N ARG A 526 -25.68 3.27 -1.92
CA ARG A 526 -27.00 2.64 -1.64
C ARG A 526 -26.91 1.19 -1.15
N LEU A 527 -27.73 0.84 -0.15
CA LEU A 527 -27.78 -0.48 0.47
C LEU A 527 -28.64 -1.43 -0.37
N THR A 528 -28.11 -2.60 -0.70
CA THR A 528 -28.86 -3.70 -1.30
C THR A 528 -29.86 -4.31 -0.30
N VAL A 529 -30.84 -5.04 -0.83
CA VAL A 529 -31.83 -5.81 -0.05
C VAL A 529 -31.17 -6.77 0.95
N GLU A 530 -30.07 -7.39 0.54
CA GLU A 530 -29.25 -8.27 1.37
C GLU A 530 -28.60 -7.50 2.54
N LYS A 531 -28.08 -6.28 2.31
CA LYS A 531 -27.59 -5.38 3.36
C LYS A 531 -28.69 -4.87 4.29
N MET A 532 -29.91 -4.63 3.80
CA MET A 532 -31.04 -4.26 4.67
C MET A 532 -31.47 -5.43 5.57
N ALA A 533 -31.41 -6.66 5.07
CA ALA A 533 -31.69 -7.86 5.84
C ALA A 533 -30.62 -8.09 6.93
N SER A 534 -29.32 -8.04 6.59
CA SER A 534 -28.24 -8.25 7.57
C SER A 534 -28.18 -7.17 8.64
N LYS A 535 -28.43 -5.89 8.29
CA LYS A 535 -28.52 -4.78 9.26
C LYS A 535 -29.71 -4.91 10.22
N ARG A 536 -30.83 -5.51 9.80
CA ARG A 536 -32.00 -5.73 10.69
C ARG A 536 -31.76 -6.75 11.78
N PHE A 537 -30.77 -7.63 11.64
CA PHE A 537 -30.39 -8.60 12.66
C PHE A 537 -29.29 -8.09 13.61
N ASN A 538 -28.79 -6.88 13.42
CA ASN A 538 -27.82 -6.24 14.32
C ASN A 538 -28.44 -5.00 15.02
N PRO A 539 -28.98 -5.14 16.25
CA PRO A 539 -29.73 -4.09 16.92
C PRO A 539 -28.91 -2.81 17.22
N GLN A 540 -27.57 -2.89 17.21
CA GLN A 540 -26.68 -1.75 17.47
C GLN A 540 -26.56 -0.77 16.28
N TYR A 541 -26.79 -1.22 15.04
CA TYR A 541 -26.69 -0.38 13.84
C TYR A 541 -27.91 0.51 13.59
N MET A 542 -29.06 0.19 14.18
CA MET A 542 -30.33 0.91 13.99
C MET A 542 -30.45 2.22 14.79
N ILE A 543 -29.58 2.42 15.79
CA ILE A 543 -29.67 3.55 16.72
C ILE A 543 -28.83 4.75 16.23
N SER A 544 -27.76 4.53 15.48
CA SER A 544 -26.81 5.60 15.09
C SER A 544 -27.29 6.49 13.93
N LYS A 545 -28.15 5.99 13.02
CA LYS A 545 -28.64 6.77 11.87
C LYS A 545 -29.96 7.51 12.11
N ARG A 546 -30.75 7.09 13.11
CA ARG A 546 -32.14 7.59 13.31
C ARG A 546 -32.23 9.01 13.89
N MET A 547 -31.11 9.69 14.16
CA MET A 547 -31.08 10.97 14.88
C MET A 547 -30.63 12.19 14.05
N VAL A 548 -30.54 12.10 12.72
CA VAL A 548 -30.14 13.26 11.89
C VAL A 548 -31.17 13.58 10.80
N ILE A 549 -32.45 13.66 11.18
CA ILE A 549 -33.45 14.50 10.49
C ILE A 549 -34.36 15.09 11.58
N SER A 550 -34.31 16.40 11.74
CA SER A 550 -35.12 17.13 12.72
C SER A 550 -36.61 17.07 12.41
N MET A 551 -37.43 16.67 13.38
CA MET A 551 -38.73 17.31 13.65
C MET A 551 -38.90 17.50 15.16
N PRO A 552 -39.34 18.69 15.64
CA PRO A 552 -39.60 18.94 17.04
C PRO A 552 -40.99 18.40 17.43
N ASN A 553 -41.12 18.03 18.70
CA ASN A 553 -42.33 17.56 19.39
C ASN A 553 -42.55 16.04 19.39
N LEU A 554 -42.06 15.40 20.47
CA LEU A 554 -42.86 14.44 21.25
C LEU A 554 -42.15 14.22 22.60
N GLN A 555 -42.86 14.55 23.67
CA GLN A 555 -42.45 14.41 25.07
C GLN A 555 -42.37 12.93 25.47
N ASP A 556 -41.42 12.67 26.36
CA ASP A 556 -41.39 11.66 27.42
C ASP A 556 -41.97 10.26 27.13
N ILE A 557 -41.06 9.30 26.91
CA ILE A 557 -41.31 7.90 27.29
C ILE A 557 -40.11 7.41 28.10
N LYS A 558 -40.32 7.26 29.42
CA LYS A 558 -39.39 6.63 30.37
C LYS A 558 -39.21 5.15 30.03
N SER A 559 -37.97 4.68 29.99
CA SER A 559 -37.63 3.26 29.94
C SER A 559 -37.79 2.61 31.32
N HIS A 560 -38.48 1.47 31.37
CA HIS A 560 -38.64 0.65 32.57
C HIS A 560 -37.36 -0.13 32.89
N ASP A 561 -36.90 -0.01 34.14
CA ASP A 561 -35.92 -0.90 34.77
C ASP A 561 -36.52 -2.29 35.04
N SER A 562 -35.74 -3.35 34.76
CA SER A 562 -35.86 -4.65 35.44
C SER A 562 -34.56 -5.46 35.31
N PRO A 563 -34.27 -6.40 36.22
CA PRO A 563 -32.97 -6.42 36.89
C PRO A 563 -31.99 -7.50 36.41
N ALA A 564 -30.73 -7.26 36.74
CA ALA A 564 -29.57 -8.12 36.55
C ALA A 564 -29.81 -9.57 37.00
N ARG A 565 -29.47 -10.52 36.12
CA ARG A 565 -29.20 -11.91 36.48
C ARG A 565 -27.73 -12.23 36.21
N THR A 566 -27.02 -12.46 37.30
CA THR A 566 -25.77 -13.20 37.39
C THR A 566 -25.86 -14.52 36.63
N SER A 567 -24.95 -14.77 35.69
CA SER A 567 -24.69 -16.10 35.15
C SER A 567 -23.20 -16.38 35.07
N SER A 568 -22.84 -17.46 35.73
CA SER A 568 -21.56 -18.09 35.92
C SER A 568 -20.80 -18.44 34.64
N LEU A 569 -19.47 -18.36 34.77
CA LEU A 569 -18.41 -18.94 33.95
C LEU A 569 -18.81 -20.22 33.20
N ARG A 570 -19.05 -20.08 31.90
CA ARG A 570 -18.70 -21.10 30.90
C ARG A 570 -18.05 -20.40 29.72
N ARG A 571 -16.79 -20.76 29.48
CA ARG A 571 -15.96 -20.36 28.34
C ARG A 571 -16.70 -20.78 27.07
N LEU A 572 -17.28 -19.81 26.38
CA LEU A 572 -17.84 -19.98 25.04
C LEU A 572 -16.67 -19.83 24.06
N GLU A 573 -16.43 -20.83 23.23
CA GLU A 573 -15.45 -20.74 22.15
C GLU A 573 -15.85 -19.61 21.20
N THR A 574 -15.09 -18.51 21.24
CA THR A 574 -15.25 -17.37 20.36
C THR A 574 -14.80 -17.73 18.94
N GLU A 575 -15.54 -17.20 17.96
CA GLU A 575 -15.29 -17.36 16.52
C GLU A 575 -13.81 -17.15 16.17
N ARG A 576 -13.28 -18.07 15.35
CA ARG A 576 -11.88 -18.13 14.97
C ARG A 576 -11.42 -16.80 14.34
N ALA A 577 -10.63 -16.04 15.09
CA ALA A 577 -9.78 -15.00 14.52
C ALA A 577 -8.97 -15.60 13.35
N VAL A 578 -8.98 -14.91 12.21
CA VAL A 578 -8.28 -15.31 10.99
C VAL A 578 -6.78 -15.37 11.28
N LYS A 579 -6.26 -16.56 11.60
CA LYS A 579 -4.82 -16.80 11.72
C LYS A 579 -4.17 -16.57 10.34
N LEU A 580 -3.46 -15.46 10.18
CA LEU A 580 -2.41 -15.39 9.16
C LEU A 580 -1.37 -16.46 9.51
N SER A 581 -1.01 -17.31 8.54
CA SER A 581 0.03 -18.32 8.74
C SER A 581 1.36 -17.64 9.06
N SER A 582 1.99 -18.02 10.17
CA SER A 582 3.30 -17.49 10.54
C SER A 582 4.34 -18.00 9.54
N LYS A 583 5.02 -17.08 8.86
CA LYS A 583 6.15 -17.42 7.98
C LYS A 583 7.32 -17.89 8.85
N SER A 584 7.99 -18.97 8.46
CA SER A 584 9.17 -19.46 9.19
C SER A 584 10.31 -18.44 9.13
N ILE A 585 10.78 -18.02 10.31
CA ILE A 585 11.90 -17.11 10.47
C ILE A 585 13.21 -17.87 10.22
N SER A 586 14.10 -17.27 9.43
CA SER A 586 15.44 -17.78 9.14
C SER A 586 16.49 -16.88 9.77
N THR A 587 17.61 -17.45 10.21
CA THR A 587 18.71 -16.71 10.82
C THR A 587 20.01 -16.89 10.04
N PHE A 588 20.82 -15.85 9.95
CA PHE A 588 22.16 -15.90 9.36
C PHE A 588 23.19 -15.41 10.36
N ARG A 589 24.17 -16.27 10.69
CA ARG A 589 25.29 -15.92 11.58
C ARG A 589 26.34 -15.13 10.81
N ILE A 590 26.61 -13.92 11.29
CA ILE A 590 27.67 -13.06 10.79
C ILE A 590 29.03 -13.69 11.18
N PRO A 591 30.05 -13.65 10.30
CA PRO A 591 31.39 -14.13 10.64
C PRO A 591 31.96 -13.41 11.87
N GLU A 592 32.85 -14.08 12.62
CA GLU A 592 33.51 -13.43 13.74
C GLU A 592 34.41 -12.27 13.26
N ILE A 593 34.34 -11.14 13.96
CA ILE A 593 35.19 -9.98 13.70
C ILE A 593 36.45 -10.12 14.55
N HIS A 594 37.56 -10.51 13.92
CA HIS A 594 38.87 -10.62 14.57
C HIS A 594 39.60 -9.27 14.64
N PHE A 595 40.35 -9.05 15.73
CA PHE A 595 41.12 -7.83 15.98
C PHE A 595 42.63 -8.10 15.94
N PRO A 596 43.45 -7.11 15.52
CA PRO A 596 43.14 -5.68 15.34
C PRO A 596 42.51 -5.31 13.99
N LEU A 597 41.63 -4.29 13.95
CA LEU A 597 40.98 -3.78 12.72
C LEU A 597 41.92 -2.98 11.83
N MET A 598 42.90 -3.67 11.28
CA MET A 598 43.72 -3.19 10.18
C MET A 598 42.92 -3.27 8.88
N SER A 599 43.29 -2.47 7.86
CA SER A 599 42.63 -2.53 6.54
C SER A 599 42.58 -3.95 5.97
N GLN A 600 43.62 -4.74 6.21
CA GLN A 600 43.70 -6.14 5.79
C GLN A 600 42.67 -7.02 6.52
N CYS A 601 42.53 -6.88 7.83
CA CYS A 601 41.58 -7.68 8.63
C CYS A 601 40.13 -7.40 8.25
N VAL A 602 39.78 -6.14 7.97
CA VAL A 602 38.43 -5.78 7.50
C VAL A 602 38.16 -6.27 6.09
N HIS A 603 39.16 -6.23 5.21
CA HIS A 603 39.05 -6.84 3.89
C HIS A 603 38.86 -8.36 3.98
N THR A 604 39.58 -9.04 4.88
CA THR A 604 39.39 -10.48 5.16
C THR A 604 37.99 -10.75 5.68
N TYR A 605 37.49 -9.96 6.64
CA TYR A 605 36.13 -10.08 7.17
C TYR A 605 35.06 -9.98 6.07
N TYR A 606 35.13 -8.95 5.20
CA TYR A 606 34.19 -8.83 4.08
C TYR A 606 34.30 -9.99 3.09
N THR A 607 35.52 -10.47 2.84
CA THR A 607 35.75 -11.63 1.98
C THR A 607 35.14 -12.90 2.58
N ASP A 608 35.33 -13.13 3.88
CA ASP A 608 34.72 -14.24 4.60
C ASP A 608 33.20 -14.12 4.60
N PHE A 609 32.65 -12.92 4.82
CA PHE A 609 31.21 -12.67 4.75
C PHE A 609 30.65 -13.03 3.37
N ILE A 610 31.27 -12.54 2.30
CA ILE A 610 30.90 -12.89 0.92
C ILE A 610 31.00 -14.39 0.67
N ASN A 611 32.02 -15.07 1.20
CA ASN A 611 32.17 -16.52 1.07
C ASN A 611 31.05 -17.29 1.79
N HIS A 612 30.68 -16.88 3.01
CA HIS A 612 29.56 -17.47 3.75
C HIS A 612 28.22 -17.26 3.02
N LEU A 613 27.97 -16.04 2.53
CA LEU A 613 26.77 -15.73 1.72
C LEU A 613 26.76 -16.53 0.42
N THR A 614 27.91 -16.67 -0.26
CA THR A 614 28.01 -17.43 -1.51
C THR A 614 27.75 -18.92 -1.28
N ARG A 615 28.25 -19.49 -0.18
CA ARG A 615 27.90 -20.87 0.23
C ARG A 615 26.40 -21.00 0.49
N ALA A 616 25.79 -20.06 1.21
CA ALA A 616 24.35 -20.06 1.48
C ALA A 616 23.51 -19.96 0.18
N ILE A 617 23.90 -19.06 -0.74
CA ILE A 617 23.29 -18.91 -2.06
C ILE A 617 23.39 -20.20 -2.89
N ASN A 618 24.54 -20.87 -2.87
CA ASN A 618 24.74 -22.10 -3.63
C ASN A 618 23.92 -23.29 -3.10
N ILE A 619 23.68 -23.34 -1.78
CA ILE A 619 22.83 -24.35 -1.13
C ILE A 619 21.35 -24.09 -1.44
N LEU A 620 20.93 -22.82 -1.47
CA LEU A 620 19.53 -22.41 -1.61
C LEU A 620 19.18 -22.06 -3.05
N GLN A 621 19.05 -23.08 -3.90
CA GLN A 621 18.61 -22.88 -5.29
C GLN A 621 17.07 -22.81 -5.44
N HIS A 622 16.32 -23.32 -4.46
CA HIS A 622 14.85 -23.48 -4.58
C HIS A 622 14.03 -22.45 -3.78
N ASN A 623 14.59 -21.77 -2.78
CA ASN A 623 13.87 -20.76 -2.00
C ASN A 623 14.18 -19.33 -2.51
N SER A 624 13.41 -18.87 -3.49
CA SER A 624 13.59 -17.55 -4.11
C SER A 624 13.53 -16.37 -3.12
N ALA A 625 12.75 -16.48 -2.04
CA ALA A 625 12.60 -15.41 -1.07
C ALA A 625 13.88 -15.23 -0.23
N LEU A 626 14.43 -16.31 0.34
CA LEU A 626 15.70 -16.23 1.06
C LEU A 626 16.87 -15.88 0.14
N LEU A 627 16.85 -16.38 -1.09
CA LEU A 627 17.87 -16.07 -2.10
C LEU A 627 17.95 -14.57 -2.41
N ALA A 628 16.80 -13.88 -2.57
CA ALA A 628 16.75 -12.43 -2.76
C ALA A 628 17.43 -11.67 -1.59
N ARG A 629 17.22 -12.12 -0.36
CA ARG A 629 17.80 -11.51 0.85
C ARG A 629 19.30 -11.70 0.94
N TYR A 630 19.82 -12.85 0.51
CA TYR A 630 21.26 -13.05 0.39
C TYR A 630 21.89 -12.24 -0.74
N PHE A 631 21.21 -12.07 -1.89
CA PHE A 631 21.69 -11.14 -2.92
C PHE A 631 21.72 -9.70 -2.42
N TYR A 632 20.71 -9.26 -1.68
CA TYR A 632 20.71 -7.94 -1.03
C TYR A 632 21.94 -7.78 -0.12
N LEU A 633 22.16 -8.72 0.81
CA LEU A 633 23.28 -8.66 1.76
C LEU A 633 24.64 -8.74 1.04
N ARG A 634 24.79 -9.62 0.05
CA ARG A 634 26.06 -9.78 -0.67
C ARG A 634 26.37 -8.56 -1.54
N GLY A 635 25.35 -7.97 -2.17
CA GLY A 635 25.47 -6.71 -2.90
C GLY A 635 25.86 -5.55 -1.97
N LEU A 636 25.25 -5.47 -0.79
CA LEU A 636 25.58 -4.48 0.24
C LEU A 636 27.04 -4.61 0.71
N ILE A 637 27.47 -5.83 1.07
CA ILE A 637 28.85 -6.09 1.51
C ILE A 637 29.85 -5.87 0.36
N GLY A 638 29.50 -6.25 -0.87
CA GLY A 638 30.31 -5.97 -2.05
C GLY A 638 30.50 -4.48 -2.30
N LEU A 639 29.45 -3.67 -2.09
CA LEU A 639 29.51 -2.21 -2.13
C LEU A 639 30.45 -1.67 -1.04
N MET A 640 30.35 -2.19 0.19
CA MET A 640 31.25 -1.81 1.30
C MET A 640 32.71 -2.18 1.03
N GLN A 641 32.97 -3.29 0.33
CA GLN A 641 34.33 -3.70 -0.09
C GLN A 641 34.86 -2.87 -1.28
N GLY A 642 34.03 -2.02 -1.90
CA GLY A 642 34.38 -1.25 -3.10
C GLY A 642 34.31 -2.04 -4.41
N LYS A 643 33.73 -3.25 -4.40
CA LYS A 643 33.52 -4.08 -5.60
C LYS A 643 32.22 -3.70 -6.30
N LEU A 644 32.19 -2.52 -6.91
CA LEU A 644 30.94 -1.95 -7.43
C LEU A 644 30.32 -2.80 -8.56
N LEU A 645 31.13 -3.35 -9.46
CA LEU A 645 30.60 -4.19 -10.54
C LEU A 645 29.94 -5.48 -10.03
N ASP A 646 30.52 -6.12 -9.02
CA ASP A 646 29.97 -7.34 -8.40
C ASP A 646 28.70 -7.03 -7.62
N ALA A 647 28.71 -5.93 -6.85
CA ALA A 647 27.54 -5.45 -6.12
C ALA A 647 26.38 -5.10 -7.08
N LEU A 648 26.66 -4.45 -8.20
CA LEU A 648 25.64 -4.14 -9.21
C LEU A 648 25.08 -5.43 -9.84
N SER A 649 25.91 -6.46 -10.00
CA SER A 649 25.46 -7.78 -10.45
C SER A 649 24.54 -8.45 -9.44
N ASP A 650 24.82 -8.34 -8.14
CA ASP A 650 23.95 -8.86 -7.08
C ASP A 650 22.64 -8.08 -6.97
N PHE A 651 22.68 -6.75 -7.11
CA PHE A 651 21.46 -5.94 -7.19
C PHE A 651 20.64 -6.26 -8.44
N GLN A 652 21.26 -6.59 -9.57
CA GLN A 652 20.55 -7.08 -10.75
C GLN A 652 19.88 -8.43 -10.49
N ASN A 653 20.55 -9.36 -9.80
CA ASN A 653 19.96 -10.64 -9.40
C ASN A 653 18.80 -10.43 -8.41
N LEU A 654 18.95 -9.49 -7.47
CA LEU A 654 17.89 -9.09 -6.56
C LEU A 654 16.69 -8.52 -7.32
N TYR A 655 16.93 -7.60 -8.26
CA TYR A 655 15.88 -6.99 -9.10
C TYR A 655 15.06 -8.07 -9.80
N LYS A 656 15.72 -9.10 -10.36
CA LYS A 656 15.05 -10.26 -10.97
C LYS A 656 14.22 -11.10 -9.98
N THR A 657 14.69 -11.23 -8.73
CA THR A 657 14.16 -12.20 -7.75
C THR A 657 13.07 -11.64 -6.83
N ASP A 658 13.24 -10.43 -6.28
CA ASP A 658 12.23 -9.71 -5.49
C ASP A 658 12.43 -8.20 -5.63
N ILE A 659 11.63 -7.57 -6.50
CA ILE A 659 11.72 -6.13 -6.76
C ILE A 659 11.32 -5.26 -5.56
N ARG A 660 10.54 -5.80 -4.61
CA ARG A 660 9.99 -5.00 -3.50
C ARG A 660 11.07 -4.57 -2.53
N ILE A 661 12.09 -5.39 -2.32
CA ILE A 661 13.21 -5.09 -1.41
C ILE A 661 14.40 -4.44 -2.14
N PHE A 662 14.23 -4.06 -3.42
CA PHE A 662 15.30 -3.50 -4.22
C PHE A 662 15.65 -2.05 -3.78
N PRO A 663 16.90 -1.78 -3.35
CA PRO A 663 17.27 -0.49 -2.78
C PRO A 663 17.56 0.54 -3.89
N THR A 664 16.50 1.06 -4.51
CA THR A 664 16.58 1.91 -5.72
C THR A 664 17.51 3.12 -5.54
N ASP A 665 17.39 3.86 -4.44
CA ASP A 665 18.20 5.07 -4.22
C ASP A 665 19.68 4.75 -3.93
N LEU A 666 19.95 3.63 -3.24
CA LEU A 666 21.32 3.17 -3.00
C LEU A 666 21.99 2.79 -4.34
N VAL A 667 21.30 2.01 -5.17
CA VAL A 667 21.81 1.59 -6.48
C VAL A 667 21.99 2.80 -7.40
N ARG A 668 21.10 3.79 -7.34
CA ARG A 668 21.24 5.05 -8.08
C ARG A 668 22.51 5.79 -7.69
N LYS A 669 22.69 6.08 -6.40
CA LYS A 669 23.89 6.78 -5.89
C LYS A 669 25.16 6.01 -6.23
N MET A 670 25.14 4.69 -6.11
CA MET A 670 26.23 3.81 -6.49
C MET A 670 26.58 3.95 -7.98
N VAL A 671 25.58 3.96 -8.85
CA VAL A 671 25.71 4.12 -10.30
C VAL A 671 26.27 5.50 -10.67
N GLU A 672 25.77 6.57 -10.06
CA GLU A 672 26.22 7.96 -10.28
C GLU A 672 27.69 8.15 -9.89
N ASN A 673 28.14 7.45 -8.84
CA ASN A 673 29.50 7.53 -8.32
C ASN A 673 30.46 6.45 -8.88
N MET A 674 29.99 5.64 -9.83
CA MET A 674 30.80 4.56 -10.41
C MET A 674 31.92 5.13 -11.30
N PRO A 675 33.18 4.66 -11.18
CA PRO A 675 34.27 5.10 -12.03
C PRO A 675 33.96 4.88 -13.53
N PRO A 676 34.38 5.78 -14.43
CA PRO A 676 34.07 5.67 -15.86
C PRO A 676 34.48 4.34 -16.50
N PHE A 677 35.61 3.76 -16.06
CA PHE A 677 36.08 2.46 -16.51
C PHE A 677 35.11 1.32 -16.12
N GLU A 678 34.74 1.24 -14.84
CA GLU A 678 33.76 0.24 -14.36
C GLU A 678 32.39 0.45 -14.96
N ARG A 679 31.98 1.72 -15.15
CA ARG A 679 30.76 2.07 -15.85
C ARG A 679 30.74 1.53 -17.27
N SER A 680 31.84 1.70 -18.01
CA SER A 680 31.97 1.13 -19.36
C SER A 680 31.90 -0.41 -19.37
N LEU A 681 32.43 -1.08 -18.34
CA LEU A 681 32.33 -2.53 -18.19
C LEU A 681 30.90 -2.98 -17.83
N ALA A 682 30.20 -2.22 -17.00
CA ALA A 682 28.80 -2.45 -16.70
C ALA A 682 27.93 -2.25 -17.95
N ASP A 683 28.16 -1.20 -18.73
CA ASP A 683 27.42 -0.91 -19.96
C ASP A 683 27.67 -1.96 -21.06
N ARG A 684 28.80 -2.67 -21.04
CA ARG A 684 29.04 -3.85 -21.89
C ARG A 684 28.19 -5.05 -21.51
N LYS A 685 27.73 -5.14 -20.26
CA LYS A 685 26.81 -6.18 -19.79
C LYS A 685 25.35 -5.69 -20.01
N PRO A 686 24.59 -6.33 -20.92
CA PRO A 686 23.27 -5.82 -21.34
C PRO A 686 22.27 -5.72 -20.18
N GLU A 687 22.31 -6.67 -19.25
CA GLU A 687 21.45 -6.70 -18.08
C GLU A 687 21.70 -5.53 -17.12
N LEU A 688 22.98 -5.19 -16.90
CA LEU A 688 23.37 -4.08 -16.02
C LEU A 688 23.07 -2.74 -16.67
N LYS A 689 23.36 -2.60 -17.98
CA LYS A 689 23.01 -1.41 -18.75
C LYS A 689 21.52 -1.09 -18.67
N ARG A 690 20.67 -2.12 -18.73
CA ARG A 690 19.22 -1.93 -18.61
C ARG A 690 18.80 -1.52 -17.20
N LEU A 691 19.32 -2.19 -16.17
CA LEU A 691 19.06 -1.81 -14.77
C LEU A 691 19.42 -0.35 -14.53
N ILE A 692 20.60 0.05 -15.02
CA ILE A 692 21.08 1.42 -14.97
C ILE A 692 20.08 2.38 -15.62
N SER A 693 19.61 2.11 -16.85
CA SER A 693 18.63 2.98 -17.53
C SER A 693 17.35 3.12 -16.70
N GLN A 694 16.83 2.00 -16.20
CA GLN A 694 15.58 1.96 -15.42
C GLN A 694 15.67 2.73 -14.10
N VAL A 695 16.78 2.59 -13.37
CA VAL A 695 16.98 3.27 -12.08
C VAL A 695 17.17 4.78 -12.26
N MET A 696 17.79 5.19 -13.37
CA MET A 696 17.99 6.60 -13.70
C MET A 696 16.74 7.27 -14.30
N GLU A 697 15.91 6.56 -15.07
CA GLU A 697 14.67 7.10 -15.67
C GLU A 697 13.57 7.40 -14.63
N LYS A 698 13.41 6.54 -13.61
CA LYS A 698 12.39 6.69 -12.55
C LYS A 698 12.45 8.04 -11.80
N GLN A 699 13.59 8.74 -11.80
CA GLN A 699 13.73 10.07 -11.18
C GLN A 699 12.86 11.15 -11.85
N ARG A 700 12.58 11.02 -13.16
CA ARG A 700 11.79 11.99 -13.91
C ARG A 700 10.28 11.85 -13.69
N GLU A 701 9.82 10.69 -13.22
CA GLU A 701 8.40 10.43 -12.92
C GLU A 701 8.05 10.76 -11.45
N VAL A 702 8.94 10.45 -10.50
CA VAL A 702 8.70 10.70 -9.06
C VAL A 702 8.55 12.19 -8.73
N THR A 703 9.09 13.08 -9.57
CA THR A 703 9.01 14.54 -9.42
C THR A 703 7.66 15.16 -9.82
N LYS A 704 6.66 14.37 -10.24
CA LYS A 704 5.40 14.89 -10.82
C LYS A 704 4.08 14.45 -10.17
N VAL A 705 4.08 13.75 -9.04
CA VAL A 705 2.81 13.48 -8.34
C VAL A 705 2.48 14.68 -7.46
N ASP A 706 1.47 15.46 -7.85
CA ASP A 706 0.90 16.53 -7.02
C ASP A 706 0.45 15.92 -5.68
N ASP A 707 1.19 16.24 -4.63
CA ASP A 707 1.11 15.57 -3.33
C ASP A 707 -0.01 16.14 -2.43
N HIS A 708 -0.75 17.14 -2.92
CA HIS A 708 -1.76 17.84 -2.14
C HIS A 708 -3.09 17.06 -2.10
N VAL A 709 -3.62 16.87 -0.89
CA VAL A 709 -4.96 16.31 -0.65
C VAL A 709 -5.92 17.47 -0.48
N LYS A 710 -6.97 17.52 -1.30
CA LYS A 710 -8.00 18.56 -1.23
C LYS A 710 -9.14 18.10 -0.34
N ASN A 711 -9.67 19.00 0.50
CA ASN A 711 -10.96 18.78 1.12
C ASN A 711 -12.05 19.33 0.22
N PHE A 712 -13.09 18.54 -0.05
CA PHE A 712 -14.25 19.02 -0.79
C PHE A 712 -14.91 20.14 0.02
N LYS A 713 -15.20 21.27 -0.64
CA LYS A 713 -15.90 22.40 -0.05
C LYS A 713 -16.96 22.87 -1.02
N LEU A 714 -18.13 23.21 -0.48
CA LEU A 714 -19.18 23.84 -1.26
C LEU A 714 -18.67 25.18 -1.85
N PRO A 715 -19.04 25.49 -3.10
CA PRO A 715 -18.63 26.72 -3.77
C PRO A 715 -19.17 27.94 -3.02
N LYS A 716 -18.37 29.02 -2.97
CA LYS A 716 -18.74 30.31 -2.37
C LYS A 716 -18.92 31.43 -3.41
N THR A 717 -18.61 31.14 -4.67
CA THR A 717 -18.65 32.08 -5.80
C THR A 717 -19.44 31.50 -6.95
N HIS A 718 -19.97 32.36 -7.81
CA HIS A 718 -20.64 31.95 -9.05
C HIS A 718 -19.71 31.08 -9.91
N MET A 719 -20.26 30.08 -10.58
CA MET A 719 -19.51 29.11 -11.38
C MET A 719 -19.92 29.15 -12.85
N GLN A 720 -18.93 29.21 -13.72
CA GLN A 720 -19.08 28.96 -15.16
C GLN A 720 -19.03 27.44 -15.43
N LEU A 721 -19.26 27.03 -16.70
CA LEU A 721 -19.32 25.62 -17.08
C LEU A 721 -18.08 24.83 -16.61
N ASP A 722 -16.88 25.33 -16.85
CA ASP A 722 -15.64 24.63 -16.49
C ASP A 722 -15.47 24.46 -14.98
N ASP A 723 -15.78 25.50 -14.19
CA ASP A 723 -15.75 25.45 -12.73
C ASP A 723 -16.79 24.49 -12.18
N PHE A 724 -17.98 24.46 -12.79
CA PHE A 724 -19.06 23.55 -12.43
C PHE A 724 -18.70 22.10 -12.74
N VAL A 725 -18.11 21.82 -13.91
CA VAL A 725 -17.62 20.49 -14.29
C VAL A 725 -16.64 19.99 -13.24
N LYS A 726 -15.65 20.82 -12.89
CA LYS A 726 -14.67 20.50 -11.85
C LYS A 726 -15.34 20.19 -10.51
N ARG A 727 -16.29 21.02 -10.05
CA ARG A 727 -16.96 20.83 -8.76
C ARG A 727 -17.84 19.59 -8.70
N ILE A 728 -18.57 19.27 -9.77
CA ILE A 728 -19.38 18.05 -9.87
C ILE A 728 -18.49 16.81 -9.86
N GLN A 729 -17.38 16.82 -10.61
CA GLN A 729 -16.44 15.70 -10.61
C GLN A 729 -15.73 15.55 -9.25
N GLU A 730 -15.28 16.65 -8.62
CA GLU A 730 -14.70 16.65 -7.26
C GLU A 730 -15.68 16.06 -6.22
N SER A 731 -16.98 16.37 -6.32
CA SER A 731 -18.03 15.82 -5.44
C SER A 731 -18.37 14.34 -5.69
N GLY A 732 -17.93 13.79 -6.83
CA GLY A 732 -18.25 12.44 -7.28
C GLY A 732 -19.73 12.22 -7.60
N ILE A 733 -20.51 13.27 -7.90
CA ILE A 733 -21.93 13.13 -8.29
C ILE A 733 -22.05 12.45 -9.66
N VAL A 734 -21.34 12.99 -10.67
CA VAL A 734 -21.28 12.48 -12.03
C VAL A 734 -19.84 12.62 -12.52
N LYS A 735 -19.33 11.61 -13.23
CA LYS A 735 -17.99 11.64 -13.86
C LYS A 735 -18.05 12.03 -15.34
N ASP A 736 -19.08 11.58 -16.04
CA ASP A 736 -19.31 11.78 -17.46
C ASP A 736 -19.56 13.25 -17.81
N ILE A 737 -18.66 13.84 -18.60
CA ILE A 737 -18.67 15.27 -18.95
C ILE A 737 -19.95 15.65 -19.70
N ASP A 738 -20.43 14.81 -20.61
CA ASP A 738 -21.64 15.09 -21.39
C ASP A 738 -22.89 15.18 -20.50
N THR A 739 -22.98 14.30 -19.49
CA THR A 739 -24.05 14.36 -18.48
C THR A 739 -23.93 15.63 -17.63
N ILE A 740 -22.72 16.05 -17.26
CA ILE A 740 -22.50 17.29 -16.50
C ILE A 740 -22.88 18.52 -17.33
N HIS A 741 -22.59 18.54 -18.63
CA HIS A 741 -23.02 19.62 -19.52
C HIS A 741 -24.56 19.70 -19.59
N ARG A 742 -25.26 18.57 -19.74
CA ARG A 742 -26.73 18.53 -19.68
C ARG A 742 -27.28 19.00 -18.33
N LEU A 743 -26.59 18.68 -17.23
CA LEU A 743 -26.95 19.14 -15.89
C LEU A 743 -26.76 20.65 -15.74
N PHE A 744 -25.66 21.20 -16.24
CA PHE A 744 -25.41 22.64 -16.26
C PHE A 744 -26.50 23.38 -17.05
N ASP A 745 -26.84 22.88 -18.24
CA ASP A 745 -27.92 23.42 -19.06
C ASP A 745 -29.29 23.34 -18.36
N ALA A 746 -29.53 22.29 -17.56
CA ALA A 746 -30.75 22.14 -16.77
C ALA A 746 -30.83 23.15 -15.62
N LEU A 747 -29.74 23.32 -14.86
CA LEU A 747 -29.70 24.25 -13.72
C LEU A 747 -29.70 25.72 -14.14
N THR A 748 -29.24 26.05 -15.35
CA THR A 748 -29.20 27.42 -15.87
C THR A 748 -30.44 27.81 -16.70
N VAL A 749 -31.48 26.96 -16.76
CA VAL A 749 -32.72 27.29 -17.48
C VAL A 749 -33.34 28.58 -16.94
N GLY A 750 -33.44 29.59 -17.82
CA GLY A 750 -34.08 30.87 -17.52
C GLY A 750 -33.20 31.90 -16.80
N HIS A 751 -31.91 31.62 -16.61
CA HIS A 751 -30.93 32.50 -15.96
C HIS A 751 -29.71 32.81 -16.87
N GLN A 752 -28.75 33.61 -16.39
CA GLN A 752 -27.44 33.74 -17.04
C GLN A 752 -26.75 32.36 -17.07
N LYS A 753 -25.89 32.08 -18.06
CA LYS A 753 -25.13 30.80 -18.18
C LYS A 753 -24.07 30.64 -17.08
N GLN A 754 -24.47 30.75 -15.83
CA GLN A 754 -23.67 30.61 -14.63
C GLN A 754 -24.56 30.11 -13.49
N ILE A 755 -23.98 29.36 -12.57
CA ILE A 755 -24.69 28.80 -11.40
C ILE A 755 -24.22 29.55 -10.15
N ASP A 756 -25.15 30.10 -9.39
CA ASP A 756 -24.87 30.73 -8.09
C ASP A 756 -24.61 29.68 -6.99
N PRO A 757 -23.86 30.04 -5.93
CA PRO A 757 -23.53 29.14 -4.83
C PRO A 757 -24.74 28.49 -4.15
N GLU A 758 -25.81 29.24 -3.94
CA GLU A 758 -27.03 28.80 -3.28
C GLU A 758 -27.75 27.72 -4.11
N THR A 759 -27.94 27.94 -5.42
CA THR A 759 -28.52 26.95 -6.33
C THR A 759 -27.72 25.64 -6.34
N PHE A 760 -26.37 25.72 -6.34
CA PHE A 760 -25.54 24.51 -6.27
C PHE A 760 -25.68 23.80 -4.92
N LYS A 761 -25.70 24.57 -3.82
CA LYS A 761 -25.86 24.04 -2.46
C LYS A 761 -27.20 23.32 -2.32
N ASP A 762 -28.28 23.91 -2.82
CA ASP A 762 -29.61 23.30 -2.79
C ASP A 762 -29.64 22.02 -3.63
N PHE A 763 -29.10 22.05 -4.85
CA PHE A 763 -28.94 20.85 -5.68
C PHE A 763 -28.14 19.75 -4.98
N TYR A 764 -27.00 20.09 -4.39
CA TYR A 764 -26.14 19.15 -3.68
C TYR A 764 -26.87 18.54 -2.47
N ASN A 765 -27.57 19.37 -1.68
CA ASN A 765 -28.34 18.91 -0.53
C ASN A 765 -29.51 18.00 -0.95
N TYR A 766 -30.29 18.38 -1.95
CA TYR A 766 -31.38 17.55 -2.47
C TYR A 766 -30.89 16.21 -3.00
N TRP A 767 -29.77 16.21 -3.74
CA TRP A 767 -29.13 14.97 -4.19
C TRP A 767 -28.79 14.06 -2.99
N LYS A 768 -28.24 14.64 -1.91
CA LYS A 768 -27.86 13.92 -0.70
C LYS A 768 -29.04 13.45 0.14
N GLU A 769 -30.08 14.24 0.26
CA GLU A 769 -31.33 13.87 0.93
C GLU A 769 -32.00 12.70 0.20
N THR A 770 -32.10 12.77 -1.12
CA THR A 770 -32.66 11.68 -1.95
C THR A 770 -31.85 10.39 -1.80
N GLU A 771 -30.52 10.50 -1.66
CA GLU A 771 -29.63 9.39 -1.37
C GLU A 771 -29.90 8.77 0.01
N ALA A 772 -30.05 9.61 1.04
CA ALA A 772 -30.35 9.18 2.41
C ALA A 772 -31.73 8.52 2.53
N GLU A 773 -32.77 9.12 1.93
CA GLU A 773 -34.12 8.56 1.89
C GLU A 773 -34.15 7.17 1.28
N ALA A 774 -33.38 6.94 0.21
CA ALA A 774 -33.24 5.64 -0.42
C ALA A 774 -32.56 4.59 0.47
N GLN A 775 -31.64 5.01 1.37
CA GLN A 775 -30.98 4.11 2.31
C GLN A 775 -31.86 3.73 3.52
N GLU A 776 -32.79 4.61 3.92
CA GLU A 776 -33.64 4.41 5.11
C GLU A 776 -34.96 3.70 4.83
N VAL A 777 -35.21 3.30 3.57
CA VAL A 777 -36.47 2.64 3.18
C VAL A 777 -36.65 1.32 3.94
N ASN A 778 -37.57 1.32 4.90
CA ASN A 778 -37.98 0.11 5.60
C ASN A 778 -38.95 -0.72 4.75
N LEU A 779 -38.40 -1.64 3.96
CA LEU A 779 -39.20 -2.57 3.16
C LEU A 779 -39.79 -3.70 4.03
N PRO A 780 -41.09 -4.06 3.89
CA PRO A 780 -41.65 -5.25 4.53
C PRO A 780 -40.84 -6.52 4.20
N ARG A 781 -40.79 -7.49 5.13
CA ARG A 781 -40.05 -8.77 4.91
C ARG A 781 -40.50 -9.50 3.64
N THR A 782 -41.80 -9.47 3.36
CA THR A 782 -42.40 -10.02 2.14
C THR A 782 -41.86 -9.36 0.87
N VAL A 783 -41.46 -8.08 0.91
CA VAL A 783 -40.83 -7.39 -0.23
C VAL A 783 -39.39 -7.83 -0.39
N LEU A 784 -38.64 -7.92 0.71
CA LEU A 784 -37.22 -8.32 0.69
C LEU A 784 -37.03 -9.74 0.13
N GLU A 785 -37.96 -10.66 0.39
CA GLU A 785 -37.94 -12.03 -0.15
C GLU A 785 -38.17 -12.10 -1.67
N HIS A 786 -38.71 -11.04 -2.29
CA HIS A 786 -39.05 -11.00 -3.72
C HIS A 786 -38.14 -10.07 -4.55
N LEU A 787 -37.34 -9.24 -3.90
CA LEU A 787 -36.34 -8.41 -4.57
C LEU A 787 -35.07 -9.24 -4.80
N ASP A 788 -34.39 -9.00 -5.93
CA ASP A 788 -33.11 -9.67 -6.16
C ASP A 788 -32.08 -9.19 -5.13
N THR A 789 -31.09 -10.02 -4.80
CA THR A 789 -30.04 -9.71 -3.82
C THR A 789 -29.36 -8.36 -4.08
N ASN A 790 -29.15 -8.03 -5.37
CA ASN A 790 -28.52 -6.78 -5.81
C ASN A 790 -29.50 -5.66 -6.19
N GLU A 791 -30.81 -5.85 -5.97
CA GLU A 791 -31.82 -4.84 -6.24
C GLU A 791 -31.91 -3.82 -5.11
N CYS A 792 -32.09 -2.52 -5.44
CA CYS A 792 -32.22 -1.46 -4.44
C CYS A 792 -33.38 -0.54 -4.82
N VAL A 793 -34.00 0.08 -3.81
CA VAL A 793 -34.95 1.18 -4.05
C VAL A 793 -34.16 2.47 -4.20
N TYR A 794 -34.40 3.19 -5.30
CA TYR A 794 -33.69 4.41 -5.65
C TYR A 794 -34.53 5.68 -5.47
N LYS A 795 -35.85 5.57 -5.57
CA LYS A 795 -36.79 6.67 -5.34
C LYS A 795 -38.09 6.15 -4.76
N LEU A 796 -38.67 6.91 -3.84
CA LEU A 796 -40.03 6.74 -3.34
C LEU A 796 -40.87 7.97 -3.67
N SER A 797 -42.15 7.77 -3.97
CA SER A 797 -43.11 8.87 -4.09
C SER A 797 -43.66 9.26 -2.71
N CYS A 798 -44.34 10.41 -2.65
CA CYS A 798 -45.30 10.67 -1.59
C CYS A 798 -46.43 9.60 -1.58
N SER A 799 -47.20 9.52 -0.48
CA SER A 799 -48.36 8.62 -0.42
C SER A 799 -49.43 9.07 -1.40
N VAL A 800 -49.82 8.18 -2.31
CA VAL A 800 -50.73 8.45 -3.41
C VAL A 800 -51.89 7.47 -3.46
N LYS A 801 -53.02 7.96 -3.96
CA LYS A 801 -54.17 7.13 -4.28
C LYS A 801 -53.96 6.50 -5.66
N THR A 802 -54.06 5.18 -5.72
CA THR A 802 -53.95 4.40 -6.94
C THR A 802 -55.19 3.53 -7.14
N ASN A 803 -55.36 2.94 -8.32
CA ASN A 803 -56.38 1.92 -8.56
C ASN A 803 -56.08 0.57 -7.87
N SER A 804 -54.91 0.43 -7.22
CA SER A 804 -54.52 -0.75 -6.43
C SER A 804 -54.46 -0.47 -4.91
N GLY A 805 -55.02 0.66 -4.47
CA GLY A 805 -55.02 1.09 -3.06
C GLY A 805 -54.25 2.39 -2.81
N VAL A 806 -54.06 2.75 -1.54
CA VAL A 806 -53.27 3.91 -1.12
C VAL A 806 -51.88 3.42 -0.71
N GLY A 807 -50.84 4.12 -1.16
CA GLY A 807 -49.47 3.71 -0.88
C GLY A 807 -48.42 4.59 -1.56
N LYS A 808 -47.15 4.22 -1.41
CA LYS A 808 -46.00 4.90 -2.03
C LYS A 808 -45.46 4.08 -3.21
N ILE A 809 -45.20 4.73 -4.33
CA ILE A 809 -44.56 4.11 -5.49
C ILE A 809 -43.05 4.07 -5.22
N ALA A 810 -42.46 2.88 -5.34
CA ALA A 810 -41.03 2.66 -5.26
C ALA A 810 -40.46 2.34 -6.63
N MET A 811 -39.33 2.95 -6.95
CA MET A 811 -38.56 2.70 -8.17
C MET A 811 -37.25 1.99 -7.84
N THR A 812 -36.98 0.87 -8.51
CA THR A 812 -35.69 0.19 -8.48
C THR A 812 -34.96 0.37 -9.82
N GLN A 813 -33.80 -0.25 -10.00
CA GLN A 813 -33.16 -0.33 -11.31
C GLN A 813 -33.86 -1.32 -12.27
N LYS A 814 -34.84 -2.10 -11.81
CA LYS A 814 -35.53 -3.14 -12.61
C LYS A 814 -37.03 -2.91 -12.78
N ARG A 815 -37.71 -2.36 -11.77
CA ARG A 815 -39.18 -2.33 -11.72
C ARG A 815 -39.74 -1.20 -10.86
N LEU A 816 -41.05 -1.03 -10.99
CA LEU A 816 -41.90 -0.19 -10.15
C LEU A 816 -42.79 -1.08 -9.30
N PHE A 817 -42.97 -0.73 -8.04
CA PHE A 817 -43.95 -1.38 -7.16
C PHE A 817 -44.59 -0.39 -6.19
N LEU A 818 -45.79 -0.72 -5.72
CA LEU A 818 -46.54 0.06 -4.74
C LEU A 818 -46.38 -0.57 -3.36
N LEU A 819 -45.88 0.21 -2.40
CA LEU A 819 -45.88 -0.11 -0.98
C LEU A 819 -47.22 0.35 -0.37
N THR A 820 -48.09 -0.59 0.00
CA THR A 820 -49.45 -0.27 0.47
C THR A 820 -49.45 0.26 1.91
N GLU A 821 -50.18 1.35 2.17
CA GLU A 821 -50.36 1.90 3.51
C GLU A 821 -51.61 1.29 4.19
N GLY A 822 -51.50 0.91 5.47
CA GLY A 822 -52.60 0.34 6.27
C GLY A 822 -52.76 -1.19 6.25
N ARG A 823 -52.20 -1.89 5.26
CA ARG A 823 -52.01 -3.36 5.27
C ARG A 823 -50.56 -3.68 4.89
N PRO A 824 -49.85 -4.55 5.64
CA PRO A 824 -48.50 -4.94 5.28
C PRO A 824 -48.54 -5.77 3.99
N GLY A 825 -48.01 -5.20 2.91
CA GLY A 825 -48.03 -5.80 1.58
C GLY A 825 -47.37 -4.91 0.55
N TYR A 826 -47.17 -5.45 -0.65
CA TYR A 826 -46.76 -4.69 -1.81
C TYR A 826 -47.48 -5.20 -3.05
N VAL A 827 -47.61 -4.33 -4.04
CA VAL A 827 -48.16 -4.68 -5.36
C VAL A 827 -47.11 -4.33 -6.39
N GLU A 828 -46.51 -5.32 -7.06
CA GLU A 828 -45.64 -5.05 -8.20
C GLU A 828 -46.47 -4.32 -9.26
N ILE A 829 -46.02 -3.16 -9.74
CA ILE A 829 -46.72 -2.40 -10.78
C ILE A 829 -46.37 -3.03 -12.12
N THR A 830 -45.11 -2.93 -12.51
CA THR A 830 -44.53 -3.59 -13.70
C THR A 830 -43.01 -3.51 -13.67
N THR A 831 -42.34 -4.37 -14.43
CA THR A 831 -40.92 -4.24 -14.72
C THR A 831 -40.71 -3.28 -15.89
N PHE A 832 -39.60 -2.56 -15.95
CA PHE A 832 -39.36 -1.63 -17.08
C PHE A 832 -39.34 -2.34 -18.43
N ARG A 833 -39.01 -3.65 -18.46
CA ARG A 833 -39.04 -4.48 -19.66
C ARG A 833 -40.46 -4.74 -20.18
N ASN A 834 -41.45 -4.75 -19.28
CA ASN A 834 -42.84 -5.09 -19.60
C ASN A 834 -43.71 -3.87 -19.84
N ILE A 835 -43.17 -2.64 -19.77
CA ILE A 835 -43.91 -1.42 -20.06
C ILE A 835 -44.23 -1.36 -21.56
N GLU A 836 -45.51 -1.19 -21.88
CA GLU A 836 -46.01 -0.98 -23.24
C GLU A 836 -46.19 0.51 -23.54
N ASP A 837 -46.77 1.25 -22.59
CA ASP A 837 -47.11 2.66 -22.73
C ASP A 837 -47.12 3.38 -21.37
N VAL A 838 -46.71 4.65 -21.36
CA VAL A 838 -46.68 5.52 -20.17
C VAL A 838 -47.25 6.88 -20.56
N LYS A 839 -48.31 7.32 -19.88
CA LYS A 839 -49.01 8.58 -20.18
C LYS A 839 -49.22 9.42 -18.92
N SER A 840 -49.02 10.74 -19.03
CA SER A 840 -49.53 11.73 -18.07
C SER A 840 -50.89 12.23 -18.59
N THR A 841 -51.96 12.02 -17.83
CA THR A 841 -53.33 12.42 -18.22
C THR A 841 -54.01 13.17 -17.09
N THR A 842 -54.90 14.12 -17.39
CA THR A 842 -55.71 14.78 -16.37
C THR A 842 -57.07 14.11 -16.26
N VAL A 843 -57.37 13.53 -15.09
CA VAL A 843 -58.69 12.96 -14.79
C VAL A 843 -59.53 14.01 -14.07
N ALA A 844 -60.77 14.23 -14.51
CA ALA A 844 -61.70 15.13 -13.86
C ALA A 844 -62.41 14.41 -12.70
N PHE A 845 -62.26 14.93 -11.48
CA PHE A 845 -62.96 14.42 -10.29
C PHE A 845 -63.61 15.58 -9.54
N LEU A 846 -64.94 15.59 -9.44
CA LEU A 846 -65.73 16.61 -8.71
C LEU A 846 -65.25 18.06 -8.96
N LEU A 847 -65.17 18.46 -10.24
CA LEU A 847 -64.72 19.79 -10.73
C LEU A 847 -63.21 20.09 -10.65
N LEU A 848 -62.38 19.21 -10.07
CA LEU A 848 -60.92 19.35 -10.05
C LEU A 848 -60.26 18.52 -11.16
N ARG A 849 -59.33 19.12 -11.92
CA ARG A 849 -58.47 18.41 -12.88
C ARG A 849 -57.25 17.89 -12.15
N ILE A 850 -57.12 16.58 -12.05
CA ILE A 850 -56.03 15.95 -11.30
C ILE A 850 -55.07 15.24 -12.27
N PRO A 851 -53.77 15.58 -12.26
CA PRO A 851 -52.76 14.84 -13.01
C PRO A 851 -52.61 13.41 -12.50
N THR A 852 -52.73 12.44 -13.40
CA THR A 852 -52.69 11.01 -13.13
C THR A 852 -51.71 10.33 -14.09
N LEU A 853 -50.75 9.60 -13.52
CA LEU A 853 -49.81 8.75 -14.24
C LEU A 853 -50.49 7.42 -14.58
N ARG A 854 -50.47 7.05 -15.86
CA ARG A 854 -51.02 5.79 -16.37
C ARG A 854 -49.91 4.93 -16.96
N ILE A 855 -49.78 3.70 -16.48
CA ILE A 855 -48.77 2.73 -16.94
C ILE A 855 -49.48 1.48 -17.44
N LYS A 856 -49.29 1.18 -18.73
CA LYS A 856 -49.80 -0.04 -19.37
C LYS A 856 -48.68 -1.08 -19.45
N SER A 857 -48.96 -2.30 -19.01
CA SER A 857 -48.01 -3.42 -18.99
C SER A 857 -48.42 -4.50 -19.99
N VAL A 858 -47.46 -5.10 -20.68
CA VAL A 858 -47.68 -6.22 -21.62
C VAL A 858 -48.25 -7.44 -20.88
N SER A 859 -47.82 -7.67 -19.64
CA SER A 859 -48.20 -8.84 -18.85
C SER A 859 -49.53 -8.71 -18.10
N LYS A 860 -50.13 -7.51 -18.03
CA LYS A 860 -51.34 -7.25 -17.22
C LYS A 860 -52.41 -6.56 -18.06
N LYS A 861 -53.65 -7.04 -17.95
CA LYS A 861 -54.81 -6.44 -18.66
C LYS A 861 -55.23 -5.09 -18.09
N GLU A 862 -55.01 -4.85 -16.79
CA GLU A 862 -55.39 -3.60 -16.13
C GLU A 862 -54.28 -2.55 -16.23
N VAL A 863 -54.65 -1.32 -16.54
CA VAL A 863 -53.75 -0.16 -16.56
C VAL A 863 -53.56 0.32 -15.12
N PHE A 864 -52.32 0.49 -14.68
CA PHE A 864 -52.05 1.08 -13.37
C PHE A 864 -52.22 2.60 -13.43
N GLU A 865 -52.98 3.16 -12.48
CA GLU A 865 -53.29 4.58 -12.42
C GLU A 865 -52.93 5.14 -11.04
N ALA A 866 -52.11 6.19 -11.01
CA ALA A 866 -51.66 6.84 -9.78
C ALA A 866 -51.82 8.36 -9.83
N ASN A 867 -52.48 8.91 -8.82
CA ASN A 867 -52.65 10.35 -8.65
C ASN A 867 -51.47 10.92 -7.85
N LEU A 868 -50.46 11.41 -8.57
CA LEU A 868 -49.21 11.94 -8.02
C LEU A 868 -49.22 13.45 -7.80
N LYS A 869 -50.38 14.11 -7.95
CA LYS A 869 -50.55 15.57 -7.77
C LYS A 869 -49.44 16.36 -8.49
N THR A 870 -48.60 17.07 -7.75
CA THR A 870 -47.51 17.93 -8.25
C THR A 870 -46.30 17.15 -8.78
N GLU A 871 -46.14 15.88 -8.41
CA GLU A 871 -45.00 15.05 -8.84
C GLU A 871 -45.28 14.29 -10.15
N CYS A 872 -46.51 14.35 -10.68
CA CYS A 872 -46.95 13.52 -11.80
C CYS A 872 -46.07 13.65 -13.05
N ASP A 873 -45.72 14.88 -13.43
CA ASP A 873 -44.93 15.13 -14.64
C ASP A 873 -43.46 14.71 -14.47
N LEU A 874 -42.91 14.84 -13.27
CA LEU A 874 -41.57 14.34 -12.94
C LEU A 874 -41.52 12.81 -13.00
N TRP A 875 -42.44 12.12 -12.32
CA TRP A 875 -42.53 10.66 -12.40
C TRP A 875 -42.76 10.16 -13.83
N HIS A 876 -43.54 10.89 -14.63
CA HIS A 876 -43.71 10.57 -16.04
C HIS A 876 -42.37 10.61 -16.80
N LEU A 877 -41.59 11.67 -16.65
CA LEU A 877 -40.25 11.80 -17.23
C LEU A 877 -39.31 10.69 -16.75
N MET A 878 -39.26 10.44 -15.44
CA MET A 878 -38.37 9.45 -14.83
C MET A 878 -38.67 8.03 -15.31
N VAL A 879 -39.96 7.66 -15.36
CA VAL A 879 -40.37 6.32 -15.84
C VAL A 879 -40.07 6.17 -17.33
N LYS A 880 -40.26 7.20 -18.15
CA LYS A 880 -39.90 7.15 -19.58
C LYS A 880 -38.40 7.00 -19.80
N GLU A 881 -37.57 7.74 -19.06
CA GLU A 881 -36.11 7.64 -19.15
C GLU A 881 -35.61 6.25 -18.70
N MET A 882 -36.12 5.70 -17.59
CA MET A 882 -35.79 4.33 -17.16
C MET A 882 -36.25 3.28 -18.17
N TRP A 883 -37.45 3.43 -18.73
CA TRP A 883 -37.97 2.52 -19.76
C TRP A 883 -37.12 2.55 -21.02
N ALA A 884 -36.75 3.74 -21.50
CA ALA A 884 -35.87 3.91 -22.65
C ALA A 884 -34.46 3.34 -22.36
N GLY A 885 -33.88 3.63 -21.20
CA GLY A 885 -32.60 3.08 -20.77
C GLY A 885 -32.60 1.56 -20.67
N LYS A 886 -33.68 0.96 -20.15
CA LYS A 886 -33.83 -0.50 -20.10
C LYS A 886 -33.91 -1.11 -21.49
N LYS A 887 -34.65 -0.48 -22.41
CA LYS A 887 -34.71 -0.91 -23.81
C LYS A 887 -33.32 -0.88 -24.45
N MET A 888 -32.59 0.22 -24.28
CA MET A 888 -31.21 0.36 -24.78
C MET A 888 -30.28 -0.71 -24.19
N ALA A 889 -30.38 -0.99 -22.89
CA ALA A 889 -29.60 -2.04 -22.23
C ALA A 889 -29.88 -3.44 -22.79
N ASP A 890 -31.15 -3.77 -23.06
CA ASP A 890 -31.56 -5.08 -23.58
C ASP A 890 -31.17 -5.26 -25.06
N ASP A 891 -31.27 -4.18 -25.85
CA ASP A 891 -30.93 -4.13 -27.27
C ASP A 891 -29.41 -4.24 -27.49
N HIS A 892 -28.60 -3.63 -26.60
CA HIS A 892 -27.13 -3.62 -26.69
C HIS A 892 -26.42 -4.64 -25.80
N LYS A 893 -27.16 -5.38 -24.95
CA LYS A 893 -26.63 -6.28 -23.91
C LYS A 893 -25.60 -5.61 -22.99
N ASP A 894 -25.84 -4.34 -22.69
CA ASP A 894 -24.95 -3.50 -21.90
C ASP A 894 -25.73 -2.89 -20.71
N PRO A 895 -25.47 -3.36 -19.48
CA PRO A 895 -26.17 -2.87 -18.30
C PRO A 895 -25.81 -1.41 -17.94
N GLN A 896 -24.76 -0.81 -18.50
CA GLN A 896 -24.41 0.59 -18.19
C GLN A 896 -25.50 1.57 -18.62
N TYR A 897 -26.27 1.26 -19.66
CA TYR A 897 -27.39 2.10 -20.09
C TYR A 897 -28.44 2.26 -18.98
N ILE A 898 -28.73 1.21 -18.21
CA ILE A 898 -29.70 1.31 -17.10
C ILE A 898 -29.12 2.08 -15.92
N GLN A 899 -27.81 1.97 -15.67
CA GLN A 899 -27.12 2.72 -14.61
C GLN A 899 -27.06 4.22 -14.94
N GLN A 900 -26.77 4.55 -16.21
CA GLN A 900 -26.78 5.93 -16.69
C GLN A 900 -28.19 6.52 -16.69
N ALA A 901 -29.20 5.75 -17.12
CA ALA A 901 -30.59 6.21 -17.09
C ALA A 901 -31.05 6.51 -15.66
N LEU A 902 -30.68 5.63 -14.72
CA LEU A 902 -30.94 5.83 -13.30
C LEU A 902 -30.24 7.08 -12.76
N THR A 903 -28.99 7.33 -13.15
CA THR A 903 -28.26 8.55 -12.78
C THR A 903 -28.98 9.79 -13.32
N ASN A 904 -29.37 9.79 -14.60
CA ASN A 904 -30.15 10.88 -15.20
C ASN A 904 -31.44 11.15 -14.43
N VAL A 905 -32.16 10.10 -14.04
CA VAL A 905 -33.42 10.17 -13.29
C VAL A 905 -33.26 10.75 -11.90
N LEU A 906 -32.18 10.39 -11.19
CA LEU A 906 -31.86 10.99 -9.89
C LEU A 906 -31.43 12.45 -10.02
N LEU A 907 -30.72 12.80 -11.10
CA LEU A 907 -30.36 14.20 -11.38
C LEU A 907 -31.61 15.03 -11.70
N MET A 908 -32.58 14.48 -12.44
CA MET A 908 -33.87 15.16 -12.70
C MET A 908 -34.57 15.52 -11.39
N ASP A 909 -34.64 14.57 -10.46
CA ASP A 909 -35.27 14.76 -9.16
C ASP A 909 -34.56 15.83 -8.33
N ALA A 910 -33.22 15.77 -8.25
CA ALA A 910 -32.42 16.79 -7.56
C ALA A 910 -32.54 18.19 -8.19
N VAL A 911 -32.61 18.28 -9.52
CA VAL A 911 -32.81 19.55 -10.24
C VAL A 911 -34.19 20.14 -9.96
N VAL A 912 -35.25 19.31 -9.92
CA VAL A 912 -36.61 19.78 -9.59
C VAL A 912 -36.69 20.25 -8.15
N GLY A 913 -36.02 19.56 -7.21
CA GLY A 913 -35.93 19.99 -5.82
C GLY A 913 -35.21 21.33 -5.66
N ALA A 914 -34.08 21.50 -6.35
CA ALA A 914 -33.24 22.70 -6.24
C ALA A 914 -33.88 23.96 -6.84
N LEU A 915 -34.60 23.83 -7.97
CA LEU A 915 -35.15 24.97 -8.68
C LEU A 915 -36.56 25.30 -8.16
N GLN A 916 -36.75 26.43 -7.47
CA GLN A 916 -38.07 26.85 -6.98
C GLN A 916 -38.93 27.60 -8.04
N SER A 917 -38.81 27.22 -9.32
CA SER A 917 -39.44 27.95 -10.44
C SER A 917 -40.55 27.16 -11.14
N SER A 918 -41.45 27.85 -11.85
CA SER A 918 -42.50 27.21 -12.66
C SER A 918 -41.97 26.44 -13.89
N LYS A 919 -40.65 26.46 -14.15
CA LYS A 919 -40.00 25.83 -15.32
C LYS A 919 -39.17 24.58 -14.94
N THR A 920 -39.28 24.08 -13.72
CA THR A 920 -38.55 22.91 -13.19
C THR A 920 -38.66 21.65 -14.06
N ILE A 921 -39.86 21.31 -14.51
CA ILE A 921 -40.10 20.12 -15.34
C ILE A 921 -39.43 20.26 -16.71
N TYR A 922 -39.42 21.47 -17.29
CA TYR A 922 -38.70 21.73 -18.53
C TYR A 922 -37.18 21.61 -18.33
N ALA A 923 -36.65 22.11 -17.21
CA ALA A 923 -35.25 21.93 -16.83
C ALA A 923 -34.88 20.44 -16.70
N ALA A 924 -35.66 19.66 -15.96
CA ALA A 924 -35.46 18.21 -15.83
C ALA A 924 -35.51 17.49 -17.19
N SER A 925 -36.37 17.90 -18.13
CA SER A 925 -36.43 17.32 -19.48
C SER A 925 -35.14 17.51 -20.31
N LYS A 926 -34.21 18.39 -19.91
CA LYS A 926 -32.89 18.48 -20.53
C LYS A 926 -32.02 17.26 -20.23
N LEU A 927 -32.26 16.59 -19.10
CA LEU A 927 -31.57 15.37 -18.67
C LEU A 927 -32.16 14.08 -19.28
N SER A 928 -33.32 14.12 -19.96
CA SER A 928 -33.95 12.94 -20.56
C SER A 928 -33.23 12.55 -21.87
N TYR A 929 -32.15 11.80 -21.74
CA TYR A 929 -31.24 11.48 -22.84
C TYR A 929 -31.73 10.28 -23.64
N PHE A 930 -32.02 9.17 -22.96
CA PHE A 930 -32.38 7.92 -23.64
C PHE A 930 -33.78 7.98 -24.27
N ASP A 931 -34.73 8.68 -23.66
CA ASP A 931 -36.05 8.87 -24.27
C ASP A 931 -35.97 9.65 -25.61
N LYS A 932 -35.02 10.59 -25.74
CA LYS A 932 -34.75 11.30 -27.00
C LYS A 932 -34.03 10.41 -28.01
N MET A 933 -32.94 9.76 -27.58
CA MET A 933 -32.14 8.87 -28.45
C MET A 933 -32.97 7.73 -29.06
N LYS A 934 -33.87 7.13 -28.28
CA LYS A 934 -34.75 6.04 -28.72
C LYS A 934 -35.55 6.39 -29.98
N ASN A 935 -35.87 7.67 -30.18
CA ASN A 935 -36.66 8.16 -31.31
C ASN A 935 -35.80 8.65 -32.48
N GLU A 936 -34.55 9.07 -32.22
CA GLU A 936 -33.65 9.64 -33.24
C GLU A 936 -32.78 8.60 -33.95
N VAL A 937 -32.49 7.47 -33.31
CA VAL A 937 -31.61 6.42 -33.87
C VAL A 937 -32.31 5.06 -33.83
N PRO A 938 -32.83 4.53 -34.96
CA PRO A 938 -33.24 3.14 -35.05
C PRO A 938 -31.98 2.26 -35.09
N MET A 939 -31.37 2.03 -33.92
CA MET A 939 -30.19 1.20 -33.77
C MET A 939 -30.61 -0.21 -33.36
N MET A 940 -31.08 -0.99 -34.33
CA MET A 940 -31.19 -2.45 -34.14
C MET A 940 -29.81 -3.07 -34.32
N VAL A 941 -29.24 -3.59 -33.24
CA VAL A 941 -28.17 -4.58 -33.29
C VAL A 941 -28.66 -5.73 -34.18
N PRO A 942 -27.87 -6.22 -35.16
CA PRO A 942 -28.30 -7.32 -36.02
C PRO A 942 -28.79 -8.52 -35.19
N LYS A 943 -29.86 -9.19 -35.64
CA LYS A 943 -30.46 -10.32 -34.88
C LYS A 943 -29.41 -11.38 -34.53
N THR A 944 -28.55 -11.72 -35.50
CA THR A 944 -27.39 -12.62 -35.34
C THR A 944 -26.46 -12.20 -34.21
N THR A 945 -26.19 -10.90 -34.10
CA THR A 945 -25.37 -10.33 -33.02
C THR A 945 -26.10 -10.43 -31.68
N SER A 946 -27.39 -10.10 -31.62
CA SER A 946 -28.17 -10.11 -30.38
C SER A 946 -28.37 -11.52 -29.78
N GLU A 947 -28.40 -12.55 -30.63
CA GLU A 947 -28.53 -13.96 -30.22
C GLU A 947 -27.19 -14.51 -29.69
N THR A 948 -26.07 -14.07 -30.28
CA THR A 948 -24.72 -14.53 -29.93
C THR A 948 -24.12 -13.74 -28.76
N LEU A 949 -24.38 -12.43 -28.67
CA LEU A 949 -23.87 -11.56 -27.62
C LEU A 949 -24.60 -11.82 -26.30
N LYS A 950 -23.86 -12.26 -25.28
CA LYS A 950 -24.38 -12.52 -23.94
C LYS A 950 -24.41 -11.25 -23.09
N HIS A 951 -23.27 -10.55 -23.00
CA HIS A 951 -23.09 -9.41 -22.11
C HIS A 951 -21.89 -8.55 -22.53
N LYS A 952 -21.87 -7.26 -22.14
CA LYS A 952 -20.69 -6.38 -22.21
C LYS A 952 -20.17 -5.92 -20.85
N ILE A 953 -18.86 -5.92 -20.66
CA ILE A 953 -18.18 -5.47 -19.43
C ILE A 953 -17.37 -4.23 -19.77
N ASN A 954 -17.35 -3.24 -18.87
CA ASN A 954 -16.50 -2.07 -19.01
C ASN A 954 -15.34 -2.16 -17.97
N PRO A 955 -14.09 -2.43 -18.40
CA PRO A 955 -12.94 -2.43 -17.50
C PRO A 955 -12.49 -1.04 -17.06
N SER A 956 -12.92 0.04 -17.73
CA SER A 956 -12.63 1.41 -17.31
C SER A 956 -13.77 2.01 -16.47
N VAL A 957 -14.56 1.19 -15.79
CA VAL A 957 -15.61 1.67 -14.87
C VAL A 957 -14.97 2.54 -13.81
N GLY A 958 -15.43 3.78 -13.72
CA GLY A 958 -14.94 4.74 -12.73
C GLY A 958 -13.83 5.68 -13.20
N GLU A 959 -13.32 5.50 -14.41
CA GLU A 959 -12.35 6.41 -15.02
C GLU A 959 -13.09 7.50 -15.82
N THR A 960 -12.50 8.69 -15.97
CA THR A 960 -13.04 9.74 -16.88
C THR A 960 -13.03 9.33 -18.35
N PHE A 961 -12.08 8.48 -18.76
CA PHE A 961 -11.93 8.06 -20.14
C PHE A 961 -11.79 6.53 -20.28
N PRO A 962 -12.36 5.94 -21.34
CA PRO A 962 -12.13 4.55 -21.68
C PRO A 962 -10.66 4.30 -22.08
N HIS A 963 -10.14 3.16 -21.63
CA HIS A 963 -8.82 2.65 -22.00
C HIS A 963 -8.97 1.49 -22.99
N ALA A 964 -8.02 1.37 -23.93
CA ALA A 964 -8.01 0.24 -24.86
C ALA A 964 -7.77 -1.08 -24.12
N VAL A 965 -8.50 -2.13 -24.51
CA VAL A 965 -8.30 -3.49 -24.02
C VAL A 965 -7.26 -4.16 -24.91
N ASP A 966 -6.02 -4.21 -24.43
CA ASP A 966 -4.88 -4.66 -25.23
C ASP A 966 -4.69 -6.18 -25.18
N VAL A 967 -4.89 -6.81 -24.02
CA VAL A 967 -4.71 -8.27 -23.83
C VAL A 967 -5.80 -8.82 -22.91
N LEU A 968 -6.31 -10.01 -23.24
CA LEU A 968 -7.26 -10.76 -22.42
C LEU A 968 -6.71 -12.16 -22.13
N LEU A 969 -6.89 -12.64 -20.90
CA LEU A 969 -6.57 -14.01 -20.52
C LEU A 969 -7.64 -14.56 -19.57
N TYR A 970 -8.25 -15.69 -19.92
CA TYR A 970 -9.09 -16.46 -19.01
C TYR A 970 -8.26 -17.51 -18.26
N THR A 971 -8.47 -17.61 -16.96
CA THR A 971 -7.86 -18.60 -16.08
C THR A 971 -8.95 -19.42 -15.39
N PRO A 972 -9.03 -20.75 -15.61
CA PRO A 972 -10.03 -21.60 -14.95
C PRO A 972 -9.87 -21.60 -13.43
N GLY A 973 -10.99 -21.80 -12.72
CA GLY A 973 -10.99 -22.00 -11.27
C GLY A 973 -10.71 -23.46 -10.90
N HIS A 974 -10.08 -23.73 -9.76
CA HIS A 974 -9.83 -25.09 -9.27
C HIS A 974 -10.10 -25.22 -7.78
N LEU A 975 -10.77 -26.31 -7.40
CA LEU A 975 -11.02 -26.69 -6.01
C LEU A 975 -9.91 -27.67 -5.59
N ASP A 976 -8.77 -27.16 -5.14
CA ASP A 976 -7.85 -28.02 -4.38
C ASP A 976 -8.28 -28.04 -2.90
N ALA A 977 -8.18 -29.19 -2.24
CA ALA A 977 -8.72 -29.39 -0.88
C ALA A 977 -7.95 -28.61 0.20
N ALA A 978 -6.79 -28.04 -0.14
CA ALA A 978 -5.94 -27.26 0.75
C ALA A 978 -6.11 -25.73 0.61
N ASP A 979 -6.73 -25.25 -0.48
CA ASP A 979 -6.84 -23.81 -0.77
C ASP A 979 -8.16 -23.21 -0.26
N ARG A 980 -8.14 -21.92 0.07
CA ARG A 980 -9.34 -21.19 0.53
C ARG A 980 -10.37 -21.17 -0.60
N ILE A 981 -11.67 -21.29 -0.25
CA ILE A 981 -12.79 -21.32 -1.22
C ILE A 981 -12.78 -20.09 -2.17
N GLU A 982 -12.23 -18.95 -1.73
CA GLU A 982 -12.09 -17.73 -2.53
C GLU A 982 -11.07 -17.86 -3.68
N ASP A 983 -10.06 -18.72 -3.55
CA ASP A 983 -9.01 -18.92 -4.57
C ASP A 983 -9.45 -19.86 -5.71
N ALA A 984 -10.59 -20.55 -5.53
CA ALA A 984 -11.10 -21.55 -6.46
C ALA A 984 -11.95 -21.00 -7.63
N ARG A 985 -12.21 -19.68 -7.68
CA ARG A 985 -13.06 -19.08 -8.72
C ARG A 985 -12.30 -18.81 -10.02
N PRO A 986 -12.92 -18.99 -11.20
CA PRO A 986 -12.31 -18.66 -12.47
C PRO A 986 -12.10 -17.13 -12.58
N LYS A 987 -11.02 -16.71 -13.23
CA LYS A 987 -10.65 -15.29 -13.35
C LYS A 987 -10.48 -14.88 -14.81
N LEU A 988 -10.82 -13.64 -15.13
CA LEU A 988 -10.54 -12.97 -16.40
C LEU A 988 -9.58 -11.82 -16.16
N TRP A 989 -8.39 -11.89 -16.75
CA TRP A 989 -7.36 -10.87 -16.69
C TRP A 989 -7.48 -9.95 -17.90
N CYS A 990 -7.46 -8.65 -17.66
CA CYS A 990 -7.58 -7.61 -18.67
C CYS A 990 -6.41 -6.63 -18.55
N ALA A 991 -5.55 -6.61 -19.58
CA ALA A 991 -4.55 -5.57 -19.73
C ALA A 991 -5.15 -4.35 -20.41
N LEU A 992 -5.05 -3.20 -19.75
CA LEU A 992 -5.33 -1.89 -20.31
C LEU A 992 -4.01 -1.22 -20.72
N SER A 993 -4.12 -0.05 -21.37
CA SER A 993 -2.96 0.77 -21.72
C SER A 993 -2.11 1.15 -20.50
N GLU A 994 -0.81 1.40 -20.72
CA GLU A 994 0.16 1.83 -19.70
C GLU A 994 0.44 0.84 -18.55
N GLY A 995 0.44 -0.47 -18.83
CA GLY A 995 0.82 -1.49 -17.85
C GLY A 995 -0.25 -1.81 -16.81
N LYS A 996 -1.46 -1.25 -16.96
CA LYS A 996 -2.57 -1.43 -16.02
C LYS A 996 -3.24 -2.79 -16.24
N VAL A 997 -3.41 -3.57 -15.15
CA VAL A 997 -4.08 -4.88 -15.19
C VAL A 997 -5.27 -4.89 -14.24
N ILE A 998 -6.43 -5.31 -14.75
CA ILE A 998 -7.67 -5.50 -13.98
C ILE A 998 -8.05 -6.97 -14.04
N VAL A 999 -8.46 -7.53 -12.90
CA VAL A 999 -8.86 -8.94 -12.79
C VAL A 999 -10.32 -9.01 -12.41
N PHE A 1000 -11.09 -9.78 -13.18
CA PHE A 1000 -12.49 -10.07 -12.91
C PHE A 1000 -12.65 -11.52 -12.44
N ASP A 1001 -13.57 -11.76 -11.52
CA ASP A 1001 -14.17 -13.08 -11.30
C ASP A 1001 -15.04 -13.41 -12.52
N ALA A 1002 -14.67 -14.45 -13.26
CA ALA A 1002 -15.35 -14.84 -14.50
C ALA A 1002 -16.67 -15.60 -14.27
N SER A 1003 -16.96 -16.02 -13.03
CA SER A 1003 -18.26 -16.63 -12.69
C SER A 1003 -19.35 -15.57 -12.53
N THR A 1004 -18.99 -14.43 -11.95
CA THR A 1004 -19.90 -13.32 -11.65
C THR A 1004 -19.71 -12.11 -12.57
N TRP A 1005 -18.59 -12.06 -13.31
CA TRP A 1005 -18.12 -10.93 -14.12
C TRP A 1005 -17.86 -9.66 -13.30
N THR A 1006 -17.39 -9.86 -12.06
CA THR A 1006 -17.16 -8.79 -11.08
C THR A 1006 -15.67 -8.50 -10.90
N ILE A 1007 -15.25 -7.26 -10.64
CA ILE A 1007 -13.84 -6.89 -10.47
C ILE A 1007 -13.35 -7.43 -9.12
N GLN A 1008 -12.36 -8.32 -9.13
CA GLN A 1008 -11.80 -8.91 -7.92
C GLN A 1008 -10.72 -8.01 -7.28
N GLN A 1009 -9.99 -7.23 -8.10
CA GLN A 1009 -8.97 -6.31 -7.61
C GLN A 1009 -8.96 -5.01 -8.41
N HIS A 1010 -8.99 -3.89 -7.68
CA HIS A 1010 -8.78 -2.56 -8.24
C HIS A 1010 -7.35 -2.44 -8.75
N CYS A 1011 -7.18 -2.60 -10.06
CA CYS A 1011 -6.03 -2.18 -10.87
C CYS A 1011 -4.68 -2.21 -10.16
N PHE A 1012 -3.82 -3.18 -10.49
CA PHE A 1012 -2.39 -3.06 -10.20
C PHE A 1012 -1.63 -2.74 -11.49
N LYS A 1013 -0.58 -1.92 -11.35
CA LYS A 1013 0.25 -1.47 -12.45
C LYS A 1013 1.50 -2.33 -12.54
N VAL A 1014 1.69 -2.97 -13.70
CA VAL A 1014 2.80 -3.86 -14.02
C VAL A 1014 3.72 -3.11 -14.98
N GLY A 1015 4.74 -2.45 -14.43
CA GLY A 1015 5.63 -1.58 -15.21
C GLY A 1015 4.95 -0.30 -15.69
N SER A 1016 5.62 0.45 -16.56
CA SER A 1016 5.09 1.68 -17.18
C SER A 1016 4.77 1.52 -18.67
N SER A 1017 5.14 0.38 -19.26
CA SER A 1017 5.01 0.12 -20.69
C SER A 1017 3.74 -0.67 -21.03
N LYS A 1018 3.34 -0.64 -22.30
CA LYS A 1018 2.21 -1.43 -22.80
C LYS A 1018 2.50 -2.94 -22.71
N LEU A 1019 1.50 -3.69 -22.24
CA LEU A 1019 1.52 -5.14 -22.18
C LEU A 1019 1.11 -5.73 -23.54
N THR A 1020 1.73 -6.84 -23.92
CA THR A 1020 1.62 -7.41 -25.28
C THR A 1020 1.00 -8.79 -25.30
N CYS A 1021 1.26 -9.61 -24.28
CA CYS A 1021 0.73 -10.97 -24.18
C CYS A 1021 0.59 -11.42 -22.72
N MET A 1022 -0.29 -12.37 -22.46
CA MET A 1022 -0.52 -12.97 -21.14
C MET A 1022 -0.74 -14.47 -21.32
N VAL A 1023 -0.14 -15.28 -20.45
CA VAL A 1023 -0.38 -16.73 -20.45
C VAL A 1023 -0.42 -17.26 -19.02
N MET A 1024 -1.33 -18.19 -18.76
CA MET A 1024 -1.32 -18.96 -17.51
C MET A 1024 -0.18 -19.97 -17.55
N VAL A 1025 0.61 -20.01 -16.49
CA VAL A 1025 1.73 -20.93 -16.33
C VAL A 1025 1.56 -21.67 -15.00
N GLU A 1026 1.51 -23.00 -15.04
CA GLU A 1026 1.11 -23.83 -13.88
C GLU A 1026 -0.26 -23.40 -13.30
N GLN A 1027 -0.65 -23.96 -12.14
CA GLN A 1027 -1.94 -23.66 -11.51
C GLN A 1027 -1.96 -22.32 -10.74
N SER A 1028 -0.82 -21.64 -10.57
CA SER A 1028 -0.70 -20.49 -9.65
C SER A 1028 0.02 -19.25 -10.19
N GLN A 1029 0.42 -19.22 -11.47
CA GLN A 1029 1.16 -18.10 -12.04
C GLN A 1029 0.56 -17.60 -13.36
N VAL A 1030 0.63 -16.29 -13.57
CA VAL A 1030 0.37 -15.64 -14.85
C VAL A 1030 1.65 -14.93 -15.29
N TRP A 1031 2.11 -15.24 -16.50
CA TRP A 1031 3.26 -14.59 -17.11
C TRP A 1031 2.76 -13.54 -18.11
N ILE A 1032 3.28 -12.32 -17.99
CA ILE A 1032 2.87 -11.17 -18.81
C ILE A 1032 4.08 -10.63 -19.57
N GLY A 1033 4.01 -10.61 -20.89
CA GLY A 1033 5.00 -9.96 -21.74
C GLY A 1033 4.70 -8.47 -21.91
N SER A 1034 5.76 -7.68 -22.06
CA SER A 1034 5.68 -6.22 -22.15
C SER A 1034 6.65 -5.65 -23.20
N GLN A 1035 6.35 -4.44 -23.66
CA GLN A 1035 7.21 -3.69 -24.60
C GLN A 1035 8.55 -3.27 -24.01
N ASP A 1036 8.70 -3.24 -22.69
CA ASP A 1036 9.98 -2.96 -22.00
C ASP A 1036 10.96 -4.16 -21.99
N ALA A 1037 10.68 -5.21 -22.79
CA ALA A 1037 11.45 -6.44 -22.87
C ALA A 1037 11.48 -7.25 -21.55
N ILE A 1038 10.46 -7.12 -20.72
CA ILE A 1038 10.30 -7.85 -19.45
C ILE A 1038 9.14 -8.83 -19.55
N ILE A 1039 9.31 -9.99 -18.91
CA ILE A 1039 8.20 -10.90 -18.59
C ILE A 1039 7.93 -10.79 -17.09
N TYR A 1040 6.78 -10.27 -16.72
CA TYR A 1040 6.34 -10.15 -15.33
C TYR A 1040 5.63 -11.42 -14.88
N ILE A 1041 5.97 -11.92 -13.69
CA ILE A 1041 5.36 -13.14 -13.13
C ILE A 1041 4.52 -12.75 -11.93
N ILE A 1042 3.21 -12.95 -12.08
CA ILE A 1042 2.23 -12.66 -11.04
C ILE A 1042 1.75 -13.97 -10.44
N ASN A 1043 1.77 -14.02 -9.12
CA ASN A 1043 1.15 -15.12 -8.39
C ASN A 1043 -0.38 -14.85 -8.29
N THR A 1044 -1.19 -15.80 -8.73
CA THR A 1044 -2.65 -15.66 -8.85
C THR A 1044 -3.41 -15.63 -7.52
N HIS A 1045 -2.75 -15.94 -6.41
CA HIS A 1045 -3.34 -15.94 -5.06
C HIS A 1045 -3.03 -14.63 -4.34
N SER A 1046 -1.75 -14.29 -4.22
CA SER A 1046 -1.30 -13.04 -3.58
C SER A 1046 -1.52 -11.80 -4.44
N MET A 1047 -1.82 -11.96 -5.73
CA MET A 1047 -1.93 -10.89 -6.73
C MET A 1047 -0.74 -9.91 -6.73
N SER A 1048 0.45 -10.44 -6.46
CA SER A 1048 1.67 -9.66 -6.38
C SER A 1048 2.67 -10.09 -7.46
N CYS A 1049 3.27 -9.09 -8.12
CA CYS A 1049 4.36 -9.30 -9.06
C CYS A 1049 5.70 -9.22 -8.31
N ASN A 1050 6.19 -10.36 -7.84
CA ASN A 1050 7.46 -10.41 -7.10
C ASN A 1050 8.64 -10.83 -7.96
N LYS A 1051 8.40 -11.46 -9.12
CA LYS A 1051 9.45 -12.00 -10.00
C LYS A 1051 9.33 -11.46 -11.41
N GLN A 1052 10.47 -11.35 -12.10
CA GLN A 1052 10.53 -10.90 -13.48
C GLN A 1052 11.63 -11.63 -14.26
N LEU A 1053 11.38 -11.91 -15.54
CA LEU A 1053 12.34 -12.49 -16.47
C LEU A 1053 12.79 -11.44 -17.48
N ASN A 1054 14.09 -11.44 -17.74
CA ASN A 1054 14.79 -10.22 -18.08
C ASN A 1054 15.81 -10.42 -19.21
N ASP A 1055 15.75 -11.57 -19.89
CA ASP A 1055 16.73 -12.05 -20.86
C ASP A 1055 16.45 -11.59 -22.30
N HIS A 1056 15.23 -11.14 -22.58
CA HIS A 1056 14.88 -10.47 -23.85
C HIS A 1056 15.52 -9.09 -23.94
N ARG A 1057 15.84 -8.67 -25.17
CA ARG A 1057 16.47 -7.37 -25.47
C ARG A 1057 15.58 -6.42 -26.29
N SER A 1058 14.38 -6.90 -26.65
CA SER A 1058 13.40 -6.20 -27.45
C SER A 1058 12.00 -6.60 -26.93
N ASN A 1059 10.96 -5.89 -27.38
CA ASN A 1059 9.57 -6.08 -26.98
C ASN A 1059 9.22 -7.57 -26.97
N VAL A 1060 8.73 -8.08 -25.84
CA VAL A 1060 8.20 -9.45 -25.79
C VAL A 1060 6.88 -9.44 -26.54
N MET A 1061 6.70 -10.31 -27.53
CA MET A 1061 5.53 -10.27 -28.41
C MET A 1061 4.52 -11.37 -28.09
N ASP A 1062 4.98 -12.55 -27.71
CA ASP A 1062 4.12 -13.71 -27.42
C ASP A 1062 4.82 -14.69 -26.46
N ILE A 1063 4.03 -15.45 -25.69
CA ILE A 1063 4.49 -16.48 -24.76
C ILE A 1063 3.54 -17.67 -24.85
N ILE A 1064 4.11 -18.88 -25.01
CA ILE A 1064 3.36 -20.14 -25.08
C ILE A 1064 3.92 -21.15 -24.08
N VAL A 1065 3.08 -22.05 -23.59
CA VAL A 1065 3.46 -23.10 -22.64
C VAL A 1065 3.38 -24.46 -23.31
N GLU A 1066 4.40 -25.30 -23.10
CA GLU A 1066 4.42 -26.68 -23.54
C GLU A 1066 3.73 -27.58 -22.51
N ASN A 1067 2.54 -28.09 -22.86
CA ASN A 1067 1.79 -29.02 -22.02
C ASN A 1067 2.28 -30.45 -22.25
N ARG A 1068 3.30 -30.90 -21.50
CA ARG A 1068 3.68 -32.31 -21.40
C ARG A 1068 3.14 -32.92 -20.11
N ASN A 1069 2.66 -34.15 -20.18
CA ASN A 1069 2.30 -34.98 -19.01
C ASN A 1069 3.53 -35.46 -18.20
N SER A 1070 4.69 -34.79 -18.31
CA SER A 1070 5.95 -35.19 -17.68
C SER A 1070 6.67 -34.04 -16.97
N VAL A 1071 7.59 -34.41 -16.07
CA VAL A 1071 8.12 -33.68 -14.90
C VAL A 1071 8.80 -32.31 -15.17
N SER A 1072 8.96 -31.86 -16.42
CA SER A 1072 9.51 -30.53 -16.71
C SER A 1072 8.77 -29.83 -17.85
N SER A 1073 7.77 -29.02 -17.50
CA SER A 1073 7.12 -28.11 -18.44
C SER A 1073 8.06 -26.95 -18.82
N GLU A 1074 8.12 -26.66 -20.11
CA GLU A 1074 8.85 -25.52 -20.67
C GLU A 1074 7.86 -24.46 -21.16
N ALA A 1075 8.25 -23.18 -21.06
CA ALA A 1075 7.53 -22.08 -21.71
C ALA A 1075 8.44 -21.47 -22.79
N TYR A 1076 7.89 -21.11 -23.95
CA TYR A 1076 8.62 -20.42 -25.00
C TYR A 1076 8.11 -18.99 -25.10
N SER A 1077 9.03 -18.05 -25.27
CA SER A 1077 8.69 -16.64 -25.47
C SER A 1077 9.43 -16.09 -26.67
N CYS A 1078 8.82 -15.14 -27.38
CA CYS A 1078 9.44 -14.47 -28.51
C CYS A 1078 9.53 -12.96 -28.30
N SER A 1079 10.50 -12.35 -28.97
CA SER A 1079 10.61 -10.88 -29.04
C SER A 1079 10.72 -10.37 -30.46
N LEU A 1080 10.40 -9.09 -30.63
CA LEU A 1080 10.32 -8.42 -31.93
C LEU A 1080 11.63 -8.51 -32.74
N ASP A 1081 12.79 -8.61 -32.07
CA ASP A 1081 14.08 -8.75 -32.74
C ASP A 1081 14.34 -10.14 -33.35
N GLY A 1082 13.41 -11.10 -33.19
CA GLY A 1082 13.51 -12.47 -33.69
C GLY A 1082 14.13 -13.47 -32.71
N THR A 1083 14.40 -13.08 -31.46
CA THR A 1083 14.87 -13.99 -30.41
C THR A 1083 13.72 -14.87 -29.91
N VAL A 1084 13.96 -16.18 -29.79
CA VAL A 1084 13.10 -17.12 -29.06
C VAL A 1084 13.87 -17.69 -27.86
N ILE A 1085 13.22 -17.69 -26.70
CA ILE A 1085 13.78 -18.20 -25.44
C ILE A 1085 12.86 -19.29 -24.88
N ALA A 1086 13.42 -20.45 -24.57
CA ALA A 1086 12.78 -21.54 -23.84
C ALA A 1086 13.15 -21.45 -22.36
N TRP A 1087 12.14 -21.40 -21.50
CA TRP A 1087 12.23 -21.26 -20.06
C TRP A 1087 11.83 -22.56 -19.38
N ASN A 1088 12.58 -22.93 -18.36
CA ASN A 1088 12.13 -23.93 -17.40
C ASN A 1088 11.18 -23.26 -16.41
N ILE A 1089 9.93 -23.75 -16.34
CA ILE A 1089 8.88 -23.08 -15.56
C ILE A 1089 9.15 -23.15 -14.06
N SER A 1090 9.59 -24.30 -13.54
CA SER A 1090 9.78 -24.49 -12.09
C SER A 1090 11.01 -23.73 -11.56
N THR A 1091 12.07 -23.64 -12.35
CA THR A 1091 13.32 -22.96 -11.96
C THR A 1091 13.43 -21.51 -12.44
N LEU A 1092 12.56 -21.09 -13.37
CA LEU A 1092 12.58 -19.78 -14.04
C LEU A 1092 13.91 -19.48 -14.77
N LYS A 1093 14.67 -20.52 -15.14
CA LYS A 1093 15.93 -20.40 -15.87
C LYS A 1093 15.74 -20.61 -17.36
N VAL A 1094 16.62 -20.01 -18.16
CA VAL A 1094 16.69 -20.25 -19.61
C VAL A 1094 17.27 -21.64 -19.88
N ASN A 1095 16.51 -22.49 -20.56
CA ASN A 1095 16.97 -23.78 -21.07
C ASN A 1095 17.68 -23.62 -22.41
N ARG A 1096 17.07 -22.87 -23.34
CA ARG A 1096 17.56 -22.68 -24.71
C ARG A 1096 17.26 -21.28 -25.20
N ARG A 1097 18.15 -20.74 -26.03
CA ARG A 1097 17.98 -19.47 -26.74
C ARG A 1097 18.46 -19.64 -28.17
N PHE A 1098 17.66 -19.19 -29.14
CA PHE A 1098 18.07 -19.14 -30.54
C PHE A 1098 17.47 -17.91 -31.22
N GLN A 1099 18.12 -17.49 -32.31
CA GLN A 1099 17.75 -16.34 -33.10
C GLN A 1099 17.20 -16.82 -34.44
N LEU A 1100 16.02 -16.35 -34.82
CA LEU A 1100 15.47 -16.65 -36.14
C LEU A 1100 16.17 -15.80 -37.22
N PRO A 1101 16.28 -16.31 -38.46
CA PRO A 1101 16.89 -15.58 -39.57
C PRO A 1101 16.15 -14.29 -39.94
N CYS A 1102 14.84 -14.22 -39.63
CA CYS A 1102 13.99 -13.07 -39.93
C CYS A 1102 13.71 -12.25 -38.65
N LYS A 1103 13.79 -10.92 -38.77
CA LYS A 1103 13.42 -9.96 -37.72
C LYS A 1103 11.91 -9.68 -37.76
N ASN A 1104 11.37 -8.98 -36.77
CA ASN A 1104 9.95 -8.69 -36.62
C ASN A 1104 9.11 -9.94 -36.37
N LEU A 1105 9.51 -10.75 -35.38
CA LEU A 1105 8.73 -11.90 -34.92
C LEU A 1105 7.53 -11.40 -34.10
N ILE A 1106 6.32 -11.76 -34.52
CA ILE A 1106 5.06 -11.22 -34.00
C ILE A 1106 4.36 -12.23 -33.08
N SER A 1107 4.37 -13.52 -33.44
CA SER A 1107 3.72 -14.57 -32.64
C SER A 1107 4.38 -15.93 -32.85
N ILE A 1108 4.23 -16.81 -31.86
CA ILE A 1108 4.72 -18.20 -31.91
C ILE A 1108 3.62 -19.19 -31.50
N LYS A 1109 3.62 -20.38 -32.11
CA LYS A 1109 2.74 -21.51 -31.73
C LYS A 1109 3.55 -22.80 -31.70
N LEU A 1110 3.23 -23.71 -30.79
CA LEU A 1110 3.88 -25.01 -30.65
C LEU A 1110 2.92 -26.13 -31.07
N HIS A 1111 3.35 -26.97 -32.00
CA HIS A 1111 2.61 -28.17 -32.42
C HIS A 1111 3.60 -29.29 -32.80
N ASP A 1112 3.37 -30.53 -32.34
CA ASP A 1112 4.23 -31.69 -32.63
C ASP A 1112 5.74 -31.45 -32.44
N ASN A 1113 6.13 -30.80 -31.33
CA ASN A 1113 7.53 -30.40 -31.06
C ASN A 1113 8.16 -29.52 -32.16
N ARG A 1114 7.34 -28.78 -32.91
CA ARG A 1114 7.74 -27.78 -33.89
C ARG A 1114 7.19 -26.42 -33.49
N LEU A 1115 8.05 -25.42 -33.50
CA LEU A 1115 7.69 -24.04 -33.28
C LEU A 1115 7.39 -23.39 -34.62
N TRP A 1116 6.18 -22.90 -34.76
CA TRP A 1116 5.74 -22.08 -35.87
C TRP A 1116 5.91 -20.63 -35.46
N CYS A 1117 6.72 -19.89 -36.20
CA CYS A 1117 7.12 -18.54 -35.87
C CYS A 1117 6.67 -17.60 -36.98
N CYS A 1118 5.69 -16.74 -36.70
CA CYS A 1118 5.20 -15.76 -37.65
C CYS A 1118 5.99 -14.47 -37.54
N THR A 1119 6.72 -14.15 -38.60
CA THR A 1119 7.39 -12.85 -38.77
C THR A 1119 6.60 -12.00 -39.73
N GLY A 1120 6.84 -10.68 -39.72
CA GLY A 1120 6.19 -9.77 -40.65
C GLY A 1120 6.31 -10.22 -42.12
N SER A 1121 7.43 -10.80 -42.55
CA SER A 1121 7.64 -11.20 -43.95
C SER A 1121 7.30 -12.66 -44.27
N CYS A 1122 7.35 -13.56 -43.28
CA CYS A 1122 7.25 -15.00 -43.50
C CYS A 1122 6.85 -15.77 -42.24
N ILE A 1123 6.35 -16.99 -42.41
CA ILE A 1123 6.17 -17.95 -41.30
C ILE A 1123 7.26 -19.01 -41.40
N VAL A 1124 8.08 -19.13 -40.37
CA VAL A 1124 9.18 -20.09 -40.30
C VAL A 1124 8.82 -21.22 -39.35
N ILE A 1125 8.99 -22.45 -39.79
CA ILE A 1125 8.85 -23.64 -38.95
C ILE A 1125 10.24 -24.05 -38.49
N VAL A 1126 10.45 -24.05 -37.18
CA VAL A 1126 11.70 -24.46 -36.55
C VAL A 1126 11.47 -25.61 -35.58
N THR A 1127 12.50 -26.42 -35.35
CA THR A 1127 12.48 -27.38 -34.24
C THR A 1127 12.52 -26.64 -32.89
N THR A 1128 12.20 -27.30 -31.79
CA THR A 1128 12.39 -26.74 -30.42
C THR A 1128 13.86 -26.40 -30.08
N ASN A 1129 14.81 -26.81 -30.93
CA ASN A 1129 16.22 -26.46 -30.86
C ASN A 1129 16.62 -25.31 -31.80
N GLY A 1130 15.66 -24.72 -32.52
CA GLY A 1130 15.87 -23.57 -33.39
C GLY A 1130 16.37 -23.89 -34.80
N SER A 1131 16.46 -25.17 -35.20
CA SER A 1131 16.84 -25.50 -36.57
C SER A 1131 15.66 -25.28 -37.54
N PRO A 1132 15.82 -24.44 -38.58
CA PRO A 1132 14.75 -24.21 -39.55
C PRO A 1132 14.50 -25.47 -40.37
N ARG A 1133 13.21 -25.76 -40.60
CA ARG A 1133 12.77 -26.86 -41.46
C ARG A 1133 12.13 -26.37 -42.73
N GLN A 1134 11.31 -25.33 -42.63
CA GLN A 1134 10.50 -24.84 -43.74
C GLN A 1134 10.14 -23.37 -43.53
N GLU A 1135 9.87 -22.67 -44.62
CA GLU A 1135 9.51 -21.25 -44.61
C GLU A 1135 8.34 -21.02 -45.58
N ILE A 1136 7.37 -20.21 -45.15
CA ILE A 1136 6.22 -19.75 -45.95
C ILE A 1136 6.42 -18.27 -46.24
N LYS A 1137 6.51 -17.88 -47.52
CA LYS A 1137 6.54 -16.49 -47.97
C LYS A 1137 5.31 -16.21 -48.84
N MET A 1138 4.82 -14.98 -48.80
CA MET A 1138 3.89 -14.51 -49.82
C MET A 1138 4.67 -14.25 -51.13
N GLU A 1139 4.18 -14.79 -52.25
CA GLU A 1139 4.75 -14.52 -53.57
C GLU A 1139 4.42 -13.09 -54.03
N GLU A 1140 5.40 -12.40 -54.64
CA GLU A 1140 5.30 -11.02 -55.15
C GLU A 1140 4.26 -10.81 -56.28
N ASN A 1141 3.65 -11.89 -56.79
CA ASN A 1141 2.72 -11.85 -57.92
C ASN A 1141 1.28 -11.44 -57.57
N LEU A 1142 0.97 -11.14 -56.31
CA LEU A 1142 -0.32 -10.60 -55.87
C LEU A 1142 -0.25 -9.07 -55.81
N LYS A 1143 -0.66 -8.41 -56.88
CA LYS A 1143 -0.54 -6.96 -57.16
C LYS A 1143 -1.26 -5.97 -56.22
N ASP A 1144 -1.66 -6.35 -55.01
CA ASP A 1144 -2.33 -5.45 -54.05
C ASP A 1144 -1.60 -5.41 -52.70
N VAL A 1145 -0.77 -4.36 -52.52
CA VAL A 1145 -0.42 -3.59 -51.29
C VAL A 1145 -0.04 -4.33 -49.97
N CYS A 1146 -0.04 -5.66 -49.88
CA CYS A 1146 0.26 -6.37 -48.63
C CYS A 1146 1.76 -6.42 -48.32
N SER A 1147 2.19 -5.74 -47.25
CA SER A 1147 3.60 -5.71 -46.85
C SER A 1147 3.99 -6.71 -45.76
N CYS A 1148 3.07 -7.15 -44.87
CA CYS A 1148 3.41 -8.05 -43.76
C CYS A 1148 2.27 -8.95 -43.23
N PHE A 1149 2.56 -10.17 -42.77
CA PHE A 1149 1.69 -11.00 -41.93
C PHE A 1149 1.40 -10.32 -40.59
N LEU A 1150 0.14 -10.38 -40.12
CA LEU A 1150 -0.28 -9.77 -38.86
C LEU A 1150 -0.65 -10.81 -37.79
N CYS A 1151 -1.52 -11.77 -38.13
CA CYS A 1151 -1.89 -12.84 -37.22
C CYS A 1151 -1.93 -14.20 -37.93
N PHE A 1152 -1.70 -15.26 -37.16
CA PHE A 1152 -1.79 -16.63 -37.66
C PHE A 1152 -2.36 -17.57 -36.60
N GLN A 1153 -3.03 -18.63 -37.06
CA GLN A 1153 -3.58 -19.68 -36.22
C GLN A 1153 -3.37 -21.05 -36.87
N LEU A 1154 -2.95 -22.03 -36.06
CA LEU A 1154 -2.80 -23.42 -36.51
C LEU A 1154 -4.11 -24.18 -36.31
N PHE A 1155 -4.46 -24.99 -37.30
CA PHE A 1155 -5.57 -25.95 -37.24
C PHE A 1155 -5.04 -27.34 -37.63
N PRO A 1156 -4.38 -28.03 -36.70
CA PRO A 1156 -3.63 -29.24 -37.03
C PRO A 1156 -4.52 -30.43 -37.39
N GLU A 1157 -5.72 -30.52 -36.82
CA GLU A 1157 -6.69 -31.59 -37.08
C GLU A 1157 -7.08 -31.70 -38.57
N GLU A 1158 -6.98 -30.59 -39.33
CA GLU A 1158 -7.33 -30.49 -40.75
C GLU A 1158 -6.11 -30.21 -41.64
N ASP A 1159 -4.89 -30.27 -41.08
CA ASP A 1159 -3.65 -29.87 -41.76
C ASP A 1159 -3.73 -28.45 -42.37
N GLN A 1160 -4.24 -27.47 -41.61
CA GLN A 1160 -4.42 -26.09 -42.09
C GLN A 1160 -3.68 -25.05 -41.24
N VAL A 1161 -3.21 -24.00 -41.91
CA VAL A 1161 -2.66 -22.80 -41.28
C VAL A 1161 -3.41 -21.58 -41.80
N TRP A 1162 -3.98 -20.81 -40.90
CA TRP A 1162 -4.76 -19.62 -41.22
C TRP A 1162 -3.93 -18.38 -40.94
N THR A 1163 -3.93 -17.42 -41.87
CA THR A 1163 -3.11 -16.21 -41.79
C THR A 1163 -3.85 -14.98 -42.31
N SER A 1164 -3.51 -13.81 -41.78
CA SER A 1164 -3.95 -12.51 -42.31
C SER A 1164 -2.76 -11.58 -42.53
N CYS A 1165 -2.96 -10.57 -43.37
CA CYS A 1165 -1.97 -9.54 -43.66
C CYS A 1165 -2.42 -8.17 -43.14
N SER A 1166 -1.47 -7.33 -42.75
CA SER A 1166 -1.74 -5.97 -42.29
C SER A 1166 -2.40 -5.14 -43.39
N GLY A 1167 -3.43 -4.36 -43.04
CA GLY A 1167 -4.18 -3.54 -43.98
C GLY A 1167 -5.03 -4.31 -45.02
N SER A 1168 -5.19 -5.62 -44.86
CA SER A 1168 -6.00 -6.46 -45.75
C SER A 1168 -7.26 -6.99 -45.07
N SER A 1169 -8.31 -7.15 -45.88
CA SER A 1169 -9.57 -7.82 -45.52
C SER A 1169 -9.58 -9.32 -45.88
N ASP A 1170 -8.46 -9.84 -46.39
CA ASP A 1170 -8.34 -11.20 -46.90
C ASP A 1170 -7.65 -12.14 -45.91
N LEU A 1171 -8.14 -13.38 -45.88
CA LEU A 1171 -7.54 -14.51 -45.16
C LEU A 1171 -6.92 -15.49 -46.14
N TYR A 1172 -5.79 -16.05 -45.74
CA TYR A 1172 -5.08 -17.05 -46.51
C TYR A 1172 -4.97 -18.35 -45.71
N ILE A 1173 -5.43 -19.44 -46.30
CA ILE A 1173 -5.39 -20.79 -45.74
C ILE A 1173 -4.32 -21.59 -46.49
N TRP A 1174 -3.32 -22.04 -45.75
CA TRP A 1174 -2.21 -22.84 -46.23
C TRP A 1174 -2.40 -24.29 -45.81
N ASN A 1175 -1.90 -25.23 -46.62
CA ASN A 1175 -1.85 -26.63 -46.23
C ASN A 1175 -0.60 -26.88 -45.38
N ALA A 1176 -0.77 -27.34 -44.13
CA ALA A 1176 0.32 -27.50 -43.16
C ALA A 1176 1.33 -28.60 -43.54
N THR A 1177 0.94 -29.57 -44.38
CA THR A 1177 1.83 -30.67 -44.82
C THR A 1177 2.52 -30.35 -46.15
N ASP A 1178 1.89 -29.57 -47.01
CA ASP A 1178 2.41 -29.14 -48.31
C ASP A 1178 2.30 -27.62 -48.50
N LEU A 1179 3.27 -26.90 -47.94
CA LEU A 1179 3.37 -25.44 -48.00
C LEU A 1179 3.72 -24.89 -49.40
N SER A 1180 3.98 -25.75 -50.38
CA SER A 1180 4.24 -25.32 -51.77
C SER A 1180 2.96 -25.01 -52.54
N ARG A 1181 1.80 -25.43 -52.03
CA ARG A 1181 0.49 -25.15 -52.64
C ARG A 1181 0.12 -23.69 -52.47
N THR A 1182 -0.47 -23.12 -53.52
CA THR A 1182 -1.05 -21.77 -53.48
C THR A 1182 -2.13 -21.70 -52.39
N PRO A 1183 -2.08 -20.71 -51.48
CA PRO A 1183 -3.03 -20.61 -50.40
C PRO A 1183 -4.44 -20.32 -50.91
N GLN A 1184 -5.44 -20.90 -50.26
CA GLN A 1184 -6.83 -20.54 -50.52
C GLN A 1184 -7.15 -19.19 -49.90
N LYS A 1185 -7.79 -18.31 -50.66
CA LYS A 1185 -8.14 -16.94 -50.24
C LYS A 1185 -9.62 -16.84 -49.86
N ILE A 1186 -9.91 -16.25 -48.70
CA ILE A 1186 -11.28 -15.86 -48.28
C ILE A 1186 -11.31 -14.34 -48.10
N HIS A 1187 -12.19 -13.66 -48.82
CA HIS A 1187 -12.40 -12.21 -48.68
C HIS A 1187 -13.54 -11.91 -47.71
N LEU A 1188 -13.29 -11.07 -46.71
CA LEU A 1188 -14.31 -10.63 -45.76
C LEU A 1188 -15.01 -9.35 -46.26
N GLN A 1189 -16.31 -9.43 -46.51
CA GLN A 1189 -17.11 -8.28 -46.93
C GLN A 1189 -17.20 -7.22 -45.83
N ASP A 1190 -17.19 -5.94 -46.20
CA ASP A 1190 -17.25 -4.78 -45.29
C ASP A 1190 -16.16 -4.75 -44.20
N CYS A 1191 -15.05 -5.46 -44.41
CA CYS A 1191 -13.87 -5.44 -43.56
C CYS A 1191 -12.84 -4.47 -44.14
N LEU A 1192 -12.30 -3.57 -43.31
CA LEU A 1192 -11.19 -2.70 -43.70
C LEU A 1192 -9.85 -3.33 -43.34
N GLU A 1193 -9.75 -3.92 -42.15
CA GLU A 1193 -8.54 -4.54 -41.65
C GLU A 1193 -8.84 -5.62 -40.62
N ILE A 1194 -8.19 -6.78 -40.75
CA ILE A 1194 -8.18 -7.84 -39.72
C ILE A 1194 -7.15 -7.49 -38.66
N THR A 1195 -7.50 -7.62 -37.37
CA THR A 1195 -6.63 -7.23 -36.26
C THR A 1195 -6.20 -8.39 -35.37
N CYS A 1196 -7.05 -9.39 -35.16
CA CYS A 1196 -6.77 -10.55 -34.31
C CYS A 1196 -7.59 -11.77 -34.74
N MET A 1197 -7.12 -12.96 -34.39
CA MET A 1197 -7.75 -14.24 -34.76
C MET A 1197 -7.56 -15.28 -33.66
N ILE A 1198 -8.57 -16.12 -33.43
CA ILE A 1198 -8.50 -17.25 -32.50
C ILE A 1198 -9.28 -18.45 -33.05
N LYS A 1199 -8.81 -19.67 -32.76
CA LYS A 1199 -9.56 -20.93 -32.98
C LYS A 1199 -10.41 -21.23 -31.75
N VAL A 1200 -11.69 -21.55 -31.96
CA VAL A 1200 -12.57 -22.08 -30.91
C VAL A 1200 -13.41 -23.20 -31.51
N LYS A 1201 -13.30 -24.42 -30.96
CA LYS A 1201 -13.87 -25.63 -31.58
C LYS A 1201 -13.47 -25.72 -33.07
N ASN A 1202 -14.44 -25.93 -33.96
CA ASN A 1202 -14.28 -26.01 -35.41
C ASN A 1202 -14.49 -24.65 -36.12
N GLN A 1203 -14.42 -23.54 -35.37
CA GLN A 1203 -14.63 -22.19 -35.89
C GLN A 1203 -13.38 -21.34 -35.76
N ILE A 1204 -13.17 -20.46 -36.72
CA ILE A 1204 -12.19 -19.38 -36.67
C ILE A 1204 -12.92 -18.06 -36.40
N TRP A 1205 -12.59 -17.42 -35.29
CA TRP A 1205 -13.14 -16.15 -34.86
C TRP A 1205 -12.16 -15.03 -35.16
N ILE A 1206 -12.62 -14.00 -35.86
CA ILE A 1206 -11.76 -12.94 -36.40
C ILE A 1206 -12.26 -11.59 -35.92
N GLY A 1207 -11.40 -10.83 -35.26
CA GLY A 1207 -11.63 -9.44 -34.91
C GLY A 1207 -11.12 -8.53 -36.01
N SER A 1208 -11.86 -7.46 -36.28
CA SER A 1208 -11.54 -6.54 -37.37
C SER A 1208 -12.01 -5.10 -37.10
N ARG A 1209 -11.51 -4.18 -37.91
CA ARG A 1209 -12.10 -2.87 -38.17
C ARG A 1209 -12.91 -2.97 -39.46
N GLY A 1210 -14.22 -2.76 -39.39
CA GLY A 1210 -15.12 -2.88 -40.54
C GLY A 1210 -16.09 -1.71 -40.67
N ILE A 1211 -16.95 -1.74 -41.68
CA ILE A 1211 -18.01 -0.76 -41.92
C ILE A 1211 -19.36 -1.39 -41.60
N SER A 1212 -20.18 -0.70 -40.79
CA SER A 1212 -21.56 -1.11 -40.52
C SER A 1212 -22.46 0.13 -40.50
N GLN A 1213 -23.51 0.13 -41.32
CA GLN A 1213 -24.44 1.25 -41.46
C GLN A 1213 -23.71 2.59 -41.79
N GLY A 1214 -22.70 2.53 -42.65
CA GLY A 1214 -21.93 3.71 -43.08
C GLY A 1214 -20.97 4.29 -42.04
N LYS A 1215 -20.82 3.67 -40.86
CA LYS A 1215 -19.84 4.05 -39.83
C LYS A 1215 -18.81 2.95 -39.62
N THR A 1216 -17.57 3.33 -39.31
CA THR A 1216 -16.54 2.38 -38.90
C THR A 1216 -16.89 1.78 -37.54
N ARG A 1217 -16.84 0.45 -37.41
CA ARG A 1217 -17.16 -0.30 -36.19
C ARG A 1217 -16.26 -1.54 -36.06
N GLY A 1218 -16.17 -2.08 -34.85
CA GLY A 1218 -15.55 -3.39 -34.63
C GLY A 1218 -16.47 -4.51 -35.06
N LYS A 1219 -16.04 -5.28 -36.07
CA LYS A 1219 -16.75 -6.46 -36.56
C LYS A 1219 -16.02 -7.73 -36.14
N ILE A 1220 -16.82 -8.76 -35.84
CA ILE A 1220 -16.33 -10.12 -35.63
C ILE A 1220 -16.93 -11.03 -36.69
N TYR A 1221 -16.07 -11.78 -37.38
CA TYR A 1221 -16.47 -12.78 -38.35
C TYR A 1221 -16.24 -14.17 -37.75
N VAL A 1222 -17.26 -15.03 -37.81
CA VAL A 1222 -17.16 -16.43 -37.40
C VAL A 1222 -17.17 -17.27 -38.66
N ILE A 1223 -16.11 -18.03 -38.89
CA ILE A 1223 -15.91 -18.85 -40.08
C ILE A 1223 -15.90 -20.32 -39.68
N ASP A 1224 -16.66 -21.13 -40.39
CA ASP A 1224 -16.60 -22.59 -40.31
C ASP A 1224 -15.29 -23.06 -40.95
N ALA A 1225 -14.43 -23.75 -40.18
CA ALA A 1225 -13.12 -24.18 -40.66
C ALA A 1225 -13.20 -25.27 -41.74
N GLU A 1226 -14.24 -26.11 -41.71
CA GLU A 1226 -14.46 -27.19 -42.70
C GLU A 1226 -15.06 -26.61 -44.00
N LYS A 1227 -16.15 -25.85 -43.89
CA LYS A 1227 -16.85 -25.28 -45.04
C LYS A 1227 -16.12 -24.09 -45.65
N LYS A 1228 -15.25 -23.43 -44.88
CA LYS A 1228 -14.49 -22.24 -45.28
C LYS A 1228 -15.38 -21.07 -45.71
N THR A 1229 -16.53 -20.94 -45.04
CA THR A 1229 -17.53 -19.89 -45.28
C THR A 1229 -17.80 -19.11 -44.01
N VAL A 1230 -18.08 -17.81 -44.14
CA VAL A 1230 -18.51 -16.96 -43.02
C VAL A 1230 -19.91 -17.41 -42.58
N GLU A 1231 -20.03 -17.91 -41.35
CA GLU A 1231 -21.30 -18.33 -40.76
C GLU A 1231 -22.06 -17.16 -40.13
N LYS A 1232 -21.32 -16.28 -39.42
CA LYS A 1232 -21.91 -15.17 -38.65
C LYS A 1232 -21.06 -13.91 -38.81
N GLU A 1233 -21.73 -12.79 -39.03
CA GLU A 1233 -21.17 -11.45 -38.87
C GLU A 1233 -21.77 -10.81 -37.62
N LEU A 1234 -20.89 -10.42 -36.70
CA LEU A 1234 -21.25 -9.91 -35.39
C LEU A 1234 -20.74 -8.46 -35.23
N VAL A 1235 -21.64 -7.55 -34.85
CA VAL A 1235 -21.34 -6.11 -34.70
C VAL A 1235 -21.56 -5.71 -33.24
N GLY A 1236 -20.63 -6.11 -32.39
CA GLY A 1236 -20.69 -5.82 -30.95
C GLY A 1236 -20.04 -4.52 -30.57
N HIS A 1237 -18.99 -4.09 -31.27
CA HIS A 1237 -18.13 -3.00 -30.82
C HIS A 1237 -18.31 -1.74 -31.65
N THR A 1238 -18.26 -0.58 -31.02
CA THR A 1238 -18.28 0.73 -31.72
C THR A 1238 -16.90 1.12 -32.22
N ASP A 1239 -15.85 0.57 -31.61
CA ASP A 1239 -14.44 0.72 -32.02
C ASP A 1239 -13.88 -0.63 -32.50
N THR A 1240 -12.69 -0.60 -33.10
CA THR A 1240 -11.90 -1.74 -33.56
C THR A 1240 -11.75 -2.82 -32.50
N VAL A 1241 -11.90 -4.08 -32.89
CA VAL A 1241 -11.61 -5.22 -32.01
C VAL A 1241 -10.10 -5.39 -31.89
N LYS A 1242 -9.56 -5.36 -30.67
CA LYS A 1242 -8.11 -5.42 -30.39
C LYS A 1242 -7.64 -6.77 -29.89
N ALA A 1243 -8.47 -7.45 -29.10
CA ALA A 1243 -8.11 -8.70 -28.43
C ALA A 1243 -9.24 -9.71 -28.50
N LEU A 1244 -8.89 -11.00 -28.53
CA LEU A 1244 -9.81 -12.14 -28.45
C LEU A 1244 -9.27 -13.17 -27.45
N CYS A 1245 -10.16 -13.80 -26.68
CA CYS A 1245 -9.83 -14.87 -25.74
C CYS A 1245 -10.95 -15.92 -25.72
N SER A 1246 -10.60 -17.21 -25.64
CA SER A 1246 -11.56 -18.30 -25.40
C SER A 1246 -11.71 -18.54 -23.89
N ALA A 1247 -12.93 -18.79 -23.43
CA ALA A 1247 -13.21 -19.25 -22.07
C ALA A 1247 -13.87 -20.64 -22.16
N GLU A 1248 -13.05 -21.68 -21.94
CA GLU A 1248 -13.45 -23.10 -21.97
C GLU A 1248 -14.19 -23.52 -23.25
N ASP A 1249 -13.93 -22.85 -24.37
CA ASP A 1249 -14.62 -23.04 -25.65
C ASP A 1249 -16.15 -22.88 -25.60
N ARG A 1250 -16.68 -22.36 -24.49
CA ARG A 1250 -18.10 -22.03 -24.28
C ARG A 1250 -18.39 -20.58 -24.65
N TYR A 1251 -17.40 -19.71 -24.44
CA TYR A 1251 -17.51 -18.29 -24.73
C TYR A 1251 -16.27 -17.78 -25.44
N VAL A 1252 -16.46 -16.80 -26.32
CA VAL A 1252 -15.40 -15.94 -26.84
C VAL A 1252 -15.54 -14.58 -26.17
N LEU A 1253 -14.42 -14.00 -25.74
CA LEU A 1253 -14.34 -12.65 -25.18
C LEU A 1253 -13.62 -11.77 -26.19
N SER A 1254 -14.15 -10.59 -26.49
CA SER A 1254 -13.50 -9.61 -27.37
C SER A 1254 -13.30 -8.28 -26.68
N GLY A 1255 -12.11 -7.69 -26.80
CA GLY A 1255 -11.79 -6.35 -26.28
C GLY A 1255 -11.75 -5.30 -27.38
N SER A 1256 -12.23 -4.09 -27.11
CA SER A 1256 -12.21 -2.97 -28.06
C SER A 1256 -11.03 -2.02 -27.88
N GLY A 1257 -10.82 -1.17 -28.88
CA GLY A 1257 -9.95 -0.01 -28.82
C GLY A 1257 -10.40 1.07 -27.84
N ARG A 1258 -9.65 2.18 -27.82
CA ARG A 1258 -9.76 3.26 -26.82
C ARG A 1258 -11.09 4.00 -26.87
N GLU A 1259 -11.74 4.12 -28.03
CA GLU A 1259 -12.98 4.90 -28.13
C GLU A 1259 -14.14 4.23 -27.38
N GLU A 1260 -14.15 2.90 -27.28
CA GLU A 1260 -15.16 2.16 -26.51
C GLU A 1260 -14.61 1.61 -25.19
N GLY A 1261 -13.42 1.02 -25.20
CA GLY A 1261 -12.77 0.41 -24.04
C GLY A 1261 -13.56 -0.68 -23.30
N LYS A 1262 -14.40 -1.46 -24.00
CA LYS A 1262 -15.26 -2.52 -23.44
C LYS A 1262 -14.86 -3.92 -23.88
N ILE A 1263 -15.32 -4.90 -23.11
CA ILE A 1263 -15.21 -6.33 -23.40
C ILE A 1263 -16.61 -6.86 -23.75
N ALA A 1264 -16.77 -7.58 -24.87
CA ALA A 1264 -18.00 -8.27 -25.23
C ALA A 1264 -17.84 -9.78 -25.07
N ILE A 1265 -18.88 -10.45 -24.54
CA ILE A 1265 -18.91 -11.89 -24.27
C ILE A 1265 -19.87 -12.56 -25.25
N TRP A 1266 -19.35 -13.48 -26.05
CA TRP A 1266 -20.04 -14.15 -27.14
C TRP A 1266 -20.25 -15.63 -26.79
N LYS A 1267 -21.43 -16.16 -27.06
CA LYS A 1267 -21.68 -17.60 -26.97
C LYS A 1267 -21.10 -18.34 -28.16
N VAL A 1268 -20.49 -19.48 -27.91
CA VAL A 1268 -19.99 -20.39 -28.94
C VAL A 1268 -21.00 -21.51 -29.13
N GLU A 1269 -22.02 -21.21 -29.94
CA GLU A 1269 -23.05 -22.15 -30.41
C GLU A 1269 -22.74 -22.63 -31.83
#